data_AF-A0A255DUD6-F1
#
_entry.id   AF-A0A255DUD6-F1
#
_cell.length_a   1.000
_cell.length_b   1.000
_cell.length_c   1.000
_cell.angle_alpha   90.00
_cell.angle_beta   90.00
_cell.angle_gamma   90.00
#
_symmetry.space_group_name_H-M   'P 1'
#
loop_
_entity.id
_entity.type
_entity.pdbx_description
1 polymer ?
#
loop_
_entity_poly.entity_id
_entity_poly.type
_entity_poly.pdbx_seq_one_letter_code
_entity_poly.pdbx_strand_id
1 'polypeptide(L)'
;MRTACSYCGVGCGVDVHTRPGPDGPVIAKVVGDRLHPANFGRLCTKGATHAELMADPQGRAVTALMRPAGGEELVAAPVDDAVATVGTRLREILDRYGPDSIALYVSGQMSMEAQYLATKLAKGFIRTVNIESNSRLCMASAASGYKQSLGADGPPGSYNDFDCADVFFVIGANMADCHPILFLRMADRLRAGAKLIVVDPRRTATADKADLFLQIRPGTDLALLNGLLHLLVAAGDIDTEFIAEHTEGWEAMGEFLADYPPARVAELTGLAEADVRCAATMIGQAGEWMSVWTMGLNQSTHGTWNTNAVCNLHLATGAICRLGSGPMSLTGQPNAMGGREMGYMGPGLPGQRSVLAADDRAFVEDVWGVPQGTIRADTNHGTIDMFEAMAAGGIKACWIICTNPVASVPNRTTVITGLESAELVVTQDAYADTATNRYADVVLPAALWAESDSVMVNSERNLTLVRQCVAPAGQSRPDWQLICQVAGAMGFGADFDYDSSEQVFDEIRRFANPKTGYDLRGASYQRLRQTPLQWPCPPDDDQDRHPIRYVNDGVLAFPTPSGRGVFHARPHMDARELPDDDYPFVLNTGRLPHQWHTMTKTGRVDKLTKLNGKPFVEINTDDATTLGIAEGQSVELQSRRGRAVLPAVVTDRVRPGNCFAPFHWNDEHGEYLAINAMTSDAVDKDSLQPELKVCAVSVRPTKTSTVQPAFTDDETQYLAGFLTALAGDVQGVPILLAGTYSRTGGAAVATEPAPGPWVLWASQTGNAEEFAGRITEQCAAVGLSARLVSMDDCSLDDLATARDILVVTSTFGDGGPPDNGADFWERLLAPDAPDLRGLRFAVLGIGDRSYGQFCGHAQSLDTRLAELGANRLIERNDCEIHDEESLSHWATEVMGLVSGGASTSVAPPKPRPAEPFTRADPLAARLSRNIRLTPASAAKEVRQFGFDLSEHDVTYAVGDSLGVQPTNSDDSVNAWLAATALRGDEVVEVDGAEYPLRQALTQHYDICRLTPNLVNFLADTAADKAIAKQLRIALSELDTWRAGRNGLDVLRDFAPRASAQDWQKVLVRLTPRSYSISSSPLVSPREAQLTVSVVRGGVCSTYLAERAKDVATPIFLQRSPHFRPPEDRCAPIVMIGAGTGIAPFRGFLQERRALGHTGRNWLFFGDQHRAENFYYGDDLMDMVSDGFLSRLDLAFSRDQAKRIYVQNKMIDRGALLWSWLQDGAHVYVCGDATTMAAGVDAALNTIIGKHGLLDPERAREYKRELVATKRYLRDVY
;
A
#
# COMPACT_ATOMS: atom_id res chain seq x y z
N MET A 1 -17.08 9.86 -18.77
CA MET A 1 -16.97 9.29 -20.13
C MET A 1 -16.19 7.99 -20.01
N ARG A 2 -16.74 6.87 -20.49
CA ARG A 2 -16.07 5.56 -20.45
C ARG A 2 -14.99 5.47 -21.52
N THR A 3 -13.81 4.98 -21.15
CA THR A 3 -12.63 4.80 -22.00
C THR A 3 -11.74 3.70 -21.38
N ALA A 4 -10.51 3.50 -21.86
CA ALA A 4 -9.58 2.49 -21.33
C ALA A 4 -8.27 3.08 -20.81
N CYS A 5 -7.60 2.36 -19.92
CA CYS A 5 -6.27 2.68 -19.40
C CYS A 5 -5.18 2.54 -20.49
N SER A 6 -4.24 3.49 -20.53
CA SER A 6 -3.16 3.57 -21.53
C SER A 6 -1.83 2.86 -21.16
N TYR A 7 -1.85 1.96 -20.16
CA TYR A 7 -0.65 1.30 -19.63
C TYR A 7 -0.58 -0.20 -19.99
N CYS A 8 -0.77 -1.11 -19.04
CA CYS A 8 -0.55 -2.54 -19.27
C CYS A 8 -1.64 -3.17 -20.14
N GLY A 9 -1.31 -4.29 -20.79
CA GLY A 9 -2.23 -5.10 -21.61
C GLY A 9 -3.38 -5.79 -20.85
N VAL A 10 -3.65 -5.43 -19.59
CA VAL A 10 -4.91 -5.79 -18.93
C VAL A 10 -6.09 -5.07 -19.61
N GLY A 11 -5.89 -3.83 -20.07
CA GLY A 11 -6.97 -3.04 -20.68
C GLY A 11 -8.09 -2.72 -19.70
N CYS A 12 -7.75 -2.16 -18.53
CA CYS A 12 -8.75 -1.76 -17.53
C CYS A 12 -9.64 -0.64 -18.09
N GLY A 13 -10.96 -0.76 -17.93
CA GLY A 13 -11.89 0.33 -18.22
C GLY A 13 -11.82 1.42 -17.17
N VAL A 14 -11.93 2.67 -17.63
CA VAL A 14 -11.89 3.86 -16.79
C VAL A 14 -13.04 4.80 -17.13
N ASP A 15 -13.57 5.49 -16.13
CA ASP A 15 -14.53 6.57 -16.29
C ASP A 15 -13.83 7.91 -16.02
N VAL A 16 -13.80 8.77 -17.04
CA VAL A 16 -13.15 10.08 -17.03
C VAL A 16 -14.19 11.15 -16.79
N HIS A 17 -14.03 11.92 -15.72
CA HIS A 17 -14.87 13.06 -15.41
C HIS A 17 -14.14 14.33 -15.83
N THR A 18 -14.77 15.13 -16.69
CA THR A 18 -14.22 16.41 -17.14
C THR A 18 -14.88 17.58 -16.42
N ARG A 19 -14.19 18.72 -16.40
CA ARG A 19 -14.74 20.01 -15.99
C ARG A 19 -14.42 21.07 -17.03
N PRO A 20 -15.18 22.18 -17.10
CA PRO A 20 -14.80 23.31 -17.93
C PRO A 20 -13.42 23.85 -17.54
N GLY A 21 -12.59 24.14 -18.54
CA GLY A 21 -11.31 24.82 -18.42
C GLY A 21 -11.22 25.99 -19.42
N PRO A 22 -10.13 26.79 -19.37
CA PRO A 22 -9.98 28.00 -20.19
C PRO A 22 -10.03 27.72 -21.69
N ASP A 23 -9.38 26.63 -22.12
CA ASP A 23 -9.22 26.26 -23.54
C ASP A 23 -10.08 25.05 -23.93
N GLY A 24 -11.10 24.72 -23.10
CA GLY A 24 -11.98 23.56 -23.29
C GLY A 24 -12.05 22.64 -22.08
N PRO A 25 -12.69 21.46 -22.21
CA PRO A 25 -12.79 20.49 -21.13
C PRO A 25 -11.41 20.01 -20.68
N VAL A 26 -11.21 19.91 -19.36
CA VAL A 26 -10.01 19.31 -18.75
C VAL A 26 -10.40 18.12 -17.89
N ILE A 27 -9.51 17.15 -17.75
CA ILE A 27 -9.75 15.96 -16.92
C ILE A 27 -9.70 16.37 -15.44
N ALA A 28 -10.83 16.22 -14.74
CA ALA A 28 -10.93 16.51 -13.32
C ALA A 28 -10.66 15.27 -12.46
N LYS A 29 -11.09 14.10 -12.92
CA LYS A 29 -10.97 12.84 -12.17
C LYS A 29 -10.96 11.65 -13.10
N VAL A 30 -10.22 10.61 -12.72
CA VAL A 30 -10.27 9.29 -13.35
C VAL A 30 -10.58 8.25 -12.27
N VAL A 31 -11.56 7.39 -12.53
CA VAL A 31 -11.91 6.25 -11.68
C VAL A 31 -12.05 4.99 -12.52
N GLY A 32 -12.04 3.81 -11.91
CA GLY A 32 -12.26 2.57 -12.67
C GLY A 32 -13.72 2.44 -13.10
N ASP A 33 -13.95 1.98 -14.33
CA ASP A 33 -15.28 1.65 -14.82
C ASP A 33 -15.76 0.34 -14.18
N ARG A 34 -16.82 0.44 -13.36
CA ARG A 34 -17.41 -0.69 -12.63
C ARG A 34 -18.04 -1.73 -13.55
N LEU A 35 -18.40 -1.37 -14.77
CA LEU A 35 -19.05 -2.27 -15.74
C LEU A 35 -18.04 -2.93 -16.69
N HIS A 36 -16.79 -2.50 -16.69
CA HIS A 36 -15.80 -3.04 -17.61
C HIS A 36 -15.32 -4.43 -17.14
N PRO A 37 -15.38 -5.47 -18.01
CA PRO A 37 -15.19 -6.87 -17.61
C PRO A 37 -13.74 -7.21 -17.20
N ALA A 38 -12.77 -6.40 -17.64
CA ALA A 38 -11.37 -6.63 -17.30
C ALA A 38 -11.03 -6.30 -15.84
N ASN A 39 -11.75 -5.35 -15.21
CA ASN A 39 -11.33 -4.78 -13.92
C ASN A 39 -12.44 -4.51 -12.90
N PHE A 40 -13.72 -4.52 -13.28
CA PHE A 40 -14.85 -4.31 -12.36
C PHE A 40 -14.67 -3.09 -11.45
N GLY A 41 -14.19 -1.98 -12.00
CA GLY A 41 -13.96 -0.73 -11.28
C GLY A 41 -12.63 -0.61 -10.53
N ARG A 42 -11.82 -1.67 -10.47
CA ARG A 42 -10.49 -1.63 -9.82
C ARG A 42 -9.46 -0.96 -10.73
N LEU A 43 -8.55 -0.19 -10.16
CA LEU A 43 -7.38 0.36 -10.85
C LEU A 43 -6.12 0.21 -10.00
N CYS A 44 -4.98 0.01 -10.65
CA CYS A 44 -3.67 0.14 -10.00
C CYS A 44 -3.29 1.62 -9.85
N THR A 45 -2.21 1.92 -9.11
CA THR A 45 -1.77 3.30 -8.88
C THR A 45 -1.54 4.07 -10.19
N LYS A 46 -0.89 3.46 -11.18
CA LYS A 46 -0.69 4.06 -12.51
C LYS A 46 -2.02 4.42 -13.16
N GLY A 47 -3.00 3.51 -13.10
CA GLY A 47 -4.35 3.71 -13.62
C GLY A 47 -5.07 4.87 -12.94
N ALA A 48 -4.99 4.95 -11.61
CA ALA A 48 -5.67 5.97 -10.81
C ALA A 48 -5.09 7.38 -11.01
N THR A 49 -3.83 7.53 -11.42
CA THR A 49 -3.15 8.82 -11.56
C THR A 49 -3.16 9.37 -13.00
N HIS A 50 -4.02 8.90 -13.90
CA HIS A 50 -4.12 9.46 -15.27
C HIS A 50 -4.51 10.95 -15.26
N ALA A 51 -5.33 11.40 -14.30
CA ALA A 51 -5.67 12.82 -14.18
C ALA A 51 -4.42 13.68 -13.91
N GLU A 52 -3.49 13.18 -13.10
CA GLU A 52 -2.22 13.85 -12.78
C GLU A 52 -1.29 13.88 -13.99
N LEU A 53 -1.19 12.75 -14.72
CA LEU A 53 -0.42 12.68 -15.96
C LEU A 53 -0.90 13.71 -16.98
N MET A 54 -2.22 13.83 -17.18
CA MET A 54 -2.78 14.75 -18.17
C MET A 54 -2.79 16.21 -17.70
N ALA A 55 -2.60 16.46 -16.40
CA ALA A 55 -2.51 17.81 -15.86
C ALA A 55 -1.09 18.40 -15.95
N ASP A 56 -0.06 17.56 -16.19
CA ASP A 56 1.31 18.03 -16.39
C ASP A 56 1.55 18.40 -17.87
N PRO A 57 1.73 19.70 -18.19
CA PRO A 57 2.06 20.12 -19.54
C PRO A 57 3.56 19.98 -19.85
N GLN A 58 4.41 19.71 -18.84
CA GLN A 58 5.86 19.79 -19.00
C GLN A 58 6.35 18.78 -20.05
N GLY A 59 7.21 19.23 -20.95
CA GLY A 59 7.85 18.39 -21.98
C GLY A 59 6.90 17.80 -23.04
N ARG A 60 5.59 18.11 -23.04
CA ARG A 60 4.68 17.69 -24.12
C ARG A 60 5.11 18.33 -25.44
N ALA A 61 5.17 17.53 -26.50
CA ALA A 61 5.37 18.04 -27.86
C ALA A 61 4.07 18.68 -28.35
N VAL A 62 3.99 20.02 -28.30
CA VAL A 62 2.81 20.80 -28.70
C VAL A 62 2.89 21.36 -30.13
N THR A 63 4.05 21.25 -30.76
CA THR A 63 4.31 21.60 -32.17
C THR A 63 5.41 20.70 -32.71
N ALA A 64 5.70 20.74 -34.01
CA ALA A 64 6.77 19.94 -34.57
C ALA A 64 8.13 20.56 -34.22
N LEU A 65 9.15 19.71 -34.11
CA LEU A 65 10.53 20.13 -33.98
C LEU A 65 11.31 19.63 -35.17
N MET A 66 12.20 20.46 -35.72
CA MET A 66 13.03 20.11 -36.87
C MET A 66 14.46 20.53 -36.63
N ARG A 67 15.39 19.72 -37.12
CA ARG A 67 16.82 20.02 -37.09
C ARG A 67 17.20 20.74 -38.38
N PRO A 68 17.71 21.99 -38.35
CA PRO A 68 18.02 22.72 -39.57
C PRO A 68 19.20 22.10 -40.34
N ALA A 69 20.23 21.63 -39.61
CA ALA A 69 21.36 20.88 -40.15
C ALA A 69 21.92 19.86 -39.14
N GLY A 70 22.62 18.84 -39.63
CA GLY A 70 23.19 17.79 -38.77
C GLY A 70 24.08 18.35 -37.66
N GLY A 71 23.81 17.95 -36.41
CA GLY A 71 24.51 18.42 -35.21
C GLY A 71 23.97 19.71 -34.57
N GLU A 72 23.04 20.43 -35.20
CA GLU A 72 22.36 21.59 -34.60
C GLU A 72 21.20 21.17 -33.69
N GLU A 73 20.73 22.04 -32.81
CA GLU A 73 19.58 21.73 -31.93
C GLU A 73 18.24 21.68 -32.71
N LEU A 74 17.28 20.94 -32.15
CA LEU A 74 15.90 20.89 -32.65
C LEU A 74 15.20 22.23 -32.40
N VAL A 75 14.60 22.81 -33.43
CA VAL A 75 13.84 24.07 -33.33
C VAL A 75 12.37 23.86 -33.69
N ALA A 76 11.48 24.64 -33.08
CA ALA A 76 10.05 24.57 -33.37
C ALA A 76 9.74 24.95 -34.82
N ALA A 77 8.85 24.18 -35.45
CA ALA A 77 8.39 24.38 -36.83
C ALA A 77 6.88 24.12 -36.94
N PRO A 78 6.17 24.76 -37.88
CA PRO A 78 4.77 24.45 -38.14
C PRO A 78 4.58 22.96 -38.49
N VAL A 79 3.57 22.32 -37.88
CA VAL A 79 3.35 20.87 -38.07
C VAL A 79 3.12 20.50 -39.54
N ASP A 80 2.40 21.34 -40.30
CA ASP A 80 2.16 21.07 -41.72
C ASP A 80 3.44 21.14 -42.56
N ASP A 81 4.35 22.08 -42.27
CA ASP A 81 5.64 22.20 -42.96
C ASP A 81 6.55 21.01 -42.62
N ALA A 82 6.54 20.57 -41.35
CA ALA A 82 7.30 19.40 -40.91
C ALA A 82 6.79 18.11 -41.58
N VAL A 83 5.47 17.92 -41.64
CA VAL A 83 4.84 16.79 -42.35
C VAL A 83 5.17 16.79 -43.84
N ALA A 84 5.07 17.96 -44.50
CA ALA A 84 5.43 18.11 -45.91
C ALA A 84 6.92 17.79 -46.15
N THR A 85 7.80 18.25 -45.24
CA THR A 85 9.23 17.95 -45.30
C THR A 85 9.51 16.46 -45.13
N VAL A 86 8.89 15.82 -44.15
CA VAL A 86 9.03 14.35 -43.92
C VAL A 86 8.58 13.59 -45.16
N GLY A 87 7.40 13.87 -45.70
CA GLY A 87 6.90 13.19 -46.90
C GLY A 87 7.79 13.40 -48.12
N THR A 88 8.27 14.63 -48.34
CA THR A 88 9.19 14.95 -49.45
C THR A 88 10.50 14.17 -49.32
N ARG A 89 11.15 14.23 -48.14
CA ARG A 89 12.44 13.56 -47.91
C ARG A 89 12.32 12.03 -47.95
N LEU A 90 11.25 11.46 -47.40
CA LEU A 90 10.99 10.02 -47.52
C LEU A 90 10.77 9.63 -48.99
N ARG A 91 10.05 10.45 -49.78
CA ARG A 91 9.87 10.19 -51.21
C ARG A 91 11.19 10.25 -51.98
N GLU A 92 12.03 11.24 -51.71
CA GLU A 92 13.35 11.38 -52.33
C GLU A 92 14.25 10.18 -52.02
N ILE A 93 14.26 9.70 -50.77
CA ILE A 93 15.01 8.52 -50.34
C ILE A 93 14.48 7.26 -51.02
N LEU A 94 13.15 7.09 -51.09
CA LEU A 94 12.49 5.99 -51.80
C LEU A 94 12.91 5.95 -53.27
N ASP A 95 12.88 7.10 -53.96
CA ASP A 95 13.20 7.21 -55.39
C ASP A 95 14.69 7.00 -55.66
N ARG A 96 15.57 7.42 -54.74
CA ARG A 96 17.03 7.31 -54.91
C ARG A 96 17.56 5.92 -54.56
N TYR A 97 17.12 5.35 -53.44
CA TYR A 97 17.73 4.16 -52.84
C TYR A 97 16.82 2.92 -52.84
N GLY A 98 15.55 3.09 -53.23
CA GLY A 98 14.57 2.01 -53.26
C GLY A 98 13.88 1.76 -51.92
N PRO A 99 12.91 0.84 -51.89
CA PRO A 99 11.97 0.68 -50.78
C PRO A 99 12.62 0.30 -49.45
N ASP A 100 13.58 -0.63 -49.48
CA ASP A 100 14.21 -1.17 -48.26
C ASP A 100 15.16 -0.17 -47.59
N SER A 101 15.40 0.99 -48.21
CA SER A 101 16.11 2.10 -47.57
C SER A 101 15.27 2.83 -46.51
N ILE A 102 13.96 2.56 -46.40
CA ILE A 102 13.06 3.18 -45.44
C ILE A 102 12.57 2.13 -44.45
N ALA A 103 12.71 2.43 -43.16
CA ALA A 103 12.21 1.63 -42.06
C ALA A 103 11.12 2.35 -41.26
N LEU A 104 10.12 1.61 -40.81
CA LEU A 104 9.14 2.04 -39.81
C LEU A 104 9.33 1.22 -38.53
N TYR A 105 9.57 1.90 -37.40
CA TYR A 105 9.65 1.26 -36.09
C TYR A 105 8.51 1.72 -35.19
N VAL A 106 7.50 0.86 -35.02
CA VAL A 106 6.20 1.19 -34.43
C VAL A 106 6.01 0.53 -33.06
N SER A 107 4.79 0.62 -32.50
CA SER A 107 4.57 0.31 -31.09
C SER A 107 3.25 -0.37 -30.78
N GLY A 108 3.27 -1.30 -29.82
CA GLY A 108 2.07 -1.86 -29.19
C GLY A 108 1.30 -0.87 -28.30
N GLN A 109 1.71 0.41 -28.24
CA GLN A 109 0.97 1.49 -27.56
C GLN A 109 0.09 2.31 -28.51
N MET A 110 0.29 2.19 -29.82
CA MET A 110 -0.52 2.88 -30.83
C MET A 110 -1.95 2.35 -30.87
N SER A 111 -2.85 3.13 -31.44
CA SER A 111 -4.19 2.64 -31.77
C SER A 111 -4.15 1.57 -32.86
N MET A 112 -5.21 0.76 -32.94
CA MET A 112 -5.31 -0.25 -33.99
C MET A 112 -5.35 0.38 -35.39
N GLU A 113 -5.98 1.55 -35.52
CA GLU A 113 -6.03 2.34 -36.75
C GLU A 113 -4.64 2.78 -37.21
N ALA A 114 -3.81 3.32 -36.31
CA ALA A 114 -2.47 3.75 -36.65
C ALA A 114 -1.55 2.56 -36.99
N GLN A 115 -1.70 1.43 -36.30
CA GLN A 115 -0.95 0.20 -36.59
C GLN A 115 -1.32 -0.37 -37.98
N TYR A 116 -2.61 -0.34 -38.33
CA TYR A 116 -3.10 -0.72 -39.64
C TYR A 116 -2.53 0.17 -40.75
N LEU A 117 -2.63 1.50 -40.60
CA LEU A 117 -2.17 2.44 -41.62
C LEU A 117 -0.66 2.40 -41.81
N ALA A 118 0.12 2.24 -40.73
CA ALA A 118 1.57 2.03 -40.85
C ALA A 118 1.90 0.76 -41.65
N THR A 119 1.16 -0.33 -41.43
CA THR A 119 1.33 -1.58 -42.18
C THR A 119 0.91 -1.43 -43.64
N LYS A 120 -0.22 -0.77 -43.90
CA LYS A 120 -0.72 -0.43 -45.24
C LYS A 120 0.33 0.38 -46.01
N LEU A 121 0.83 1.47 -45.41
CA LEU A 121 1.87 2.32 -46.00
C LEU A 121 3.16 1.55 -46.28
N ALA A 122 3.70 0.84 -45.28
CA ALA A 122 4.98 0.14 -45.43
C ALA A 122 4.93 -0.95 -46.51
N LYS A 123 3.93 -1.84 -46.47
CA LYS A 123 3.90 -3.04 -47.32
C LYS A 123 3.19 -2.83 -48.66
N GLY A 124 2.12 -2.03 -48.68
CA GLY A 124 1.32 -1.79 -49.88
C GLY A 124 1.87 -0.68 -50.78
N PHE A 125 2.43 0.38 -50.21
CA PHE A 125 2.75 1.61 -50.96
C PHE A 125 4.25 1.90 -51.04
N ILE A 126 4.95 1.95 -49.90
CA ILE A 126 6.42 2.03 -49.88
C ILE A 126 7.01 0.72 -50.40
N ARG A 127 6.37 -0.42 -50.09
CA ARG A 127 6.81 -1.79 -50.41
C ARG A 127 8.13 -2.18 -49.76
N THR A 128 8.43 -1.55 -48.63
CA THR A 128 9.57 -1.90 -47.77
C THR A 128 9.26 -3.17 -46.98
N VAL A 129 10.27 -4.02 -46.81
CA VAL A 129 10.20 -5.13 -45.83
C VAL A 129 10.50 -4.67 -44.41
N ASN A 130 11.00 -3.42 -44.24
CA ASN A 130 11.46 -2.88 -42.98
C ASN A 130 10.32 -2.19 -42.19
N ILE A 131 9.39 -3.00 -41.70
CA ILE A 131 8.47 -2.58 -40.63
C ILE A 131 8.61 -3.51 -39.44
N GLU A 132 8.89 -2.92 -38.28
CA GLU A 132 9.05 -3.64 -37.01
C GLU A 132 8.39 -2.90 -35.86
N SER A 133 8.20 -3.61 -34.74
CA SER A 133 7.56 -3.05 -33.56
C SER A 133 8.30 -3.39 -32.28
N ASN A 134 8.21 -2.54 -31.26
CA ASN A 134 8.65 -2.91 -29.91
C ASN A 134 7.94 -4.16 -29.34
N SER A 135 6.80 -4.56 -29.94
CA SER A 135 6.16 -5.84 -29.64
C SER A 135 7.02 -7.05 -30.00
N ARG A 136 7.98 -6.91 -30.92
CA ARG A 136 9.04 -7.90 -31.20
C ARG A 136 9.83 -8.23 -29.95
N LEU A 137 10.12 -7.20 -29.15
CA LEU A 137 10.88 -7.32 -27.91
C LEU A 137 10.07 -7.98 -26.79
N CYS A 138 8.78 -8.29 -27.02
CA CYS A 138 7.83 -8.61 -25.96
C CYS A 138 7.02 -9.89 -26.25
N MET A 139 6.17 -9.88 -27.27
CA MET A 139 5.12 -10.89 -27.46
C MET A 139 5.31 -11.77 -28.70
N ALA A 140 6.38 -11.58 -29.47
CA ALA A 140 6.58 -12.30 -30.72
C ALA A 140 6.75 -13.81 -30.49
N SER A 141 7.50 -14.21 -29.47
CA SER A 141 7.67 -15.62 -29.05
C SER A 141 6.35 -16.30 -28.74
N ALA A 142 5.49 -15.65 -27.93
CA ALA A 142 4.17 -16.19 -27.61
C ALA A 142 3.27 -16.30 -28.84
N ALA A 143 3.30 -15.31 -29.73
CA ALA A 143 2.52 -15.32 -30.96
C ALA A 143 2.94 -16.47 -31.90
N SER A 144 4.24 -16.65 -32.12
CA SER A 144 4.78 -17.73 -32.94
C SER A 144 4.45 -19.10 -32.34
N GLY A 145 4.60 -19.26 -31.02
CA GLY A 145 4.30 -20.52 -30.33
C GLY A 145 2.82 -20.90 -30.39
N TYR A 146 1.91 -19.95 -30.16
CA TYR A 146 0.47 -20.20 -30.31
C TYR A 146 0.10 -20.58 -31.75
N LYS A 147 0.66 -19.89 -32.76
CA LYS A 147 0.42 -20.27 -34.17
C LYS A 147 0.92 -21.67 -34.48
N GLN A 148 2.10 -22.05 -33.99
CA GLN A 148 2.68 -23.37 -34.22
C GLN A 148 1.91 -24.50 -33.52
N SER A 149 1.40 -24.26 -32.31
CA SER A 149 0.72 -25.30 -31.51
C SER A 149 -0.79 -25.33 -31.71
N LEU A 150 -1.44 -24.17 -31.86
CA LEU A 150 -2.90 -24.03 -31.90
C LEU A 150 -3.41 -23.47 -33.23
N GLY A 151 -2.54 -22.98 -34.13
CA GLY A 151 -2.90 -22.50 -35.46
C GLY A 151 -3.30 -21.01 -35.57
N ALA A 152 -3.47 -20.32 -34.46
CA ALA A 152 -3.82 -18.90 -34.43
C ALA A 152 -3.04 -18.15 -33.36
N ASP A 153 -2.91 -16.83 -33.51
CA ASP A 153 -2.31 -15.99 -32.49
C ASP A 153 -3.32 -15.66 -31.38
N GLY A 154 -2.83 -15.71 -30.12
CA GLY A 154 -3.53 -15.27 -28.93
C GLY A 154 -3.99 -16.42 -28.03
N PRO A 155 -4.30 -16.14 -26.75
CA PRO A 155 -4.80 -17.15 -25.83
C PRO A 155 -6.14 -17.77 -26.29
N PRO A 156 -6.43 -19.06 -26.10
CA PRO A 156 -7.76 -19.60 -26.39
C PRO A 156 -8.87 -19.11 -25.44
N GLY A 157 -8.49 -18.77 -24.19
CA GLY A 157 -9.40 -18.39 -23.10
C GLY A 157 -9.60 -16.88 -22.95
N SER A 158 -10.13 -16.48 -21.80
CA SER A 158 -10.38 -15.10 -21.37
C SER A 158 -10.04 -14.89 -19.89
N TYR A 159 -10.20 -13.67 -19.38
CA TYR A 159 -9.99 -13.42 -17.96
C TYR A 159 -11.05 -14.06 -17.06
N ASN A 160 -12.18 -14.53 -17.61
CA ASN A 160 -13.16 -15.29 -16.84
C ASN A 160 -12.61 -16.65 -16.39
N ASP A 161 -11.57 -17.17 -17.05
CA ASP A 161 -10.90 -18.40 -16.61
C ASP A 161 -10.23 -18.24 -15.24
N PHE A 162 -9.76 -17.02 -14.90
CA PHE A 162 -9.19 -16.75 -13.58
C PHE A 162 -10.20 -16.95 -12.45
N ASP A 163 -11.49 -16.90 -12.72
CA ASP A 163 -12.51 -17.08 -11.68
C ASP A 163 -12.81 -18.55 -11.41
N CYS A 164 -12.33 -19.46 -12.28
CA CYS A 164 -12.70 -20.87 -12.27
C CYS A 164 -11.52 -21.82 -12.06
N ALA A 165 -10.29 -21.42 -12.40
CA ALA A 165 -9.11 -22.27 -12.25
C ALA A 165 -8.90 -22.74 -10.80
N ASP A 166 -8.59 -24.03 -10.62
CA ASP A 166 -8.23 -24.64 -9.33
C ASP A 166 -6.72 -24.51 -9.06
N VAL A 167 -5.90 -24.45 -10.12
CA VAL A 167 -4.46 -24.24 -10.03
C VAL A 167 -4.00 -23.18 -11.04
N PHE A 168 -3.20 -22.24 -10.57
CA PHE A 168 -2.45 -21.30 -11.40
C PHE A 168 -0.99 -21.72 -11.45
N PHE A 169 -0.49 -21.99 -12.65
CA PHE A 169 0.93 -22.18 -12.94
C PHE A 169 1.50 -20.90 -13.54
N VAL A 170 2.00 -20.02 -12.69
CA VAL A 170 2.58 -18.73 -13.09
C VAL A 170 4.07 -18.89 -13.33
N ILE A 171 4.52 -18.81 -14.58
CA ILE A 171 5.93 -19.00 -14.95
C ILE A 171 6.47 -17.77 -15.67
N GLY A 172 7.63 -17.26 -15.23
CA GLY A 172 8.29 -16.11 -15.85
C GLY A 172 7.45 -14.84 -15.85
N ALA A 173 6.62 -14.63 -14.81
CA ALA A 173 5.71 -13.50 -14.68
C ALA A 173 5.58 -12.96 -13.25
N ASN A 174 5.85 -11.65 -13.10
CA ASN A 174 5.56 -10.88 -11.89
C ASN A 174 4.25 -10.10 -12.07
N MET A 175 3.12 -10.80 -11.90
CA MET A 175 1.79 -10.24 -12.13
C MET A 175 1.47 -9.11 -11.15
N ALA A 176 1.94 -9.20 -9.91
CA ALA A 176 1.67 -8.22 -8.87
C ALA A 176 2.15 -6.81 -9.27
N ASP A 177 3.31 -6.74 -9.93
CA ASP A 177 3.87 -5.45 -10.37
C ASP A 177 3.45 -5.08 -11.81
N CYS A 178 3.37 -6.08 -12.70
CA CYS A 178 3.19 -5.84 -14.14
C CYS A 178 1.72 -5.82 -14.59
N HIS A 179 0.86 -6.64 -13.96
CA HIS A 179 -0.56 -6.79 -14.29
C HIS A 179 -1.42 -6.80 -13.01
N PRO A 180 -1.38 -5.75 -12.17
CA PRO A 180 -1.85 -5.83 -10.79
C PRO A 180 -3.33 -6.21 -10.66
N ILE A 181 -4.16 -5.80 -11.62
CA ILE A 181 -5.59 -6.12 -11.60
C ILE A 181 -5.86 -7.61 -11.86
N LEU A 182 -5.10 -8.25 -12.75
CA LEU A 182 -5.21 -9.69 -12.95
C LEU A 182 -4.63 -10.45 -11.76
N PHE A 183 -3.56 -9.95 -11.15
CA PHE A 183 -3.06 -10.50 -9.89
C PHE A 183 -4.12 -10.44 -8.79
N LEU A 184 -4.86 -9.33 -8.66
CA LEU A 184 -5.95 -9.22 -7.68
C LEU A 184 -7.10 -10.17 -7.98
N ARG A 185 -7.46 -10.37 -9.26
CA ARG A 185 -8.47 -11.36 -9.68
C ARG A 185 -8.04 -12.79 -9.35
N MET A 186 -6.79 -13.14 -9.67
CA MET A 186 -6.18 -14.42 -9.25
C MET A 186 -6.21 -14.56 -7.73
N ALA A 187 -5.83 -13.51 -6.98
CA ALA A 187 -5.83 -13.54 -5.52
C ALA A 187 -7.23 -13.66 -4.89
N ASP A 188 -8.29 -13.19 -5.57
CA ASP A 188 -9.68 -13.51 -5.19
C ASP A 188 -9.92 -15.02 -5.30
N ARG A 189 -9.48 -15.63 -6.41
CA ARG A 189 -9.65 -17.07 -6.64
C ARG A 189 -8.80 -17.94 -5.70
N LEU A 190 -7.58 -17.52 -5.36
CA LEU A 190 -6.76 -18.20 -4.33
C LEU A 190 -7.44 -18.19 -2.96
N ARG A 191 -8.08 -17.07 -2.57
CA ARG A 191 -8.90 -17.02 -1.35
C ARG A 191 -10.11 -17.94 -1.39
N ALA A 192 -10.61 -18.26 -2.57
CA ALA A 192 -11.67 -19.23 -2.79
C ALA A 192 -11.17 -20.69 -2.90
N GLY A 193 -9.88 -20.95 -2.66
CA GLY A 193 -9.32 -22.30 -2.51
C GLY A 193 -8.41 -22.76 -3.65
N ALA A 194 -8.23 -21.97 -4.70
CA ALA A 194 -7.26 -22.31 -5.75
C ALA A 194 -5.82 -22.27 -5.24
N LYS A 195 -4.94 -23.00 -5.92
CA LYS A 195 -3.51 -23.09 -5.63
C LYS A 195 -2.67 -22.28 -6.59
N LEU A 196 -1.51 -21.82 -6.12
CA LEU A 196 -0.56 -21.04 -6.91
C LEU A 196 0.83 -21.68 -6.91
N ILE A 197 1.30 -22.03 -8.10
CA ILE A 197 2.70 -22.37 -8.37
C ILE A 197 3.34 -21.16 -9.05
N VAL A 198 4.45 -20.66 -8.53
CA VAL A 198 5.23 -19.58 -9.17
C VAL A 198 6.62 -20.08 -9.52
N VAL A 199 7.02 -19.87 -10.77
CA VAL A 199 8.34 -20.22 -11.28
C VAL A 199 9.03 -18.94 -11.77
N ASP A 200 10.04 -18.50 -11.04
CA ASP A 200 10.79 -17.27 -11.33
C ASP A 200 12.17 -17.35 -10.64
N PRO A 201 13.29 -17.02 -11.32
CA PRO A 201 14.60 -16.97 -10.65
C PRO A 201 14.67 -15.95 -9.50
N ARG A 202 13.75 -14.97 -9.49
CA ARG A 202 13.65 -13.93 -8.47
C ARG A 202 12.40 -14.16 -7.61
N ARG A 203 12.53 -14.02 -6.28
CA ARG A 203 11.37 -14.02 -5.37
C ARG A 203 10.61 -12.69 -5.48
N THR A 204 9.59 -12.68 -6.34
CA THR A 204 8.73 -11.53 -6.64
C THR A 204 7.55 -11.42 -5.68
N ALA A 205 6.84 -10.29 -5.70
CA ALA A 205 5.60 -10.13 -4.93
C ALA A 205 4.50 -11.13 -5.34
N THR A 206 4.56 -11.68 -6.56
CA THR A 206 3.73 -12.82 -6.97
C THR A 206 4.20 -14.13 -6.33
N ALA A 207 5.51 -14.38 -6.30
CA ALA A 207 6.09 -15.55 -5.64
C ALA A 207 5.78 -15.58 -4.13
N ASP A 208 5.68 -14.43 -3.47
CA ASP A 208 5.33 -14.33 -2.04
C ASP A 208 3.90 -14.82 -1.72
N LYS A 209 3.06 -15.04 -2.74
CA LYS A 209 1.72 -15.62 -2.59
C LYS A 209 1.63 -17.08 -3.01
N ALA A 210 2.72 -17.67 -3.49
CA ALA A 210 2.70 -19.03 -4.01
C ALA A 210 2.54 -20.06 -2.89
N ASP A 211 1.75 -21.10 -3.14
CA ASP A 211 1.80 -22.34 -2.36
C ASP A 211 3.12 -23.08 -2.64
N LEU A 212 3.63 -22.99 -3.88
CA LEU A 212 4.91 -23.56 -4.30
C LEU A 212 5.69 -22.54 -5.14
N PHE A 213 6.87 -22.14 -4.66
CA PHE A 213 7.78 -21.28 -5.39
C PHE A 213 9.00 -22.07 -5.89
N LEU A 214 9.19 -22.10 -7.22
CA LEU A 214 10.30 -22.74 -7.89
C LEU A 214 11.30 -21.68 -8.35
N GLN A 215 12.38 -21.48 -7.59
CA GLN A 215 13.42 -20.52 -7.91
C GLN A 215 14.39 -21.04 -8.99
N ILE A 216 13.90 -21.12 -10.23
CA ILE A 216 14.57 -21.77 -11.36
C ILE A 216 15.89 -21.09 -11.75
N ARG A 217 16.83 -21.84 -12.34
CA ARG A 217 18.05 -21.28 -12.94
C ARG A 217 17.67 -20.57 -14.24
N PRO A 218 18.04 -19.29 -14.48
CA PRO A 218 17.63 -18.59 -15.69
C PRO A 218 17.97 -19.36 -16.97
N GLY A 219 17.03 -19.43 -17.92
CA GLY A 219 17.21 -20.10 -19.20
C GLY A 219 16.91 -21.61 -19.21
N THR A 220 16.49 -22.19 -18.09
CA THR A 220 16.24 -23.64 -17.96
C THR A 220 14.76 -24.02 -17.98
N ASP A 221 13.90 -23.09 -18.40
CA ASP A 221 12.44 -23.22 -18.39
C ASP A 221 11.94 -24.43 -19.21
N LEU A 222 12.51 -24.68 -20.39
CA LEU A 222 12.20 -25.86 -21.21
C LEU A 222 12.47 -27.18 -20.47
N ALA A 223 13.56 -27.28 -19.71
CA ALA A 223 13.87 -28.49 -18.95
C ALA A 223 12.79 -28.75 -17.89
N LEU A 224 12.32 -27.70 -17.21
CA LEU A 224 11.21 -27.82 -16.26
C LEU A 224 9.92 -28.24 -16.96
N LEU A 225 9.51 -27.56 -18.03
CA LEU A 225 8.25 -27.83 -18.73
C LEU A 225 8.22 -29.27 -19.29
N ASN A 226 9.32 -29.73 -19.90
CA ASN A 226 9.45 -31.11 -20.38
C ASN A 226 9.45 -32.11 -19.21
N GLY A 227 10.11 -31.79 -18.10
CA GLY A 227 10.10 -32.60 -16.87
C GLY A 227 8.71 -32.74 -16.23
N LEU A 228 7.92 -31.67 -16.22
CA LEU A 228 6.54 -31.70 -15.76
C LEU A 228 5.70 -32.61 -16.67
N LEU A 229 5.85 -32.50 -17.99
CA LEU A 229 5.14 -33.37 -18.93
C LEU A 229 5.55 -34.84 -18.76
N HIS A 230 6.84 -35.13 -18.58
CA HIS A 230 7.34 -36.47 -18.27
C HIS A 230 6.65 -37.06 -17.03
N LEU A 231 6.53 -36.26 -15.96
CA LEU A 231 5.90 -36.69 -14.71
C LEU A 231 4.40 -36.93 -14.85
N LEU A 232 3.68 -36.06 -15.58
CA LEU A 232 2.24 -36.23 -15.85
C LEU A 232 1.98 -37.51 -16.66
N VAL A 233 2.81 -37.78 -17.68
CA VAL A 233 2.74 -39.02 -18.47
C VAL A 233 3.00 -40.24 -17.59
N ALA A 234 4.04 -40.21 -16.76
CA ALA A 234 4.39 -41.32 -15.88
C ALA A 234 3.32 -41.61 -14.81
N ALA A 235 2.60 -40.57 -14.35
CA ALA A 235 1.51 -40.69 -13.39
C ALA A 235 0.19 -41.16 -14.02
N GLY A 236 0.06 -41.06 -15.35
CA GLY A 236 -1.21 -41.29 -16.05
C GLY A 236 -2.17 -40.10 -15.95
N ASP A 237 -1.69 -38.92 -15.53
CA ASP A 237 -2.46 -37.68 -15.39
C ASP A 237 -2.55 -36.93 -16.75
N ILE A 238 -2.85 -37.68 -17.82
CA ILE A 238 -3.02 -37.17 -19.18
C ILE A 238 -4.39 -37.60 -19.74
N ASP A 239 -4.94 -36.81 -20.64
CA ASP A 239 -6.19 -37.11 -21.33
C ASP A 239 -5.91 -37.84 -22.64
N THR A 240 -5.84 -39.17 -22.57
CA THR A 240 -5.50 -40.01 -23.72
C THR A 240 -6.54 -39.94 -24.85
N GLU A 241 -7.81 -39.69 -24.52
CA GLU A 241 -8.89 -39.56 -25.50
C GLU A 241 -8.75 -38.23 -26.24
N PHE A 242 -8.59 -37.13 -25.50
CA PHE A 242 -8.33 -35.82 -26.10
C PHE A 242 -7.08 -35.81 -26.98
N ILE A 243 -5.98 -36.42 -26.53
CA ILE A 243 -4.75 -36.55 -27.32
C ILE A 243 -5.06 -37.29 -28.64
N ALA A 244 -5.70 -38.45 -28.57
CA ALA A 244 -5.97 -39.28 -29.74
C ALA A 244 -6.94 -38.63 -30.73
N GLU A 245 -7.91 -37.85 -30.26
CA GLU A 245 -8.92 -37.22 -31.13
C GLU A 245 -8.46 -35.88 -31.68
N HIS A 246 -7.84 -35.04 -30.85
CA HIS A 246 -7.68 -33.62 -31.13
C HIS A 246 -6.24 -33.16 -31.31
N THR A 247 -5.24 -34.06 -31.25
CA THR A 247 -3.83 -33.66 -31.28
C THR A 247 -2.93 -34.50 -32.20
N GLU A 248 -1.94 -33.90 -32.85
CA GLU A 248 -0.91 -34.58 -33.63
C GLU A 248 0.49 -34.40 -33.04
N GLY A 249 1.42 -35.30 -33.38
CA GLY A 249 2.81 -35.24 -32.93
C GLY A 249 3.08 -35.90 -31.58
N TRP A 250 2.07 -36.54 -30.96
CA TRP A 250 2.20 -37.24 -29.68
C TRP A 250 3.14 -38.45 -29.74
N GLU A 251 3.20 -39.13 -30.90
CA GLU A 251 3.93 -40.38 -31.09
C GLU A 251 5.43 -40.25 -30.77
N ALA A 252 6.01 -39.08 -31.04
CA ALA A 252 7.41 -38.79 -30.76
C ALA A 252 7.68 -38.37 -29.31
N MET A 253 6.64 -38.06 -28.53
CA MET A 253 6.78 -37.47 -27.20
C MET A 253 7.33 -38.46 -26.17
N GLY A 254 6.96 -39.75 -26.26
CA GLY A 254 7.42 -40.76 -25.31
C GLY A 254 8.94 -40.96 -25.32
N GLU A 255 9.54 -41.08 -26.51
CA GLU A 255 11.00 -41.18 -26.66
C GLU A 255 11.70 -39.89 -26.23
N PHE A 256 11.16 -38.73 -26.64
CA PHE A 256 11.70 -37.43 -26.27
C PHE A 256 11.70 -37.16 -24.76
N LEU A 257 10.61 -37.51 -24.06
CA LEU A 257 10.50 -37.28 -22.62
C LEU A 257 11.40 -38.20 -21.78
N ALA A 258 11.94 -39.28 -22.36
CA ALA A 258 12.90 -40.14 -21.67
C ALA A 258 14.19 -39.40 -21.29
N ASP A 259 14.50 -38.29 -21.97
CA ASP A 259 15.66 -37.43 -21.67
C ASP A 259 15.43 -36.44 -20.51
N TYR A 260 14.22 -36.38 -19.96
CA TYR A 260 13.83 -35.45 -18.88
C TYR A 260 13.36 -36.16 -17.61
N PRO A 261 14.08 -37.17 -17.09
CA PRO A 261 13.73 -37.75 -15.79
C PRO A 261 13.90 -36.69 -14.68
N PRO A 262 13.13 -36.77 -13.59
CA PRO A 262 13.10 -35.72 -12.55
C PRO A 262 14.47 -35.34 -11.97
N ALA A 263 15.36 -36.32 -11.80
CA ALA A 263 16.73 -36.08 -11.32
C ALA A 263 17.55 -35.21 -12.28
N ARG A 264 17.43 -35.43 -13.59
CA ARG A 264 18.11 -34.62 -14.63
C ARG A 264 17.51 -33.22 -14.70
N VAL A 265 16.19 -33.11 -14.58
CA VAL A 265 15.49 -31.82 -14.55
C VAL A 265 15.92 -31.01 -13.34
N ALA A 266 16.01 -31.62 -12.15
CA ALA A 266 16.51 -30.98 -10.94
C ALA A 266 17.95 -30.47 -11.10
N GLU A 267 18.84 -31.25 -11.71
CA GLU A 267 20.22 -30.86 -12.00
C GLU A 267 20.31 -29.63 -12.93
N LEU A 268 19.57 -29.66 -14.05
CA LEU A 268 19.54 -28.59 -15.04
C LEU A 268 18.96 -27.30 -14.45
N THR A 269 17.80 -27.41 -13.80
CA THR A 269 17.05 -26.25 -13.28
C THR A 269 17.59 -25.72 -11.97
N GLY A 270 18.37 -26.52 -11.25
CA GLY A 270 18.79 -26.24 -9.88
C GLY A 270 17.63 -26.23 -8.88
N LEU A 271 16.49 -26.84 -9.21
CA LEU A 271 15.34 -27.02 -8.33
C LEU A 271 15.46 -28.34 -7.55
N ALA A 272 14.82 -28.42 -6.39
CA ALA A 272 14.70 -29.70 -5.69
C ALA A 272 13.79 -30.66 -6.48
N GLU A 273 14.21 -31.92 -6.65
CA GLU A 273 13.40 -32.92 -7.37
C GLU A 273 12.00 -33.07 -6.75
N ALA A 274 11.90 -33.03 -5.41
CA ALA A 274 10.64 -33.11 -4.69
C ALA A 274 9.66 -31.99 -5.07
N ASP A 275 10.17 -30.77 -5.30
CA ASP A 275 9.34 -29.62 -5.67
C ASP A 275 8.87 -29.73 -7.12
N VAL A 276 9.71 -30.23 -8.03
CA VAL A 276 9.31 -30.53 -9.42
C VAL A 276 8.19 -31.58 -9.45
N ARG A 277 8.31 -32.63 -8.63
CA ARG A 277 7.25 -33.64 -8.45
C ARG A 277 6.00 -33.04 -7.84
N CYS A 278 6.13 -32.19 -6.83
CA CYS A 278 5.01 -31.49 -6.20
C CYS A 278 4.23 -30.65 -7.21
N ALA A 279 4.92 -29.87 -8.05
CA ALA A 279 4.30 -29.10 -9.11
C ALA A 279 3.52 -29.98 -10.11
N ALA A 280 4.13 -31.10 -10.55
CA ALA A 280 3.45 -32.04 -11.44
C ALA A 280 2.21 -32.67 -10.78
N THR A 281 2.30 -33.06 -9.51
CA THR A 281 1.14 -33.58 -8.75
C THR A 281 0.04 -32.55 -8.60
N MET A 282 0.37 -31.29 -8.29
CA MET A 282 -0.62 -30.21 -8.18
C MET A 282 -1.35 -29.99 -9.51
N ILE A 283 -0.64 -30.05 -10.65
CA ILE A 283 -1.23 -29.92 -11.98
C ILE A 283 -2.09 -31.15 -12.32
N GLY A 284 -1.56 -32.37 -12.12
CA GLY A 284 -2.27 -33.61 -12.46
C GLY A 284 -3.54 -33.86 -11.63
N GLN A 285 -3.58 -33.33 -10.40
CA GLN A 285 -4.76 -33.40 -9.52
C GLN A 285 -5.77 -32.26 -9.73
N ALA A 286 -5.43 -31.26 -10.55
CA ALA A 286 -6.32 -30.13 -10.81
C ALA A 286 -7.47 -30.55 -11.72
N GLY A 287 -8.70 -30.10 -11.42
CA GLY A 287 -9.81 -30.21 -12.38
C GLY A 287 -9.63 -29.22 -13.52
N GLU A 288 -9.57 -27.94 -13.17
CA GLU A 288 -9.30 -26.84 -14.10
C GLU A 288 -7.98 -26.14 -13.73
N TRP A 289 -7.09 -25.92 -14.70
CA TRP A 289 -5.83 -25.23 -14.43
C TRP A 289 -5.38 -24.32 -15.57
N MET A 290 -4.72 -23.22 -15.19
CA MET A 290 -4.22 -22.23 -16.12
C MET A 290 -2.72 -22.07 -15.98
N SER A 291 -2.01 -22.02 -17.11
CA SER A 291 -0.68 -21.43 -17.14
C SER A 291 -0.78 -19.94 -17.45
N VAL A 292 0.04 -19.15 -16.77
CA VAL A 292 0.10 -17.70 -16.96
C VAL A 292 1.56 -17.28 -17.06
N TRP A 293 1.95 -16.63 -18.17
CA TRP A 293 3.36 -16.25 -18.37
C TRP A 293 3.51 -14.92 -19.09
N THR A 294 4.73 -14.38 -19.05
CA THR A 294 5.11 -13.18 -19.82
C THR A 294 6.60 -13.23 -20.19
N MET A 295 7.34 -12.17 -19.91
CA MET A 295 8.69 -11.94 -20.44
C MET A 295 9.76 -12.90 -19.94
N GLY A 296 9.57 -13.61 -18.82
CA GLY A 296 10.54 -14.62 -18.38
C GLY A 296 10.69 -15.76 -19.39
N LEU A 297 9.61 -16.11 -20.10
CA LEU A 297 9.62 -17.09 -21.18
C LEU A 297 9.90 -16.46 -22.53
N ASN A 298 9.22 -15.33 -22.82
CA ASN A 298 9.22 -14.78 -24.17
C ASN A 298 10.58 -14.19 -24.58
N GLN A 299 11.27 -13.51 -23.66
CA GLN A 299 12.55 -12.80 -23.92
C GLN A 299 13.75 -13.74 -23.72
N SER A 300 13.76 -14.80 -24.53
CA SER A 300 14.76 -15.88 -24.58
C SER A 300 15.02 -16.25 -26.03
N THR A 301 16.21 -16.77 -26.33
CA THR A 301 16.54 -17.39 -27.64
C THR A 301 15.73 -18.64 -27.97
N HIS A 302 14.93 -19.14 -27.02
CA HIS A 302 14.01 -20.27 -27.19
C HIS A 302 12.58 -19.93 -26.75
N GLY A 303 12.20 -18.65 -26.77
CA GLY A 303 10.89 -18.19 -26.28
C GLY A 303 9.70 -18.79 -27.04
N THR A 304 9.82 -19.06 -28.33
CA THR A 304 8.78 -19.73 -29.13
C THR A 304 8.58 -21.15 -28.62
N TRP A 305 9.68 -21.85 -28.35
CA TRP A 305 9.67 -23.23 -27.86
C TRP A 305 9.12 -23.34 -26.45
N ASN A 306 9.42 -22.37 -25.58
CA ASN A 306 8.81 -22.25 -24.26
C ASN A 306 7.27 -22.22 -24.36
N THR A 307 6.74 -21.45 -25.31
CA THR A 307 5.29 -21.38 -25.54
C THR A 307 4.75 -22.73 -26.05
N ASN A 308 5.45 -23.40 -26.98
CA ASN A 308 5.03 -24.73 -27.42
C ASN A 308 4.99 -25.73 -26.26
N ALA A 309 6.00 -25.72 -25.39
CA ALA A 309 6.07 -26.63 -24.24
C ALA A 309 4.95 -26.36 -23.22
N VAL A 310 4.59 -25.10 -23.01
CA VAL A 310 3.38 -24.74 -22.22
C VAL A 310 2.12 -25.27 -22.90
N CYS A 311 1.97 -25.12 -24.23
CA CYS A 311 0.84 -25.69 -24.96
C CYS A 311 0.81 -27.22 -24.88
N ASN A 312 1.96 -27.91 -24.95
CA ASN A 312 2.03 -29.37 -24.81
C ASN A 312 1.44 -29.84 -23.48
N LEU A 313 1.71 -29.14 -22.37
CA LEU A 313 1.13 -29.48 -21.07
C LEU A 313 -0.41 -29.45 -21.11
N HIS A 314 -0.98 -28.37 -21.65
CA HIS A 314 -2.44 -28.22 -21.75
C HIS A 314 -3.08 -29.19 -22.75
N LEU A 315 -2.42 -29.48 -23.87
CA LEU A 315 -2.86 -30.48 -24.83
C LEU A 315 -2.81 -31.90 -24.23
N ALA A 316 -1.77 -32.21 -23.43
CA ALA A 316 -1.62 -33.52 -22.80
C ALA A 316 -2.65 -33.77 -21.70
N THR A 317 -3.01 -32.75 -20.91
CA THR A 317 -4.01 -32.92 -19.84
C THR A 317 -5.45 -32.66 -20.30
N GLY A 318 -5.68 -32.32 -21.59
CA GLY A 318 -7.00 -31.89 -22.08
C GLY A 318 -7.53 -30.61 -21.43
N ALA A 319 -6.69 -29.86 -20.70
CA ALA A 319 -7.06 -28.67 -19.93
C ALA A 319 -6.92 -27.41 -20.80
N ILE A 320 -7.71 -27.37 -21.87
CA ILE A 320 -7.78 -26.26 -22.83
C ILE A 320 -9.21 -26.19 -23.38
N CYS A 321 -9.57 -25.08 -24.03
CA CYS A 321 -10.85 -24.95 -24.73
C CYS A 321 -12.11 -24.99 -23.83
N ARG A 322 -11.95 -24.93 -22.51
CA ARG A 322 -13.04 -24.86 -21.52
C ARG A 322 -12.74 -23.88 -20.39
N LEU A 323 -13.78 -23.47 -19.65
CA LEU A 323 -13.69 -22.43 -18.61
C LEU A 323 -12.80 -22.87 -17.44
N GLY A 324 -11.89 -22.00 -17.01
CA GLY A 324 -10.92 -22.28 -15.93
C GLY A 324 -9.62 -22.90 -16.43
N SER A 325 -9.52 -23.18 -17.73
CA SER A 325 -8.44 -23.97 -18.30
C SER A 325 -7.75 -23.30 -19.49
N GLY A 326 -6.43 -23.49 -19.54
CA GLY A 326 -5.66 -23.24 -20.74
C GLY A 326 -4.51 -22.25 -20.60
N PRO A 327 -3.72 -22.11 -21.67
CA PRO A 327 -2.55 -21.26 -21.69
C PRO A 327 -2.91 -19.78 -21.87
N MET A 328 -2.50 -18.92 -20.94
CA MET A 328 -2.77 -17.48 -20.95
C MET A 328 -1.48 -16.64 -20.94
N SER A 329 -0.98 -16.26 -22.11
CA SER A 329 0.10 -15.29 -22.23
C SER A 329 -0.37 -13.87 -21.86
N LEU A 330 0.29 -13.23 -20.91
CA LEU A 330 -0.03 -11.86 -20.49
C LEU A 330 0.66 -10.85 -21.42
N THR A 331 -0.15 -10.13 -22.19
CA THR A 331 0.32 -9.07 -23.08
C THR A 331 0.80 -7.87 -22.26
N GLY A 332 2.01 -7.39 -22.56
CA GLY A 332 2.63 -6.30 -21.81
C GLY A 332 2.01 -4.92 -22.08
N GLN A 333 2.04 -4.48 -23.33
CA GLN A 333 1.58 -3.16 -23.79
C GLN A 333 0.07 -3.13 -24.07
N PRO A 334 -0.58 -1.95 -24.04
CA PRO A 334 -2.04 -1.86 -23.98
C PRO A 334 -2.73 -2.34 -25.25
N ASN A 335 -2.01 -2.34 -26.39
CA ASN A 335 -2.55 -2.71 -27.70
C ASN A 335 -1.54 -3.51 -28.55
N ALA A 336 -0.62 -4.23 -27.90
CA ALA A 336 0.28 -5.12 -28.61
C ALA A 336 -0.47 -6.31 -29.25
N MET A 337 -1.63 -6.69 -28.71
CA MET A 337 -2.51 -7.68 -29.32
C MET A 337 -3.10 -7.16 -30.63
N GLY A 338 -3.73 -5.98 -30.62
CA GLY A 338 -4.27 -5.35 -31.84
C GLY A 338 -3.22 -5.18 -32.92
N GLY A 339 -1.99 -4.78 -32.57
CA GLY A 339 -0.95 -4.58 -33.57
C GLY A 339 -0.45 -5.87 -34.23
N ARG A 340 -0.42 -6.98 -33.48
CA ARG A 340 -0.13 -8.30 -34.06
C ARG A 340 -1.22 -8.73 -35.04
N GLU A 341 -2.47 -8.40 -34.74
CA GLU A 341 -3.61 -8.63 -35.63
C GLU A 341 -3.56 -7.74 -36.87
N MET A 342 -2.98 -6.54 -36.78
CA MET A 342 -2.78 -5.61 -37.91
C MET A 342 -1.54 -5.91 -38.76
N GLY A 343 -0.63 -6.79 -38.32
CA GLY A 343 0.49 -7.26 -39.14
C GLY A 343 1.74 -6.35 -39.17
N TYR A 344 1.91 -5.48 -38.17
CA TYR A 344 2.99 -4.49 -38.08
C TYR A 344 4.41 -5.03 -37.79
N MET A 345 4.64 -6.33 -37.99
CA MET A 345 5.83 -7.06 -37.56
C MET A 345 6.18 -8.15 -38.57
N GLY A 346 7.42 -8.14 -39.07
CA GLY A 346 7.98 -9.15 -39.98
C GLY A 346 6.95 -9.62 -41.03
N PRO A 347 6.57 -10.92 -41.05
CA PRO A 347 5.65 -11.47 -42.04
C PRO A 347 4.18 -11.05 -41.90
N GLY A 348 3.75 -10.39 -40.82
CA GLY A 348 2.33 -10.22 -40.53
C GLY A 348 1.55 -9.40 -41.58
N LEU A 349 0.26 -9.69 -41.73
CA LEU A 349 -0.71 -8.88 -42.48
C LEU A 349 -2.01 -8.78 -41.68
N PRO A 350 -2.87 -7.77 -41.95
CA PRO A 350 -4.11 -7.59 -41.19
C PRO A 350 -5.03 -8.82 -41.18
N GLY A 351 -5.63 -9.10 -40.01
CA GLY A 351 -6.51 -10.24 -39.78
C GLY A 351 -5.78 -11.56 -39.55
N GLN A 352 -4.64 -11.51 -38.84
CA GLN A 352 -3.75 -12.66 -38.59
C GLN A 352 -3.20 -13.33 -39.87
N ARG A 353 -3.09 -12.59 -40.97
CA ARG A 353 -2.56 -13.07 -42.24
C ARG A 353 -1.04 -12.98 -42.28
N SER A 354 -0.43 -13.57 -43.31
CA SER A 354 1.02 -13.58 -43.51
C SER A 354 1.41 -13.28 -44.95
N VAL A 355 2.44 -12.45 -45.15
CA VAL A 355 3.06 -12.23 -46.46
C VAL A 355 3.67 -13.51 -47.03
N LEU A 356 3.90 -14.55 -46.23
CA LEU A 356 4.43 -15.82 -46.71
C LEU A 356 3.39 -16.64 -47.49
N ALA A 357 2.10 -16.40 -47.24
CA ALA A 357 1.01 -17.09 -47.93
C ALA A 357 0.52 -16.27 -49.14
N ALA A 358 0.47 -16.90 -50.32
CA ALA A 358 0.07 -16.21 -51.56
C ALA A 358 -1.38 -15.72 -51.51
N ASP A 359 -2.31 -16.55 -51.02
CA ASP A 359 -3.72 -16.20 -50.89
C ASP A 359 -3.94 -15.03 -49.90
N ASP A 360 -3.13 -14.97 -48.86
CA ASP A 360 -3.19 -13.89 -47.88
C ASP A 360 -2.75 -12.56 -48.50
N ARG A 361 -1.67 -12.56 -49.30
CA ARG A 361 -1.23 -11.38 -50.05
C ARG A 361 -2.31 -10.93 -51.03
N ALA A 362 -2.83 -11.85 -51.84
CA ALA A 362 -3.86 -11.57 -52.83
C ALA A 362 -5.11 -10.94 -52.20
N PHE A 363 -5.56 -11.47 -51.05
CA PHE A 363 -6.69 -10.92 -50.30
C PHE A 363 -6.43 -9.47 -49.85
N VAL A 364 -5.25 -9.20 -49.29
CA VAL A 364 -4.93 -7.86 -48.78
C VAL A 364 -4.78 -6.87 -49.93
N GLU A 365 -4.17 -7.27 -51.05
CA GLU A 365 -4.04 -6.46 -52.26
C GLU A 365 -5.42 -6.06 -52.81
N ASP A 366 -6.37 -7.00 -52.86
CA ASP A 366 -7.75 -6.73 -53.27
C ASP A 366 -8.46 -5.75 -52.33
N VAL A 367 -8.29 -5.89 -51.01
CA VAL A 367 -8.92 -5.00 -50.03
C VAL A 367 -8.34 -3.58 -50.11
N TRP A 368 -7.02 -3.46 -50.28
CA TRP A 368 -6.31 -2.18 -50.43
C TRP A 368 -6.43 -1.57 -51.82
N GLY A 369 -6.91 -2.30 -52.83
CA GLY A 369 -7.01 -1.81 -54.20
C GLY A 369 -5.66 -1.63 -54.90
N VAL A 370 -4.61 -2.31 -54.43
CA VAL A 370 -3.29 -2.28 -55.07
C VAL A 370 -3.16 -3.43 -56.07
N PRO A 371 -2.31 -3.32 -57.12
CA PRO A 371 -2.13 -4.40 -58.09
C PRO A 371 -1.71 -5.72 -57.43
N GLN A 372 -2.23 -6.84 -57.94
CA GLN A 372 -1.81 -8.17 -57.50
C GLN A 372 -0.29 -8.36 -57.66
N GLY A 373 0.38 -8.88 -56.62
CA GLY A 373 1.84 -9.02 -56.54
C GLY A 373 2.60 -7.76 -56.09
N THR A 374 1.90 -6.72 -55.63
CA THR A 374 2.52 -5.52 -55.03
C THR A 374 3.20 -5.84 -53.71
N ILE A 375 2.52 -6.58 -52.83
CA ILE A 375 3.03 -7.02 -51.54
C ILE A 375 4.06 -8.12 -51.78
N ARG A 376 5.26 -7.92 -51.24
CA ARG A 376 6.36 -8.85 -51.43
C ARG A 376 6.20 -10.10 -50.55
N ALA A 377 6.82 -11.20 -50.99
CA ALA A 377 6.78 -12.48 -50.27
C ALA A 377 7.94 -12.66 -49.28
N ASP A 378 8.97 -11.80 -49.35
CA ASP A 378 10.11 -11.79 -48.44
C ASP A 378 9.86 -10.90 -47.20
N THR A 379 10.71 -11.06 -46.18
CA THR A 379 10.60 -10.39 -44.88
C THR A 379 11.96 -9.96 -44.36
N ASN A 380 11.99 -8.97 -43.46
CA ASN A 380 13.18 -8.65 -42.68
C ASN A 380 13.50 -9.72 -41.61
N HIS A 381 14.63 -9.58 -40.92
CA HIS A 381 15.04 -10.46 -39.83
C HIS A 381 14.85 -9.84 -38.43
N GLY A 382 13.81 -9.01 -38.27
CA GLY A 382 13.37 -8.50 -36.97
C GLY A 382 14.03 -7.20 -36.53
N THR A 383 13.72 -6.76 -35.31
CA THR A 383 14.14 -5.43 -34.81
C THR A 383 15.66 -5.28 -34.67
N ILE A 384 16.36 -6.34 -34.25
CA ILE A 384 17.82 -6.29 -34.06
C ILE A 384 18.51 -6.10 -35.42
N ASP A 385 18.20 -6.98 -36.38
CA ASP A 385 18.70 -6.90 -37.76
C ASP A 385 18.37 -5.57 -38.42
N MET A 386 17.16 -5.01 -38.20
CA MET A 386 16.80 -3.70 -38.74
C MET A 386 17.75 -2.58 -38.26
N PHE A 387 18.10 -2.54 -36.97
CA PHE A 387 19.05 -1.53 -36.46
C PHE A 387 20.50 -1.83 -36.87
N GLU A 388 20.88 -3.10 -37.02
CA GLU A 388 22.19 -3.49 -37.57
C GLU A 388 22.32 -3.07 -39.04
N ALA A 389 21.30 -3.32 -39.87
CA ALA A 389 21.25 -2.90 -41.26
C ALA A 389 21.28 -1.38 -41.40
N MET A 390 20.69 -0.66 -40.44
CA MET A 390 20.78 0.80 -40.37
C MET A 390 22.18 1.28 -40.01
N ALA A 391 22.83 0.67 -39.00
CA ALA A 391 24.21 0.97 -38.63
C ALA A 391 25.20 0.62 -39.75
N ALA A 392 24.91 -0.41 -40.55
CA ALA A 392 25.66 -0.75 -41.76
C ALA A 392 25.38 0.18 -42.95
N GLY A 393 24.44 1.12 -42.80
CA GLY A 393 24.08 2.11 -43.83
C GLY A 393 23.17 1.58 -44.94
N GLY A 394 22.55 0.41 -44.78
CA GLY A 394 21.56 -0.13 -45.71
C GLY A 394 20.21 0.57 -45.63
N ILE A 395 19.83 1.02 -44.43
CA ILE A 395 18.62 1.81 -44.18
C ILE A 395 19.00 3.29 -44.07
N LYS A 396 18.37 4.13 -44.88
CA LYS A 396 18.65 5.57 -45.00
C LYS A 396 17.64 6.43 -44.24
N ALA A 397 16.42 5.98 -44.07
CA ALA A 397 15.42 6.66 -43.26
C ALA A 397 14.79 5.73 -42.23
N CYS A 398 14.58 6.23 -41.01
CA CYS A 398 13.81 5.53 -40.00
C CYS A 398 12.70 6.43 -39.44
N TRP A 399 11.47 5.96 -39.51
CA TRP A 399 10.33 6.60 -38.86
C TRP A 399 9.89 5.80 -37.63
N ILE A 400 10.16 6.38 -36.45
CA ILE A 400 9.91 5.81 -35.13
C ILE A 400 8.60 6.38 -34.59
N ILE A 401 7.65 5.52 -34.24
CA ILE A 401 6.30 5.95 -33.81
C ILE A 401 5.96 5.37 -32.43
N CYS A 402 5.69 6.25 -31.47
CA CYS A 402 5.19 5.91 -30.14
C CYS A 402 6.09 4.91 -29.36
N THR A 403 7.42 5.04 -29.51
CA THR A 403 8.41 4.14 -28.90
C THR A 403 9.77 4.82 -28.73
N ASN A 404 10.58 4.34 -27.79
CA ASN A 404 11.86 4.93 -27.40
C ASN A 404 13.01 3.89 -27.53
N PRO A 405 13.42 3.52 -28.77
CA PRO A 405 14.38 2.44 -29.02
C PRO A 405 15.73 2.64 -28.32
N VAL A 406 16.22 3.87 -28.23
CA VAL A 406 17.51 4.17 -27.59
C VAL A 406 17.55 3.71 -26.13
N ALA A 407 16.41 3.67 -25.44
CA ALA A 407 16.33 3.18 -24.07
C ALA A 407 15.83 1.72 -23.97
N SER A 408 15.13 1.19 -24.98
CA SER A 408 14.34 -0.05 -24.86
C SER A 408 14.85 -1.24 -25.66
N VAL A 409 15.60 -1.04 -26.74
CA VAL A 409 16.18 -2.10 -27.57
C VAL A 409 17.53 -2.55 -26.94
N PRO A 410 17.87 -3.85 -26.92
CA PRO A 410 19.17 -4.32 -26.43
C PRO A 410 20.32 -3.88 -27.32
N ASN A 411 21.54 -4.03 -26.82
CA ASN A 411 22.75 -3.55 -27.49
C ASN A 411 22.57 -2.12 -28.03
N ARG A 412 22.23 -1.23 -27.09
CA ARG A 412 21.92 0.19 -27.35
C ARG A 412 22.90 0.88 -28.33
N THR A 413 24.18 0.51 -28.28
CA THR A 413 25.22 1.08 -29.14
C THR A 413 24.90 0.93 -30.63
N THR A 414 24.40 -0.23 -31.05
CA THR A 414 24.00 -0.49 -32.45
C THR A 414 22.85 0.42 -32.87
N VAL A 415 21.87 0.61 -31.98
CA VAL A 415 20.73 1.50 -32.22
C VAL A 415 21.19 2.93 -32.42
N ILE A 416 22.02 3.45 -31.51
CA ILE A 416 22.58 4.81 -31.61
C ILE A 416 23.34 4.97 -32.93
N THR A 417 24.24 4.02 -33.23
CA THR A 417 25.04 4.05 -34.46
C THR A 417 24.15 4.06 -35.70
N GLY A 418 23.07 3.28 -35.71
CA GLY A 418 22.09 3.27 -36.78
C GLY A 418 21.40 4.62 -36.95
N LEU A 419 20.90 5.21 -35.86
CA LEU A 419 20.23 6.51 -35.91
C LEU A 419 21.17 7.64 -36.35
N GLU A 420 22.42 7.64 -35.90
CA GLU A 420 23.44 8.61 -36.32
C GLU A 420 23.87 8.44 -37.79
N SER A 421 23.75 7.23 -38.34
CA SER A 421 24.13 6.90 -39.72
C SER A 421 23.01 7.14 -40.74
N ALA A 422 21.75 7.19 -40.29
CA ALA A 422 20.60 7.43 -41.16
C ALA A 422 20.61 8.86 -41.72
N GLU A 423 20.18 9.03 -42.98
CA GLU A 423 20.02 10.34 -43.61
C GLU A 423 18.80 11.10 -43.08
N LEU A 424 17.79 10.37 -42.59
CA LEU A 424 16.57 10.93 -42.02
C LEU A 424 16.05 10.07 -40.84
N VAL A 425 16.00 10.65 -39.65
CA VAL A 425 15.30 10.07 -38.49
C VAL A 425 14.08 10.91 -38.15
N VAL A 426 12.90 10.29 -38.23
CA VAL A 426 11.63 10.90 -37.84
C VAL A 426 11.13 10.23 -36.57
N THR A 427 10.78 11.00 -35.56
CA THR A 427 10.11 10.50 -34.36
C THR A 427 8.71 11.09 -34.28
N GLN A 428 7.70 10.26 -34.01
CA GLN A 428 6.34 10.67 -33.72
C GLN A 428 6.04 10.28 -32.27
N ASP A 429 6.01 11.26 -31.37
CA ASP A 429 5.90 11.06 -29.93
C ASP A 429 5.05 12.17 -29.28
N ALA A 430 4.46 11.87 -28.12
CA ALA A 430 3.68 12.83 -27.35
C ALA A 430 4.59 13.79 -26.55
N TYR A 431 5.87 13.45 -26.36
CA TYR A 431 6.85 14.24 -25.61
C TYR A 431 8.03 14.66 -26.48
N ALA A 432 8.51 15.88 -26.26
CA ALA A 432 9.65 16.45 -26.98
C ALA A 432 10.99 15.85 -26.50
N ASP A 433 11.13 15.70 -25.18
CA ASP A 433 12.38 15.26 -24.55
C ASP A 433 12.32 13.75 -24.28
N THR A 434 12.90 12.96 -25.18
CA THR A 434 13.11 11.52 -25.01
C THR A 434 14.53 11.14 -25.44
N ALA A 435 15.05 10.04 -24.89
CA ALA A 435 16.37 9.53 -25.26
C ALA A 435 16.52 9.26 -26.78
N THR A 436 15.43 8.94 -27.47
CA THR A 436 15.44 8.72 -28.93
C THR A 436 15.37 10.04 -29.71
N ASN A 437 14.58 11.01 -29.25
CA ASN A 437 14.40 12.29 -29.96
C ASN A 437 15.69 13.09 -30.08
N ARG A 438 16.69 12.83 -29.22
CA ARG A 438 18.05 13.40 -29.34
C ARG A 438 18.69 13.14 -30.71
N TYR A 439 18.33 12.02 -31.35
CA TYR A 439 18.84 11.59 -32.65
C TYR A 439 17.87 11.88 -33.80
N ALA A 440 16.72 12.51 -33.54
CA ALA A 440 15.75 12.82 -34.57
C ALA A 440 16.18 14.05 -35.39
N ASP A 441 15.86 14.03 -36.69
CA ASP A 441 15.85 15.20 -37.56
C ASP A 441 14.50 15.91 -37.50
N VAL A 442 13.41 15.16 -37.32
CA VAL A 442 12.06 15.70 -37.19
C VAL A 442 11.31 15.00 -36.07
N VAL A 443 10.72 15.77 -35.16
CA VAL A 443 9.79 15.32 -34.13
C VAL A 443 8.37 15.78 -34.50
N LEU A 444 7.47 14.84 -34.79
CA LEU A 444 6.06 15.10 -35.06
C LEU A 444 5.25 14.96 -33.75
N PRO A 445 4.43 15.96 -33.37
CA PRO A 445 3.72 15.97 -32.09
C PRO A 445 2.48 15.07 -32.15
N ALA A 446 2.48 13.98 -31.38
CA ALA A 446 1.36 13.03 -31.32
C ALA A 446 0.39 13.31 -30.16
N ALA A 447 -0.90 13.07 -30.40
CA ALA A 447 -1.94 13.10 -29.36
C ALA A 447 -1.75 11.94 -28.37
N LEU A 448 -2.03 12.19 -27.08
CA LEU A 448 -1.90 11.22 -26.00
C LEU A 448 -3.27 10.77 -25.49
N TRP A 449 -3.51 9.45 -25.49
CA TRP A 449 -4.61 8.80 -24.77
C TRP A 449 -5.98 9.46 -25.02
N ALA A 450 -6.51 10.20 -24.04
CA ALA A 450 -7.86 10.81 -24.07
C ALA A 450 -7.94 12.06 -24.97
N GLU A 451 -6.88 12.37 -25.71
CA GLU A 451 -6.83 13.43 -26.73
C GLU A 451 -7.35 12.94 -28.11
N SER A 452 -7.52 11.64 -28.31
CA SER A 452 -7.98 11.08 -29.60
C SER A 452 -8.83 9.82 -29.44
N ASP A 453 -9.80 9.61 -30.32
CA ASP A 453 -10.53 8.34 -30.43
C ASP A 453 -9.59 7.23 -30.96
N SER A 454 -9.65 6.05 -30.35
CA SER A 454 -8.86 4.88 -30.76
C SER A 454 -9.45 3.56 -30.28
N VAL A 455 -9.25 2.48 -31.04
CA VAL A 455 -9.57 1.12 -30.57
C VAL A 455 -8.32 0.43 -30.03
N MET A 456 -8.45 -0.15 -28.83
CA MET A 456 -7.40 -0.92 -28.15
C MET A 456 -7.87 -2.34 -27.87
N VAL A 457 -6.97 -3.32 -27.97
CA VAL A 457 -7.21 -4.75 -27.74
C VAL A 457 -6.28 -5.27 -26.65
N ASN A 458 -6.87 -5.78 -25.56
CA ASN A 458 -6.13 -6.27 -24.39
C ASN A 458 -5.71 -7.75 -24.52
N SER A 459 -5.06 -8.33 -23.50
CA SER A 459 -4.54 -9.72 -23.54
C SER A 459 -5.61 -10.81 -23.75
N GLU A 460 -6.87 -10.53 -23.46
CA GLU A 460 -7.97 -11.49 -23.66
C GLU A 460 -8.77 -11.21 -24.93
N ARG A 461 -8.24 -10.42 -25.90
CA ARG A 461 -8.93 -10.03 -27.14
C ARG A 461 -10.14 -9.12 -26.96
N ASN A 462 -10.25 -8.47 -25.81
CA ASN A 462 -11.33 -7.52 -25.55
C ASN A 462 -10.96 -6.16 -26.16
N LEU A 463 -11.70 -5.79 -27.21
CA LEU A 463 -11.72 -4.48 -27.84
C LEU A 463 -12.41 -3.46 -26.95
N THR A 464 -11.80 -2.29 -26.82
CA THR A 464 -12.38 -1.16 -26.10
C THR A 464 -12.09 0.13 -26.85
N LEU A 465 -13.12 0.96 -27.02
CA LEU A 465 -12.96 2.30 -27.56
C LEU A 465 -12.40 3.23 -26.49
N VAL A 466 -11.19 3.70 -26.72
CA VAL A 466 -10.62 4.85 -26.04
C VAL A 466 -11.24 6.10 -26.65
N ARG A 467 -12.03 6.82 -25.87
CA ARG A 467 -12.78 8.00 -26.34
C ARG A 467 -12.00 9.28 -26.09
N GLN A 468 -12.00 10.18 -27.06
CA GLN A 468 -11.54 11.54 -26.89
C GLN A 468 -12.41 12.26 -25.84
N CYS A 469 -11.78 12.71 -24.77
CA CYS A 469 -12.42 13.44 -23.67
C CYS A 469 -11.96 14.90 -23.57
N VAL A 470 -10.80 15.22 -24.16
CA VAL A 470 -10.19 16.56 -24.19
C VAL A 470 -9.59 16.84 -25.57
N ALA A 471 -9.31 18.10 -25.87
CA ALA A 471 -8.62 18.46 -27.11
C ALA A 471 -7.15 18.01 -27.09
N PRO A 472 -6.54 17.67 -28.24
CA PRO A 472 -5.10 17.46 -28.34
C PRO A 472 -4.30 18.69 -27.86
N ALA A 473 -3.12 18.44 -27.30
CA ALA A 473 -2.26 19.51 -26.81
C ALA A 473 -1.65 20.30 -27.98
N GLY A 474 -1.89 21.62 -28.03
CA GLY A 474 -1.34 22.49 -29.08
C GLY A 474 -1.75 22.06 -30.49
N GLN A 475 -0.76 21.83 -31.36
CA GLN A 475 -0.92 21.35 -32.74
C GLN A 475 -0.72 19.83 -32.86
N SER A 476 -0.70 19.09 -31.75
CA SER A 476 -0.57 17.62 -31.80
C SER A 476 -1.76 16.97 -32.49
N ARG A 477 -1.50 15.85 -33.16
CA ARG A 477 -2.49 15.11 -33.97
C ARG A 477 -2.50 13.63 -33.60
N PRO A 478 -3.66 12.94 -33.74
CA PRO A 478 -3.70 11.48 -33.60
C PRO A 478 -2.68 10.80 -34.52
N ASP A 479 -2.10 9.69 -34.05
CA ASP A 479 -1.05 8.99 -34.79
C ASP A 479 -1.48 8.60 -36.21
N TRP A 480 -2.72 8.13 -36.37
CA TRP A 480 -3.30 7.72 -37.65
C TRP A 480 -3.35 8.89 -38.64
N GLN A 481 -3.64 10.10 -38.16
CA GLN A 481 -3.77 11.28 -39.00
C GLN A 481 -2.40 11.73 -39.52
N LEU A 482 -1.37 11.73 -38.67
CA LEU A 482 0.00 12.02 -39.08
C LEU A 482 0.50 11.02 -40.14
N ILE A 483 0.18 9.73 -39.97
CA ILE A 483 0.50 8.69 -40.97
C ILE A 483 -0.16 9.00 -42.31
N CYS A 484 -1.46 9.32 -42.33
CA CYS A 484 -2.16 9.68 -43.56
C CYS A 484 -1.57 10.94 -44.22
N GLN A 485 -1.26 11.97 -43.44
CA GLN A 485 -0.76 13.24 -43.98
C GLN A 485 0.65 13.09 -44.58
N VAL A 486 1.54 12.34 -43.92
CA VAL A 486 2.86 12.01 -44.49
C VAL A 486 2.71 11.16 -45.74
N ALA A 487 1.83 10.14 -45.74
CA ALA A 487 1.55 9.33 -46.93
C ALA A 487 1.02 10.21 -48.09
N GLY A 488 0.17 11.19 -47.78
CA GLY A 488 -0.29 12.22 -48.71
C GLY A 488 0.85 13.03 -49.30
N ALA A 489 1.76 13.54 -48.46
CA ALA A 489 2.94 14.28 -48.89
C ALA A 489 3.95 13.42 -49.69
N MET A 490 3.96 12.10 -49.49
CA MET A 490 4.72 11.15 -50.33
C MET A 490 4.06 10.87 -51.70
N GLY A 491 2.83 11.36 -51.93
CA GLY A 491 2.08 11.16 -53.16
C GLY A 491 1.08 10.00 -53.14
N PHE A 492 0.76 9.44 -51.98
CA PHE A 492 -0.20 8.34 -51.81
C PHE A 492 -1.57 8.79 -51.28
N GLY A 493 -1.87 10.09 -51.32
CA GLY A 493 -3.02 10.68 -50.58
C GLY A 493 -4.38 10.06 -50.89
N ALA A 494 -4.64 9.60 -52.12
CA ALA A 494 -5.92 9.01 -52.50
C ALA A 494 -6.29 7.74 -51.69
N ASP A 495 -5.29 6.98 -51.23
CA ASP A 495 -5.48 5.73 -50.50
C ASP A 495 -5.44 5.90 -48.96
N PHE A 496 -5.22 7.14 -48.51
CA PHE A 496 -5.06 7.54 -47.11
C PHE A 496 -5.98 8.71 -46.71
N ASP A 497 -6.96 9.05 -47.55
CA ASP A 497 -7.92 10.13 -47.32
C ASP A 497 -9.07 9.67 -46.39
N TYR A 498 -8.81 9.68 -45.08
CA TYR A 498 -9.79 9.33 -44.05
C TYR A 498 -10.14 10.56 -43.19
N ASP A 499 -11.43 10.79 -42.97
CA ASP A 499 -11.94 11.90 -42.13
C ASP A 499 -11.89 11.57 -40.63
N SER A 500 -11.84 10.29 -40.27
CA SER A 500 -11.91 9.85 -38.86
C SER A 500 -11.29 8.47 -38.64
N SER A 501 -10.93 8.16 -37.39
CA SER A 501 -10.51 6.82 -36.97
C SER A 501 -11.60 5.76 -37.15
N GLU A 502 -12.88 6.14 -37.07
CA GLU A 502 -14.03 5.26 -37.32
C GLU A 502 -14.01 4.71 -38.76
N GLN A 503 -13.72 5.55 -39.76
CA GLN A 503 -13.59 5.11 -41.16
C GLN A 503 -12.41 4.16 -41.38
N VAL A 504 -11.27 4.41 -40.71
CA VAL A 504 -10.12 3.50 -40.77
C VAL A 504 -10.48 2.15 -40.18
N PHE A 505 -11.17 2.15 -39.02
CA PHE A 505 -11.65 0.94 -38.39
C PHE A 505 -12.69 0.19 -39.21
N ASP A 506 -13.55 0.90 -39.96
CA ASP A 506 -14.46 0.29 -40.93
C ASP A 506 -13.73 -0.48 -42.05
N GLU A 507 -12.58 0.02 -42.50
CA GLU A 507 -11.72 -0.74 -43.40
C GLU A 507 -11.09 -1.97 -42.71
N ILE A 508 -10.63 -1.82 -41.46
CA ILE A 508 -10.07 -2.93 -40.66
C ILE A 508 -11.10 -4.07 -40.49
N ARG A 509 -12.38 -3.75 -40.30
CA ARG A 509 -13.46 -4.73 -40.16
C ARG A 509 -13.63 -5.64 -41.40
N ARG A 510 -13.09 -5.25 -42.56
CA ARG A 510 -13.10 -6.07 -43.79
C ARG A 510 -12.11 -7.25 -43.75
N PHE A 511 -11.18 -7.27 -42.80
CA PHE A 511 -10.13 -8.30 -42.69
C PHE A 511 -10.52 -9.53 -41.89
N ALA A 512 -11.81 -9.89 -41.82
CA ALA A 512 -12.25 -11.14 -41.21
C ALA A 512 -11.50 -12.34 -41.80
N ASN A 513 -11.09 -13.27 -40.94
CA ASN A 513 -10.33 -14.46 -41.27
C ASN A 513 -11.00 -15.69 -40.64
N PRO A 514 -11.86 -16.39 -41.40
CA PRO A 514 -12.57 -17.55 -40.89
C PRO A 514 -11.64 -18.72 -40.53
N LYS A 515 -10.41 -18.77 -41.08
CA LYS A 515 -9.46 -19.84 -40.76
C LYS A 515 -9.03 -19.78 -39.30
N THR A 516 -8.78 -18.59 -38.75
CA THR A 516 -8.31 -18.38 -37.36
C THR A 516 -9.44 -18.03 -36.39
N GLY A 517 -10.65 -17.78 -36.91
CA GLY A 517 -11.76 -17.23 -36.15
C GLY A 517 -11.67 -15.71 -35.92
N TYR A 518 -10.65 -15.02 -36.44
CA TYR A 518 -10.57 -13.56 -36.30
C TYR A 518 -11.71 -12.89 -37.07
N ASP A 519 -12.62 -12.24 -36.36
CA ASP A 519 -13.76 -11.54 -36.97
C ASP A 519 -14.10 -10.29 -36.16
N LEU A 520 -14.15 -9.14 -36.84
CA LEU A 520 -14.54 -7.86 -36.24
C LEU A 520 -15.78 -7.25 -36.93
N ARG A 521 -16.43 -7.95 -37.86
CA ARG A 521 -17.50 -7.38 -38.69
C ARG A 521 -18.65 -6.80 -37.87
N GLY A 522 -18.99 -7.43 -36.74
CA GLY A 522 -20.02 -7.00 -35.79
C GLY A 522 -19.55 -5.99 -34.73
N ALA A 523 -18.26 -5.67 -34.65
CA ALA A 523 -17.74 -4.65 -33.75
C ALA A 523 -17.70 -3.29 -34.49
N SER A 524 -18.70 -2.43 -34.29
CA SER A 524 -18.70 -1.06 -34.80
C SER A 524 -18.32 -0.05 -33.71
N TYR A 525 -17.87 1.15 -34.08
CA TYR A 525 -17.65 2.24 -33.11
C TYR A 525 -18.92 2.57 -32.33
N GLN A 526 -20.10 2.54 -32.97
CA GLN A 526 -21.39 2.70 -32.29
C GLN A 526 -21.57 1.68 -31.16
N ARG A 527 -21.24 0.41 -31.40
CA ARG A 527 -21.35 -0.66 -30.39
C ARG A 527 -20.28 -0.50 -29.30
N LEU A 528 -19.03 -0.22 -29.69
CA LEU A 528 -17.92 -0.01 -28.75
C LEU A 528 -18.10 1.23 -27.85
N ARG A 529 -18.87 2.25 -28.28
CA ARG A 529 -19.27 3.39 -27.43
C ARG A 529 -20.21 2.96 -26.28
N GLN A 530 -20.93 1.85 -26.43
CA GLN A 530 -21.88 1.33 -25.45
C GLN A 530 -21.20 0.35 -24.48
N THR A 531 -20.42 -0.59 -25.02
CA THR A 531 -19.82 -1.69 -24.27
C THR A 531 -18.53 -2.19 -24.94
N PRO A 532 -17.51 -2.64 -24.17
CA PRO A 532 -16.39 -3.37 -24.75
C PRO A 532 -16.84 -4.71 -25.34
N LEU A 533 -16.10 -5.20 -26.35
CA LEU A 533 -16.43 -6.43 -27.07
C LEU A 533 -15.23 -7.36 -27.10
N GLN A 534 -15.40 -8.67 -26.93
CA GLN A 534 -14.31 -9.63 -27.11
C GLN A 534 -14.48 -10.37 -28.41
N TRP A 535 -13.49 -10.26 -29.31
CA TRP A 535 -13.55 -10.96 -30.58
C TRP A 535 -13.30 -12.47 -30.43
N PRO A 536 -13.97 -13.31 -31.25
CA PRO A 536 -14.65 -12.99 -32.51
C PRO A 536 -15.99 -12.24 -32.37
N CYS A 537 -16.26 -11.28 -33.24
CA CYS A 537 -17.50 -10.50 -33.29
C CYS A 537 -18.17 -10.64 -34.67
N PRO A 538 -18.91 -11.72 -34.94
CA PRO A 538 -19.65 -11.88 -36.19
C PRO A 538 -20.76 -10.82 -36.35
N PRO A 539 -21.24 -10.56 -37.59
CA PRO A 539 -22.38 -9.67 -37.80
C PRO A 539 -23.66 -10.27 -37.20
N ASP A 540 -24.61 -9.40 -36.85
CA ASP A 540 -25.94 -9.77 -36.35
C ASP A 540 -25.99 -10.59 -35.03
N ASP A 541 -24.89 -10.57 -34.27
CA ASP A 541 -24.77 -11.22 -32.94
C ASP A 541 -24.90 -10.19 -31.81
N ASP A 542 -25.80 -10.46 -30.86
CA ASP A 542 -26.09 -9.62 -29.71
C ASP A 542 -25.19 -9.90 -28.48
N GLN A 543 -24.39 -10.96 -28.52
CA GLN A 543 -23.43 -11.28 -27.45
C GLN A 543 -22.19 -10.38 -27.54
N ASP A 544 -21.73 -9.90 -26.39
CA ASP A 544 -20.56 -8.99 -26.34
C ASP A 544 -19.22 -9.72 -26.17
N ARG A 545 -19.24 -11.01 -25.80
CA ARG A 545 -18.02 -11.72 -25.41
C ARG A 545 -17.93 -13.13 -25.98
N HIS A 546 -16.92 -13.37 -26.80
CA HIS A 546 -16.71 -14.65 -27.48
C HIS A 546 -15.27 -15.16 -27.26
N PRO A 547 -14.97 -15.85 -26.14
CA PRO A 547 -13.69 -16.55 -26.04
C PRO A 547 -13.65 -17.62 -27.14
N ILE A 548 -12.62 -17.58 -28.01
CA ILE A 548 -12.49 -18.46 -29.17
C ILE A 548 -12.76 -19.92 -28.82
N ARG A 549 -12.10 -20.47 -27.79
CA ARG A 549 -12.17 -21.88 -27.32
C ARG A 549 -11.99 -22.96 -28.41
N TYR A 550 -11.90 -22.60 -29.69
CA TYR A 550 -11.83 -23.49 -30.85
C TYR A 550 -13.00 -24.48 -30.96
N VAL A 551 -14.14 -24.19 -30.33
CA VAL A 551 -15.36 -25.00 -30.43
C VAL A 551 -16.31 -24.32 -31.41
N ASN A 552 -16.45 -24.89 -32.60
CA ASN A 552 -17.31 -24.39 -33.67
C ASN A 552 -18.49 -25.37 -33.84
N ASP A 553 -19.72 -24.89 -33.61
CA ASP A 553 -20.94 -25.70 -33.70
C ASP A 553 -20.90 -27.00 -32.85
N GLY A 554 -20.25 -26.92 -31.69
CA GLY A 554 -20.07 -28.06 -30.78
C GLY A 554 -18.92 -29.00 -31.14
N VAL A 555 -18.16 -28.71 -32.21
CA VAL A 555 -17.01 -29.50 -32.66
C VAL A 555 -15.72 -28.74 -32.37
N LEU A 556 -14.79 -29.39 -31.66
CA LEU A 556 -13.45 -28.83 -31.43
C LEU A 556 -12.61 -28.92 -32.70
N ALA A 557 -12.15 -27.78 -33.22
CA ALA A 557 -11.28 -27.71 -34.39
C ALA A 557 -10.28 -26.55 -34.23
N PHE A 558 -9.00 -26.89 -34.12
CA PHE A 558 -7.93 -25.91 -34.07
C PHE A 558 -7.66 -25.34 -35.48
N PRO A 559 -7.28 -24.06 -35.60
CA PRO A 559 -6.96 -23.41 -36.87
C PRO A 559 -5.62 -23.86 -37.51
N THR A 560 -5.26 -25.14 -37.35
CA THR A 560 -4.12 -25.80 -38.00
C THR A 560 -4.57 -26.47 -39.29
N PRO A 561 -3.66 -26.81 -40.23
CA PRO A 561 -4.04 -27.50 -41.47
C PRO A 561 -4.79 -28.82 -41.27
N SER A 562 -4.54 -29.54 -40.16
CA SER A 562 -5.20 -30.79 -39.82
C SER A 562 -6.46 -30.65 -38.95
N GLY A 563 -6.74 -29.44 -38.43
CA GLY A 563 -7.80 -29.22 -37.45
C GLY A 563 -7.43 -29.63 -36.02
N ARG A 564 -6.21 -30.12 -35.78
CA ARG A 564 -5.75 -30.72 -34.52
C ARG A 564 -4.60 -29.89 -33.90
N GLY A 565 -4.54 -29.83 -32.58
CA GLY A 565 -3.45 -29.17 -31.86
C GLY A 565 -2.14 -29.93 -32.05
N VAL A 566 -1.00 -29.24 -32.04
CA VAL A 566 0.29 -29.84 -32.41
C VAL A 566 1.21 -29.92 -31.19
N PHE A 567 1.64 -31.13 -30.87
CA PHE A 567 2.74 -31.38 -29.93
C PHE A 567 4.09 -31.09 -30.58
N HIS A 568 4.95 -30.37 -29.87
CA HIS A 568 6.33 -30.11 -30.33
C HIS A 568 7.35 -30.66 -29.32
N ALA A 569 8.17 -31.61 -29.73
CA ALA A 569 9.31 -32.12 -28.95
C ALA A 569 10.46 -31.10 -28.96
N ARG A 570 10.41 -30.10 -28.08
CA ARG A 570 11.38 -29.00 -28.02
C ARG A 570 12.44 -29.26 -26.95
N PRO A 571 13.67 -29.67 -27.32
CA PRO A 571 14.70 -29.96 -26.32
C PRO A 571 15.15 -28.70 -25.59
N HIS A 572 15.54 -28.85 -24.33
CA HIS A 572 16.24 -27.79 -23.63
C HIS A 572 17.59 -27.51 -24.30
N MET A 573 17.86 -26.23 -24.49
CA MET A 573 19.10 -25.70 -25.02
C MET A 573 19.56 -24.59 -24.07
N ASP A 574 20.87 -24.46 -23.87
CA ASP A 574 21.44 -23.38 -23.08
C ASP A 574 21.14 -22.02 -23.70
N ALA A 575 21.00 -21.00 -22.85
CA ALA A 575 20.94 -19.60 -23.29
C ALA A 575 22.16 -19.25 -24.15
N ARG A 576 22.01 -18.28 -25.06
CA ARG A 576 23.08 -17.95 -26.01
C ARG A 576 24.31 -17.36 -25.30
N GLU A 577 24.08 -16.70 -24.18
CA GLU A 577 25.11 -16.02 -23.40
C GLU A 577 25.11 -16.49 -21.94
N LEU A 578 25.88 -17.56 -21.67
CA LEU A 578 26.13 -18.04 -20.32
C LEU A 578 27.28 -17.28 -19.63
N PRO A 579 27.33 -17.28 -18.29
CA PRO A 579 28.48 -16.79 -17.53
C PRO A 579 29.78 -17.52 -17.87
N ASP A 580 30.91 -16.80 -17.78
CA ASP A 580 32.27 -17.31 -17.88
C ASP A 580 33.19 -16.64 -16.84
N ASP A 581 34.50 -16.91 -16.91
CA ASP A 581 35.47 -16.37 -15.95
C ASP A 581 35.56 -14.83 -15.97
N ASP A 582 35.28 -14.19 -17.12
CA ASP A 582 35.32 -12.74 -17.28
C ASP A 582 34.00 -12.08 -16.84
N TYR A 583 32.87 -12.78 -17.05
CA TYR A 583 31.51 -12.32 -16.76
C TYR A 583 30.73 -13.37 -15.95
N PRO A 584 31.04 -13.55 -14.65
CA PRO A 584 30.59 -14.71 -13.87
C PRO A 584 29.14 -14.64 -13.36
N PHE A 585 28.42 -13.53 -13.59
CA PHE A 585 27.05 -13.34 -13.11
C PHE A 585 26.04 -13.33 -14.25
N VAL A 586 24.81 -13.79 -13.99
CA VAL A 586 23.66 -13.58 -14.90
C VAL A 586 22.88 -12.35 -14.48
N LEU A 587 22.74 -11.37 -15.37
CA LEU A 587 21.82 -10.25 -15.22
C LEU A 587 20.46 -10.57 -15.83
N ASN A 588 19.42 -10.43 -15.00
CA ASN A 588 18.03 -10.39 -15.41
C ASN A 588 17.49 -8.95 -15.33
N THR A 589 16.66 -8.55 -16.28
CA THR A 589 16.03 -7.21 -16.32
C THR A 589 14.53 -7.27 -16.11
N GLY A 590 13.96 -6.29 -15.40
CA GLY A 590 12.51 -6.27 -15.15
C GLY A 590 11.89 -4.91 -14.92
N ARG A 591 10.75 -4.91 -14.21
CA ARG A 591 9.85 -3.77 -14.08
C ARG A 591 9.47 -3.54 -12.62
N LEU A 592 9.04 -2.32 -12.31
CA LEU A 592 8.54 -1.89 -11.03
C LEU A 592 7.04 -1.55 -11.10
N PRO A 593 6.29 -1.68 -10.00
CA PRO A 593 4.84 -1.51 -9.98
C PRO A 593 4.39 -0.09 -10.34
N HIS A 594 5.21 0.92 -10.05
CA HIS A 594 4.79 2.33 -10.21
C HIS A 594 5.40 3.03 -11.43
N GLN A 595 6.35 2.41 -12.12
CA GLN A 595 6.95 2.97 -13.34
C GLN A 595 6.53 2.22 -14.60
N TRP A 596 6.26 2.97 -15.67
CA TRP A 596 5.93 2.45 -16.99
C TRP A 596 7.09 2.65 -17.95
N HIS A 597 7.69 1.54 -18.39
CA HIS A 597 8.79 1.52 -19.36
C HIS A 597 9.82 2.61 -19.06
N THR A 598 10.13 3.49 -20.02
CA THR A 598 11.21 4.48 -19.95
C THR A 598 10.80 5.77 -19.23
N MET A 599 9.74 5.72 -18.39
CA MET A 599 9.28 6.80 -17.52
C MET A 599 8.83 8.11 -18.21
N THR A 600 8.69 8.15 -19.55
CA THR A 600 8.23 9.36 -20.26
C THR A 600 6.83 9.82 -19.85
N LYS A 601 5.98 8.89 -19.40
CA LYS A 601 4.68 9.16 -18.77
C LYS A 601 4.77 9.16 -17.25
N THR A 602 5.11 8.02 -16.63
CA THR A 602 5.01 7.86 -15.17
C THR A 602 6.06 8.63 -14.37
N GLY A 603 7.20 8.96 -14.96
CA GLY A 603 8.23 9.80 -14.33
C GLY A 603 7.77 11.23 -14.07
N ARG A 604 6.68 11.66 -14.72
CA ARG A 604 6.06 12.99 -14.55
C ARG A 604 5.02 13.04 -13.43
N VAL A 605 4.68 11.89 -12.86
CA VAL A 605 3.68 11.80 -11.79
C VAL A 605 4.40 11.66 -10.45
N ASP A 606 4.45 12.73 -9.68
CA ASP A 606 5.13 12.81 -8.37
C ASP A 606 4.75 11.68 -7.42
N LYS A 607 3.48 11.25 -7.43
CA LYS A 607 3.04 10.14 -6.58
C LYS A 607 3.71 8.83 -6.95
N LEU A 608 3.98 8.59 -8.23
CA LEU A 608 4.62 7.37 -8.72
C LEU A 608 6.13 7.42 -8.49
N THR A 609 6.76 8.56 -8.75
CA THR A 609 8.21 8.75 -8.51
C THR A 609 8.55 8.68 -7.02
N LYS A 610 7.68 9.14 -6.11
CA LYS A 610 7.88 8.95 -4.66
C LYS A 610 7.89 7.48 -4.24
N LEU A 611 7.16 6.60 -4.94
CA LEU A 611 7.08 5.18 -4.60
C LEU A 611 8.21 4.35 -5.23
N ASN A 612 8.55 4.60 -6.50
CA ASN A 612 9.66 3.95 -7.19
C ASN A 612 10.44 4.98 -8.04
N GLY A 613 11.25 5.83 -7.41
CA GLY A 613 11.94 6.94 -8.09
C GLY A 613 13.43 6.73 -8.36
N LYS A 614 14.04 5.68 -7.80
CA LYS A 614 15.50 5.48 -7.87
C LYS A 614 15.88 4.17 -8.58
N PRO A 615 16.91 4.20 -9.45
CA PRO A 615 17.48 2.99 -10.03
C PRO A 615 18.16 2.14 -8.97
N PHE A 616 18.30 0.84 -9.21
CA PHE A 616 19.03 -0.08 -8.36
C PHE A 616 19.46 -1.35 -9.09
N VAL A 617 20.37 -2.10 -8.49
CA VAL A 617 20.66 -3.50 -8.85
C VAL A 617 20.52 -4.37 -7.61
N GLU A 618 19.69 -5.41 -7.68
CA GLU A 618 19.62 -6.44 -6.64
C GLU A 618 20.78 -7.43 -6.81
N ILE A 619 21.51 -7.67 -5.72
CA ILE A 619 22.66 -8.58 -5.65
C ILE A 619 22.44 -9.52 -4.46
N ASN A 620 22.76 -10.80 -4.62
CA ASN A 620 22.65 -11.79 -3.56
C ASN A 620 23.54 -11.45 -2.36
N THR A 621 23.10 -11.80 -1.14
CA THR A 621 23.82 -11.56 0.12
C THR A 621 25.23 -12.16 0.14
N ASP A 622 25.41 -13.38 -0.38
CA ASP A 622 26.68 -14.11 -0.35
C ASP A 622 27.65 -13.54 -1.40
N ASP A 623 27.12 -13.19 -2.57
CA ASP A 623 27.88 -12.54 -3.64
C ASP A 623 28.34 -11.14 -3.23
N ALA A 624 27.45 -10.35 -2.60
CA ALA A 624 27.79 -9.03 -2.10
C ALA A 624 28.90 -9.11 -1.03
N THR A 625 28.83 -10.09 -0.13
CA THR A 625 29.88 -10.34 0.87
C THR A 625 31.21 -10.70 0.21
N THR A 626 31.18 -11.58 -0.79
CA THR A 626 32.38 -12.02 -1.53
C THR A 626 33.02 -10.88 -2.32
N LEU A 627 32.21 -10.00 -2.91
CA LEU A 627 32.65 -8.85 -3.70
C LEU A 627 32.97 -7.60 -2.88
N GLY A 628 32.69 -7.60 -1.56
CA GLY A 628 32.87 -6.44 -0.69
C GLY A 628 31.92 -5.28 -1.03
N ILE A 629 30.68 -5.59 -1.42
CA ILE A 629 29.63 -4.63 -1.79
C ILE A 629 28.69 -4.42 -0.59
N ALA A 630 28.51 -3.16 -0.19
CA ALA A 630 27.57 -2.77 0.86
C ALA A 630 26.23 -2.29 0.29
N GLU A 631 25.18 -2.32 1.11
CA GLU A 631 23.86 -1.75 0.79
C GLU A 631 23.98 -0.28 0.34
N GLY A 632 23.34 0.06 -0.77
CA GLY A 632 23.34 1.40 -1.36
C GLY A 632 24.63 1.82 -2.06
N GLN A 633 25.70 1.01 -1.98
CA GLN A 633 26.96 1.31 -2.66
C GLN A 633 26.78 1.30 -4.18
N SER A 634 27.38 2.26 -4.89
CA SER A 634 27.40 2.24 -6.36
C SER A 634 28.24 1.08 -6.86
N VAL A 635 27.66 0.32 -7.80
CA VAL A 635 28.27 -0.86 -8.41
C VAL A 635 28.25 -0.69 -9.92
N GLU A 636 29.40 -0.95 -10.55
CA GLU A 636 29.49 -1.06 -12.00
C GLU A 636 29.14 -2.50 -12.40
N LEU A 637 28.16 -2.62 -13.27
CA LEU A 637 27.89 -3.82 -14.05
C LEU A 637 28.52 -3.63 -15.43
N GLN A 638 29.19 -4.67 -15.93
CA GLN A 638 29.77 -4.65 -17.26
C GLN A 638 29.47 -5.96 -17.98
N SER A 639 28.98 -5.88 -19.22
CA SER A 639 28.84 -7.01 -20.14
C SER A 639 29.85 -6.90 -21.30
N ARG A 640 29.75 -7.80 -22.27
CA ARG A 640 30.52 -7.75 -23.52
C ARG A 640 30.17 -6.54 -24.40
N ARG A 641 29.02 -5.90 -24.18
CA ARG A 641 28.49 -4.82 -25.03
C ARG A 641 28.61 -3.44 -24.41
N GLY A 642 28.56 -3.33 -23.08
CA GLY A 642 28.54 -2.04 -22.41
C GLY A 642 28.59 -2.16 -20.89
N ARG A 643 28.27 -1.05 -20.21
CA ARG A 643 28.25 -0.97 -18.75
C ARG A 643 27.06 -0.16 -18.24
N ALA A 644 26.71 -0.38 -16.97
CA ALA A 644 25.78 0.45 -16.20
C ALA A 644 26.29 0.63 -14.77
N VAL A 645 25.97 1.74 -14.13
CA VAL A 645 26.36 2.01 -12.73
C VAL A 645 25.10 2.26 -11.91
N LEU A 646 24.82 1.40 -10.95
CA LEU A 646 23.59 1.42 -10.17
C LEU A 646 23.90 1.22 -8.68
N PRO A 647 23.12 1.81 -7.75
CA PRO A 647 23.26 1.51 -6.34
C PRO A 647 22.81 0.07 -6.06
N ALA A 648 23.58 -0.65 -5.26
CA ALA A 648 23.28 -2.01 -4.85
C ALA A 648 22.14 -2.07 -3.84
N VAL A 649 21.27 -3.08 -4.01
CA VAL A 649 20.32 -3.56 -3.01
C VAL A 649 20.73 -5.00 -2.71
N VAL A 650 21.24 -5.25 -1.52
CA VAL A 650 21.72 -6.56 -1.07
C VAL A 650 20.53 -7.35 -0.53
N THR A 651 20.20 -8.47 -1.17
CA THR A 651 18.97 -9.20 -0.88
C THR A 651 19.09 -10.69 -1.23
N ASP A 652 18.35 -11.54 -0.52
CA ASP A 652 18.21 -12.97 -0.81
C ASP A 652 17.14 -13.28 -1.87
N ARG A 653 16.48 -12.26 -2.42
CA ARG A 653 15.43 -12.41 -3.45
C ARG A 653 15.97 -12.95 -4.78
N VAL A 654 17.24 -12.69 -5.08
CA VAL A 654 17.94 -13.23 -6.25
C VAL A 654 18.90 -14.33 -5.81
N ARG A 655 19.09 -15.34 -6.65
CA ARG A 655 20.00 -16.47 -6.38
C ARG A 655 21.47 -16.02 -6.37
N PRO A 656 22.36 -16.72 -5.67
CA PRO A 656 23.80 -16.57 -5.88
C PRO A 656 24.19 -16.69 -7.36
N GLY A 657 25.14 -15.88 -7.82
CA GLY A 657 25.56 -15.74 -9.22
C GLY A 657 24.56 -14.99 -10.11
N ASN A 658 23.53 -14.34 -9.55
CA ASN A 658 22.49 -13.67 -10.32
C ASN A 658 22.24 -12.24 -9.83
N CYS A 659 21.90 -11.34 -10.76
CA CYS A 659 21.56 -9.95 -10.49
C CYS A 659 20.23 -9.60 -11.15
N PHE A 660 19.53 -8.62 -10.58
CA PHE A 660 18.32 -8.06 -11.17
C PHE A 660 18.37 -6.53 -11.24
N ALA A 661 18.02 -5.95 -12.39
CA ALA A 661 17.89 -4.51 -12.52
C ALA A 661 16.64 -4.09 -13.33
N PRO A 662 15.87 -3.09 -12.86
CA PRO A 662 14.81 -2.48 -13.66
C PRO A 662 15.36 -1.61 -14.80
N PHE A 663 14.70 -1.62 -15.97
CA PHE A 663 15.15 -0.88 -17.17
C PHE A 663 14.60 0.54 -17.30
N HIS A 664 13.99 1.09 -16.25
CA HIS A 664 13.20 2.32 -16.35
C HIS A 664 14.03 3.59 -16.63
N TRP A 665 15.26 3.64 -16.14
CA TRP A 665 16.15 4.80 -16.24
C TRP A 665 17.03 4.73 -17.50
N ASN A 666 17.42 5.91 -17.98
CA ASN A 666 18.24 6.11 -19.18
C ASN A 666 18.92 7.50 -19.11
N ASP A 667 19.52 7.94 -20.21
CA ASP A 667 20.28 9.18 -20.34
C ASP A 667 19.51 10.48 -19.98
N GLU A 668 18.18 10.46 -19.90
CA GLU A 668 17.39 11.58 -19.36
C GLU A 668 17.52 11.69 -17.83
N HIS A 669 18.01 10.65 -17.16
CA HIS A 669 18.07 10.55 -15.70
C HIS A 669 19.50 10.54 -15.15
N GLY A 670 20.51 10.32 -16.01
CA GLY A 670 21.91 10.25 -15.62
C GLY A 670 22.74 9.35 -16.52
N GLU A 671 24.07 9.49 -16.43
CA GLU A 671 25.02 8.69 -17.19
C GLU A 671 25.04 7.23 -16.68
N TYR A 672 25.21 6.27 -17.60
CA TYR A 672 25.29 4.83 -17.30
C TYR A 672 24.09 4.22 -16.56
N LEU A 673 22.89 4.80 -16.68
CA LEU A 673 21.67 4.24 -16.08
C LEU A 673 20.87 3.33 -17.03
N ALA A 674 21.15 3.36 -18.33
CA ALA A 674 20.44 2.57 -19.33
C ALA A 674 20.87 1.09 -19.33
N ILE A 675 20.14 0.23 -18.61
CA ILE A 675 20.51 -1.20 -18.48
C ILE A 675 20.60 -1.94 -19.82
N ASN A 676 19.81 -1.51 -20.81
CA ASN A 676 19.83 -2.11 -22.16
C ASN A 676 21.10 -1.79 -22.97
N ALA A 677 22.01 -0.97 -22.44
CA ALA A 677 23.37 -0.87 -22.96
C ALA A 677 24.16 -2.17 -22.81
N MET A 678 23.74 -3.06 -21.90
CA MET A 678 24.44 -4.31 -21.60
C MET A 678 23.73 -5.56 -22.10
N THR A 679 22.41 -5.52 -22.32
CA THR A 679 21.59 -6.71 -22.57
C THR A 679 21.89 -7.36 -23.91
N SER A 680 21.67 -8.68 -23.99
CA SER A 680 21.97 -9.49 -25.17
C SER A 680 21.04 -9.15 -26.34
N ASP A 681 21.61 -9.08 -27.53
CA ASP A 681 20.96 -8.90 -28.82
C ASP A 681 20.73 -10.22 -29.56
N ALA A 682 21.09 -11.36 -28.95
CA ALA A 682 20.75 -12.68 -29.47
C ALA A 682 19.22 -12.87 -29.51
N VAL A 683 18.73 -13.45 -30.62
CA VAL A 683 17.28 -13.60 -30.87
C VAL A 683 16.85 -15.07 -30.95
N ASP A 684 15.58 -15.32 -30.61
CA ASP A 684 14.86 -16.55 -30.94
C ASP A 684 14.72 -16.69 -32.46
N LYS A 685 15.03 -17.87 -32.99
CA LYS A 685 15.11 -18.09 -34.46
C LYS A 685 13.77 -18.02 -35.17
N ASP A 686 12.68 -18.32 -34.46
CA ASP A 686 11.33 -18.40 -35.05
C ASP A 686 10.59 -17.06 -34.96
N SER A 687 10.74 -16.37 -33.83
CA SER A 687 10.02 -15.12 -33.51
C SER A 687 10.87 -13.87 -33.63
N LEU A 688 12.20 -14.02 -33.69
CA LEU A 688 13.17 -12.93 -33.76
C LEU A 688 13.16 -12.02 -32.52
N GLN A 689 12.63 -12.52 -31.40
CA GLN A 689 12.59 -11.82 -30.11
C GLN A 689 13.92 -11.96 -29.36
N PRO A 690 14.49 -10.88 -28.81
CA PRO A 690 15.78 -10.93 -28.13
C PRO A 690 15.77 -11.51 -26.70
N GLU A 691 16.92 -12.04 -26.28
CA GLU A 691 17.20 -12.63 -24.97
C GLU A 691 17.57 -11.58 -23.90
N LEU A 692 16.56 -10.86 -23.41
CA LEU A 692 16.76 -9.80 -22.39
C LEU A 692 16.83 -10.31 -20.94
N LYS A 693 16.52 -11.59 -20.70
CA LYS A 693 16.41 -12.18 -19.36
C LYS A 693 17.68 -12.91 -18.91
N VAL A 694 18.60 -13.17 -19.84
CA VAL A 694 19.89 -13.81 -19.56
C VAL A 694 20.98 -12.99 -20.26
N CYS A 695 21.86 -12.40 -19.47
CA CYS A 695 23.00 -11.62 -19.96
C CYS A 695 24.16 -11.83 -18.98
N ALA A 696 25.29 -12.33 -19.46
CA ALA A 696 26.46 -12.47 -18.60
C ALA A 696 27.06 -11.10 -18.29
N VAL A 697 27.38 -10.86 -17.02
CA VAL A 697 27.98 -9.60 -16.53
C VAL A 697 29.06 -9.87 -15.49
N SER A 698 29.97 -8.91 -15.35
CA SER A 698 30.82 -8.78 -14.17
C SER A 698 30.24 -7.67 -13.28
N VAL A 699 30.46 -7.80 -11.98
CA VAL A 699 29.91 -6.91 -10.96
C VAL A 699 31.07 -6.44 -10.09
N ARG A 700 31.27 -5.12 -9.99
CA ARG A 700 32.40 -4.54 -9.25
C ARG A 700 31.98 -3.30 -8.47
N PRO A 701 32.40 -3.14 -7.20
CA PRO A 701 32.18 -1.89 -6.49
C PRO A 701 32.90 -0.75 -7.21
N THR A 702 32.25 0.41 -7.38
CA THR A 702 32.97 1.58 -7.89
C THR A 702 33.90 2.11 -6.79
N LYS A 703 35.10 2.56 -7.19
CA LYS A 703 35.95 3.31 -6.26
C LYS A 703 35.20 4.56 -5.86
N THR A 704 35.01 4.79 -4.57
CA THR A 704 34.43 6.01 -4.03
C THR A 704 35.21 7.21 -4.53
N SER A 705 34.72 7.85 -5.59
CA SER A 705 35.03 9.24 -5.86
C SER A 705 34.35 10.01 -4.75
N THR A 706 35.11 10.54 -3.80
CA THR A 706 34.62 11.53 -2.86
C THR A 706 34.24 12.77 -3.67
N VAL A 707 33.02 12.78 -4.21
CA VAL A 707 32.41 14.00 -4.72
C VAL A 707 32.18 14.87 -3.49
N GLN A 708 33.05 15.87 -3.32
CA GLN A 708 32.84 16.89 -2.31
C GLN A 708 31.50 17.58 -2.64
N PRO A 709 30.59 17.76 -1.67
CA PRO A 709 29.39 18.54 -1.91
C PRO A 709 29.82 19.96 -2.35
N ALA A 710 29.29 20.41 -3.48
CA ALA A 710 29.47 21.80 -3.91
C ALA A 710 28.75 22.70 -2.89
N PHE A 711 29.47 23.68 -2.35
CA PHE A 711 28.87 24.69 -1.49
C PHE A 711 27.82 25.47 -2.27
N THR A 712 26.69 25.76 -1.62
CA THR A 712 25.71 26.73 -2.13
C THR A 712 26.32 28.13 -2.19
N ASP A 713 25.72 29.06 -2.95
CA ASP A 713 26.21 30.44 -3.05
C ASP A 713 26.27 31.13 -1.67
N ASP A 714 25.31 30.82 -0.79
CA ASP A 714 25.25 31.32 0.58
C ASP A 714 26.37 30.74 1.45
N GLU A 715 26.66 29.44 1.32
CA GLU A 715 27.78 28.78 2.02
C GLU A 715 29.12 29.29 1.50
N THR A 716 29.22 29.58 0.20
CA THR A 716 30.41 30.14 -0.44
C THR A 716 30.66 31.57 0.03
N GLN A 717 29.62 32.40 0.14
CA GLN A 717 29.72 33.75 0.71
C GLN A 717 30.08 33.72 2.20
N TYR A 718 29.50 32.78 2.96
CA TYR A 718 29.84 32.60 4.37
C TYR A 718 31.31 32.19 4.54
N LEU A 719 31.78 31.22 3.75
CA LEU A 719 33.18 30.78 3.79
C LEU A 719 34.13 31.90 3.35
N ALA A 720 33.78 32.64 2.29
CA ALA A 720 34.56 33.77 1.82
C ALA A 720 34.66 34.87 2.89
N GLY A 721 33.55 35.19 3.56
CA GLY A 721 33.53 36.13 4.68
C GLY A 721 34.35 35.65 5.89
N PHE A 722 34.24 34.36 6.22
CA PHE A 722 34.97 33.72 7.31
C PHE A 722 36.49 33.69 7.06
N LEU A 723 36.91 33.35 5.84
CA LEU A 723 38.31 33.32 5.44
C LEU A 723 38.91 34.73 5.28
N THR A 724 38.11 35.72 4.85
CA THR A 724 38.54 37.12 4.79
C THR A 724 38.73 37.71 6.20
N ALA A 725 37.94 37.26 7.18
CA ALA A 725 38.07 37.66 8.58
C ALA A 725 39.29 37.02 9.29
N LEU A 726 39.84 35.94 8.73
CA LEU A 726 41.02 35.22 9.23
C LEU A 726 42.35 35.85 8.78
N ALA A 727 42.42 37.18 8.58
CA ALA A 727 43.63 37.87 8.14
C ALA A 727 44.83 37.63 9.08
N GLY A 728 45.63 36.61 8.76
CA GLY A 728 46.86 36.19 9.41
C GLY A 728 47.20 34.74 9.06
N ASP A 729 48.44 34.46 8.65
CA ASP A 729 48.93 33.14 8.23
C ASP A 729 48.53 32.02 9.20
N VAL A 730 47.63 31.12 8.77
CA VAL A 730 47.32 29.87 9.47
C VAL A 730 47.81 28.70 8.64
N GLN A 731 48.97 28.14 9.01
CA GLN A 731 49.36 26.80 8.60
C GLN A 731 48.61 25.78 9.46
N GLY A 732 47.65 25.08 8.86
CA GLY A 732 46.95 23.93 9.44
C GLY A 732 45.48 24.18 9.73
N VAL A 733 44.60 23.58 8.91
CA VAL A 733 43.15 23.56 9.13
C VAL A 733 42.80 22.35 10.02
N PRO A 734 42.16 22.51 11.18
CA PRO A 734 41.59 21.40 11.92
C PRO A 734 40.23 21.01 11.32
N ILE A 735 40.12 19.74 10.93
CA ILE A 735 38.89 19.07 10.51
C ILE A 735 37.99 18.92 11.74
N LEU A 736 36.85 19.60 11.78
CA LEU A 736 35.75 19.24 12.67
C LEU A 736 34.40 19.74 12.13
N LEU A 737 33.65 18.88 11.45
CA LEU A 737 32.21 19.05 11.19
C LEU A 737 31.52 17.68 11.16
N ALA A 738 31.22 17.18 12.35
CA ALA A 738 30.12 16.25 12.58
C ALA A 738 29.47 16.66 13.90
N GLY A 739 28.28 17.24 13.81
CA GLY A 739 27.50 17.58 15.00
C GLY A 739 26.58 18.77 14.80
N THR A 740 25.28 18.45 14.85
CA THR A 740 24.22 19.24 15.50
C THR A 740 23.65 20.47 14.79
N TYR A 741 22.39 20.29 14.37
CA TYR A 741 21.31 21.26 14.53
C TYR A 741 21.35 21.97 15.89
N SER A 742 20.85 23.20 15.88
CA SER A 742 20.48 24.07 17.01
C SER A 742 21.52 25.09 17.45
N ARG A 743 21.33 26.33 16.97
CA ARG A 743 21.64 27.54 17.73
C ARG A 743 20.35 28.31 17.97
N THR A 744 19.79 28.17 19.17
CA THR A 744 19.10 29.27 19.84
C THR A 744 20.08 29.96 20.78
N GLY A 745 19.85 31.26 20.95
CA GLY A 745 20.77 32.24 21.51
C GLY A 745 21.13 32.04 22.98
N GLY A 746 22.13 32.83 23.37
CA GLY A 746 22.97 32.62 24.54
C GLY A 746 22.25 32.62 25.89
N ALA A 747 22.91 32.00 26.85
CA ALA A 747 22.68 32.24 28.26
C ALA A 747 24.00 32.21 29.01
N ALA A 748 24.05 33.09 30.00
CA ALA A 748 25.17 33.34 30.89
C ALA A 748 25.61 32.09 31.67
N VAL A 749 26.85 32.13 32.13
CA VAL A 749 27.47 31.16 33.05
C VAL A 749 26.59 30.98 34.29
N ALA A 750 26.04 29.78 34.49
CA ALA A 750 25.32 29.38 35.70
C ALA A 750 26.08 28.25 36.41
N THR A 751 26.23 28.41 37.73
CA THR A 751 26.82 27.46 38.68
C THR A 751 26.02 26.16 38.76
N GLU A 752 26.69 25.01 38.90
CA GLU A 752 26.06 23.69 39.01
C GLU A 752 25.11 23.59 40.23
N PRO A 753 23.89 23.04 40.07
CA PRO A 753 22.93 22.84 41.15
C PRO A 753 23.34 21.72 42.12
N ALA A 754 22.91 21.82 43.37
CA ALA A 754 23.17 20.81 44.40
C ALA A 754 22.34 19.53 44.13
N PRO A 755 22.81 18.32 44.54
CA PRO A 755 22.07 17.08 44.32
C PRO A 755 20.71 17.10 45.05
N GLY A 756 19.63 16.80 44.31
CA GLY A 756 18.24 16.81 44.79
C GLY A 756 17.64 15.42 45.02
N PRO A 757 16.36 15.33 45.42
CA PRO A 757 15.69 14.06 45.70
C PRO A 757 15.35 13.29 44.41
N TRP A 758 15.08 11.99 44.56
CA TRP A 758 14.46 11.18 43.51
C TRP A 758 12.94 11.32 43.63
N VAL A 759 12.28 11.73 42.56
CA VAL A 759 10.81 11.83 42.50
C VAL A 759 10.29 10.60 41.75
N LEU A 760 9.76 9.65 42.51
CA LEU A 760 9.19 8.41 42.00
C LEU A 760 7.70 8.57 41.75
N TRP A 761 7.21 8.11 40.61
CA TRP A 761 5.80 8.21 40.29
C TRP A 761 5.20 6.95 39.65
N ALA A 762 3.92 6.69 39.96
CA ALA A 762 3.10 5.70 39.28
C ALA A 762 1.69 6.26 39.04
N SER A 763 1.19 6.15 37.81
CA SER A 763 -0.01 6.85 37.37
C SER A 763 -0.78 6.04 36.33
N GLN A 764 -2.08 5.81 36.56
CA GLN A 764 -2.93 5.15 35.56
C GLN A 764 -3.41 6.14 34.48
N THR A 765 -3.68 7.39 34.87
CA THR A 765 -4.35 8.39 34.03
C THR A 765 -3.48 9.62 33.72
N GLY A 766 -2.20 9.60 34.11
CA GLY A 766 -1.23 10.69 33.89
C GLY A 766 -1.20 11.76 34.99
N ASN A 767 -2.22 11.85 35.84
CA ASN A 767 -2.31 12.91 36.85
C ASN A 767 -1.17 12.90 37.90
N ALA A 768 -0.79 11.72 38.40
CA ALA A 768 0.31 11.61 39.37
C ALA A 768 1.67 11.90 38.73
N GLU A 769 1.83 11.59 37.43
CA GLU A 769 3.02 11.92 36.64
C GLU A 769 3.17 13.44 36.48
N GLU A 770 2.08 14.12 36.10
CA GLU A 770 2.08 15.57 35.91
C GLU A 770 2.44 16.30 37.22
N PHE A 771 1.88 15.86 38.34
CA PHE A 771 2.19 16.43 39.64
C PHE A 771 3.64 16.16 40.08
N ALA A 772 4.16 14.95 39.83
CA ALA A 772 5.58 14.63 40.06
C ALA A 772 6.52 15.51 39.21
N GLY A 773 6.12 15.82 37.97
CA GLY A 773 6.79 16.80 37.12
C GLY A 773 6.81 18.19 37.75
N ARG A 774 5.67 18.69 38.24
CA ARG A 774 5.57 19.99 38.95
C ARG A 774 6.53 20.07 40.14
N ILE A 775 6.65 19.00 40.94
CA ILE A 775 7.58 18.95 42.09
C ILE A 775 9.04 18.99 41.62
N THR A 776 9.36 18.31 40.52
CA THR A 776 10.72 18.31 39.95
C THR A 776 11.09 19.71 39.45
N GLU A 777 10.16 20.42 38.81
CA GLU A 777 10.32 21.83 38.41
C GLU A 777 10.51 22.75 39.63
N GLN A 778 9.75 22.53 40.70
CA GLN A 778 9.91 23.27 41.96
C GLN A 778 11.28 23.01 42.61
N CYS A 779 11.80 21.78 42.57
CA CYS A 779 13.16 21.45 42.99
C CYS A 779 14.20 22.23 42.19
N ALA A 780 14.08 22.25 40.87
CA ALA A 780 14.98 23.01 40.01
C ALA A 780 14.92 24.52 40.30
N ALA A 781 13.72 25.06 40.60
CA ALA A 781 13.53 26.47 40.94
C ALA A 781 14.24 26.89 42.24
N VAL A 782 14.44 25.97 43.18
CA VAL A 782 15.21 26.19 44.42
C VAL A 782 16.67 25.71 44.33
N GLY A 783 17.16 25.39 43.13
CA GLY A 783 18.55 25.02 42.87
C GLY A 783 18.92 23.57 43.20
N LEU A 784 17.93 22.68 43.32
CA LEU A 784 18.11 21.24 43.53
C LEU A 784 17.98 20.47 42.21
N SER A 785 18.93 19.59 41.92
CA SER A 785 18.87 18.67 40.78
C SER A 785 18.08 17.41 41.13
N ALA A 786 16.75 17.49 41.12
CA ALA A 786 15.88 16.34 41.35
C ALA A 786 15.81 15.40 40.12
N ARG A 787 15.69 14.08 40.36
CA ARG A 787 15.59 13.06 39.31
C ARG A 787 14.18 12.48 39.27
N LEU A 788 13.43 12.74 38.21
CA LEU A 788 12.10 12.18 38.00
C LEU A 788 12.22 10.77 37.39
N VAL A 789 11.60 9.76 38.00
CA VAL A 789 11.69 8.35 37.58
C VAL A 789 10.32 7.66 37.74
N SER A 790 9.88 6.91 36.73
CA SER A 790 8.73 6.00 36.86
C SER A 790 9.09 4.88 37.85
N MET A 791 8.14 4.39 38.65
CA MET A 791 8.43 3.36 39.65
C MET A 791 9.08 2.11 39.04
N ASP A 792 8.57 1.60 37.93
CA ASP A 792 9.14 0.39 37.30
C ASP A 792 10.55 0.59 36.73
N ASP A 793 10.91 1.82 36.33
CA ASP A 793 12.26 2.17 35.85
C ASP A 793 13.28 2.35 36.99
N CYS A 794 12.82 2.36 38.25
CA CYS A 794 13.67 2.43 39.43
C CYS A 794 14.12 1.03 39.83
N SER A 795 15.44 0.79 39.88
CA SER A 795 15.98 -0.43 40.49
C SER A 795 16.02 -0.30 42.01
N LEU A 796 15.87 -1.41 42.75
CA LEU A 796 15.97 -1.36 44.22
C LEU A 796 17.40 -1.06 44.70
N ASP A 797 18.41 -1.35 43.89
CA ASP A 797 19.80 -0.97 44.17
C ASP A 797 19.99 0.54 44.05
N ASP A 798 19.43 1.18 43.02
CA ASP A 798 19.42 2.62 42.89
C ASP A 798 18.70 3.28 44.08
N LEU A 799 17.57 2.71 44.49
CA LEU A 799 16.79 3.15 45.64
C LEU A 799 17.60 3.13 46.95
N ALA A 800 18.42 2.10 47.16
CA ALA A 800 19.28 1.97 48.33
C ALA A 800 20.43 3.00 48.36
N THR A 801 20.81 3.56 47.21
CA THR A 801 21.84 4.62 47.12
C THR A 801 21.27 6.03 47.23
N ALA A 802 19.95 6.20 47.13
CA ALA A 802 19.29 7.50 47.21
C ALA A 802 19.30 8.03 48.65
N ARG A 803 19.43 9.36 48.80
CA ARG A 803 19.34 10.04 50.09
C ARG A 803 17.90 10.38 50.47
N ASP A 804 17.18 10.98 49.54
CA ASP A 804 15.79 11.43 49.71
C ASP A 804 14.96 10.98 48.51
N ILE A 805 13.78 10.39 48.76
CA ILE A 805 12.79 10.03 47.74
C ILE A 805 11.43 10.68 48.01
N LEU A 806 10.79 11.18 46.96
CA LEU A 806 9.42 11.71 46.98
C LEU A 806 8.55 10.82 46.11
N VAL A 807 7.53 10.19 46.68
CA VAL A 807 6.68 9.21 45.99
C VAL A 807 5.32 9.84 45.72
N VAL A 808 4.93 9.90 44.45
CA VAL A 808 3.60 10.38 44.02
C VAL A 808 2.90 9.26 43.28
N THR A 809 1.82 8.71 43.85
CA THR A 809 1.15 7.57 43.22
C THR A 809 -0.36 7.69 43.20
N SER A 810 -0.97 7.23 42.10
CA SER A 810 -2.40 6.93 42.07
C SER A 810 -2.72 5.53 42.60
N THR A 811 -3.98 5.25 42.91
CA THR A 811 -4.50 3.91 43.21
C THR A 811 -5.32 3.37 42.04
N PHE A 812 -5.15 2.09 41.70
CA PHE A 812 -5.93 1.40 40.69
C PHE A 812 -6.85 0.33 41.31
N GLY A 813 -8.07 0.23 40.80
CA GLY A 813 -9.10 -0.69 41.33
C GLY A 813 -9.40 -0.43 42.81
N ASP A 814 -9.58 -1.51 43.57
CA ASP A 814 -9.91 -1.46 45.00
C ASP A 814 -8.64 -1.45 45.89
N GLY A 815 -7.61 -0.67 45.52
CA GLY A 815 -6.42 -0.44 46.35
C GLY A 815 -5.06 -0.80 45.75
N GLY A 816 -5.00 -1.31 44.51
CA GLY A 816 -3.77 -1.83 43.88
C GLY A 816 -2.88 -0.78 43.20
N PRO A 817 -1.64 -1.17 42.80
CA PRO A 817 -0.72 -0.31 42.07
C PRO A 817 -1.24 0.04 40.67
N PRO A 818 -0.93 1.23 40.14
CA PRO A 818 -1.00 1.52 38.71
C PRO A 818 -0.07 0.60 37.91
N ASP A 819 -0.35 0.44 36.61
CA ASP A 819 0.40 -0.49 35.75
C ASP A 819 1.92 -0.26 35.79
N ASN A 820 2.37 1.01 35.80
CA ASN A 820 3.79 1.38 35.79
C ASN A 820 4.47 1.43 37.17
N GLY A 821 3.79 0.90 38.21
CA GLY A 821 4.37 0.65 39.52
C GLY A 821 4.12 -0.76 40.03
N ALA A 822 3.52 -1.64 39.22
CA ALA A 822 3.18 -2.99 39.63
C ALA A 822 4.42 -3.88 39.80
N ASP A 823 5.35 -3.86 38.84
CA ASP A 823 6.59 -4.65 38.90
C ASP A 823 7.52 -4.10 40.03
N PHE A 824 7.56 -2.78 40.24
CA PHE A 824 8.25 -2.17 41.38
C PHE A 824 7.67 -2.63 42.73
N TRP A 825 6.33 -2.63 42.86
CA TRP A 825 5.66 -3.10 44.07
C TRP A 825 5.94 -4.58 44.36
N GLU A 826 5.88 -5.44 43.34
CA GLU A 826 6.22 -6.86 43.47
C GLU A 826 7.68 -7.06 43.93
N ARG A 827 8.63 -6.34 43.32
CA ARG A 827 10.05 -6.39 43.73
C ARG A 827 10.24 -5.92 45.17
N LEU A 828 9.52 -4.88 45.61
CA LEU A 828 9.62 -4.36 46.99
C LEU A 828 9.02 -5.31 48.04
N LEU A 829 8.05 -6.14 47.65
CA LEU A 829 7.46 -7.20 48.48
C LEU A 829 8.33 -8.47 48.55
N ALA A 830 9.29 -8.64 47.64
CA ALA A 830 10.11 -9.84 47.57
C ALA A 830 10.99 -10.00 48.85
N PRO A 831 11.29 -11.24 49.29
CA PRO A 831 12.07 -11.50 50.51
C PRO A 831 13.52 -10.97 50.46
N ASP A 832 14.05 -10.74 49.27
CA ASP A 832 15.40 -10.26 48.97
C ASP A 832 15.47 -8.73 48.75
N ALA A 833 14.38 -8.00 49.00
CA ALA A 833 14.36 -6.54 48.94
C ALA A 833 15.47 -5.93 49.84
N PRO A 834 16.23 -4.92 49.35
CA PRO A 834 17.36 -4.37 50.08
C PRO A 834 16.92 -3.59 51.32
N ASP A 835 17.85 -3.48 52.26
CA ASP A 835 17.70 -2.67 53.46
C ASP A 835 17.89 -1.18 53.13
N LEU A 836 16.90 -0.36 53.47
CA LEU A 836 16.85 1.06 53.11
C LEU A 836 17.25 1.98 54.28
N ARG A 837 17.97 1.46 55.29
CA ARG A 837 18.53 2.27 56.39
C ARG A 837 19.43 3.39 55.85
N GLY A 838 18.96 4.63 55.99
CA GLY A 838 19.67 5.84 55.53
C GLY A 838 18.89 6.66 54.51
N LEU A 839 17.88 6.07 53.87
CA LEU A 839 16.95 6.74 52.97
C LEU A 839 15.89 7.51 53.77
N ARG A 840 15.56 8.73 53.33
CA ARG A 840 14.38 9.46 53.82
C ARG A 840 13.30 9.55 52.73
N PHE A 841 12.02 9.44 53.09
CA PHE A 841 10.94 9.41 52.10
C PHE A 841 9.69 10.19 52.48
N ALA A 842 8.93 10.65 51.49
CA ALA A 842 7.57 11.19 51.65
C ALA A 842 6.65 10.58 50.59
N VAL A 843 5.39 10.30 50.94
CA VAL A 843 4.41 9.69 50.03
C VAL A 843 3.16 10.56 49.90
N LEU A 844 2.74 10.79 48.66
CA LEU A 844 1.47 11.39 48.30
C LEU A 844 0.62 10.38 47.52
N GLY A 845 -0.56 10.07 48.06
CA GLY A 845 -1.58 9.26 47.41
C GLY A 845 -2.63 10.11 46.73
N ILE A 846 -2.89 9.84 45.46
CA ILE A 846 -3.99 10.44 44.69
C ILE A 846 -5.04 9.35 44.42
N GLY A 847 -6.20 9.46 45.07
CA GLY A 847 -7.27 8.45 45.01
C GLY A 847 -8.64 9.02 44.64
N ASP A 848 -9.65 8.16 44.62
CA ASP A 848 -11.07 8.51 44.42
C ASP A 848 -11.89 7.90 45.56
N ARG A 849 -12.63 8.74 46.31
CA ARG A 849 -13.38 8.33 47.51
C ARG A 849 -14.58 7.44 47.20
N SER A 850 -14.91 7.25 45.93
CA SER A 850 -15.98 6.35 45.52
C SER A 850 -15.58 4.86 45.50
N TYR A 851 -14.29 4.55 45.71
CA TYR A 851 -13.75 3.20 45.85
C TYR A 851 -13.55 2.80 47.32
N GLY A 852 -13.52 1.50 47.60
CA GLY A 852 -13.47 0.97 48.98
C GLY A 852 -12.14 1.26 49.69
N GLN A 853 -11.03 1.32 48.94
CA GLN A 853 -9.68 1.58 49.46
C GLN A 853 -9.07 2.87 48.92
N PHE A 854 -9.57 4.00 49.42
CA PHE A 854 -9.05 5.33 49.07
C PHE A 854 -7.54 5.42 49.31
N CYS A 855 -6.77 5.74 48.25
CA CYS A 855 -5.30 5.83 48.26
C CYS A 855 -4.55 4.54 48.67
N GLY A 856 -5.18 3.35 48.60
CA GLY A 856 -4.64 2.09 49.13
C GLY A 856 -3.21 1.73 48.73
N HIS A 857 -2.79 2.03 47.49
CA HIS A 857 -1.42 1.75 47.06
C HIS A 857 -0.38 2.65 47.75
N ALA A 858 -0.68 3.94 47.90
CA ALA A 858 0.18 4.87 48.64
C ALA A 858 0.33 4.47 50.11
N GLN A 859 -0.75 3.97 50.73
CA GLN A 859 -0.73 3.46 52.10
C GLN A 859 0.20 2.25 52.25
N SER A 860 0.15 1.36 51.25
CA SER A 860 0.96 0.15 51.20
C SER A 860 2.44 0.46 51.00
N LEU A 861 2.77 1.39 50.09
CA LEU A 861 4.15 1.85 49.84
C LEU A 861 4.75 2.53 51.08
N ASP A 862 4.02 3.45 51.70
CA ASP A 862 4.47 4.15 52.89
C ASP A 862 4.80 3.18 54.03
N THR A 863 3.92 2.18 54.25
CA THR A 863 4.14 1.15 55.26
C THR A 863 5.36 0.31 54.93
N ARG A 864 5.47 -0.19 53.69
CA ARG A 864 6.55 -1.10 53.28
C ARG A 864 7.92 -0.44 53.30
N LEU A 865 8.04 0.81 52.86
CA LEU A 865 9.31 1.55 52.91
C LEU A 865 9.81 1.73 54.34
N ALA A 866 8.91 1.97 55.29
CA ALA A 866 9.26 2.04 56.71
C ALA A 866 9.67 0.68 57.30
N GLU A 867 9.01 -0.42 56.91
CA GLU A 867 9.41 -1.78 57.33
C GLU A 867 10.81 -2.16 56.84
N LEU A 868 11.22 -1.67 55.66
CA LEU A 868 12.56 -1.86 55.11
C LEU A 868 13.62 -0.92 55.71
N GLY A 869 13.26 -0.08 56.69
CA GLY A 869 14.20 0.73 57.47
C GLY A 869 14.39 2.18 57.00
N ALA A 870 13.62 2.67 56.02
CA ALA A 870 13.65 4.07 55.60
C ALA A 870 12.91 5.00 56.59
N ASN A 871 13.31 6.27 56.66
CA ASN A 871 12.74 7.26 57.58
C ASN A 871 11.76 8.21 56.89
N ARG A 872 10.57 8.43 57.47
CA ARG A 872 9.60 9.40 56.93
C ARG A 872 10.11 10.85 57.09
N LEU A 873 10.07 11.63 56.01
CA LEU A 873 10.31 13.08 56.00
C LEU A 873 9.10 13.83 56.57
N ILE A 874 7.91 13.42 56.14
CA ILE A 874 6.60 13.89 56.59
C ILE A 874 5.63 12.71 56.56
N GLU A 875 4.54 12.80 57.33
CA GLU A 875 3.45 11.84 57.25
C GLU A 875 2.83 11.79 55.83
N ARG A 876 2.36 10.61 55.43
CA ARG A 876 1.69 10.40 54.15
C ARG A 876 0.45 11.31 54.03
N ASN A 877 0.25 11.90 52.86
CA ASN A 877 -0.97 12.63 52.54
C ASN A 877 -1.78 11.86 51.49
N ASP A 878 -3.10 11.76 51.71
CA ASP A 878 -4.05 11.05 50.83
C ASP A 878 -5.12 12.06 50.36
N CYS A 879 -5.15 12.38 49.07
CA CYS A 879 -6.04 13.40 48.51
C CYS A 879 -6.77 12.91 47.25
N GLU A 880 -7.88 13.57 46.91
CA GLU A 880 -8.51 13.40 45.61
C GLU A 880 -7.83 14.30 44.59
N ILE A 881 -7.88 13.91 43.32
CA ILE A 881 -7.25 14.67 42.23
C ILE A 881 -7.78 16.12 42.06
N HIS A 882 -8.89 16.48 42.71
CA HIS A 882 -9.45 17.84 42.67
C HIS A 882 -9.09 18.70 43.87
N ASP A 883 -8.38 18.13 44.84
CA ASP A 883 -7.98 18.82 46.06
C ASP A 883 -6.64 19.55 45.85
N GLU A 884 -6.65 20.57 44.98
CA GLU A 884 -5.45 21.38 44.65
C GLU A 884 -4.87 22.08 45.88
N GLU A 885 -5.69 22.35 46.90
CA GLU A 885 -5.23 22.91 48.17
C GLU A 885 -4.36 21.89 48.92
N SER A 886 -4.83 20.65 49.08
CA SER A 886 -4.06 19.58 49.72
C SER A 886 -2.79 19.21 48.93
N LEU A 887 -2.89 19.15 47.59
CA LEU A 887 -1.74 18.91 46.71
C LEU A 887 -0.69 20.02 46.89
N SER A 888 -1.09 21.29 46.83
CA SER A 888 -0.19 22.44 46.94
C SER A 888 0.42 22.56 48.34
N HIS A 889 -0.36 22.27 49.39
CA HIS A 889 0.10 22.26 50.77
C HIS A 889 1.20 21.21 50.98
N TRP A 890 0.96 19.97 50.57
CA TRP A 890 1.94 18.88 50.69
C TRP A 890 3.23 19.18 49.93
N ALA A 891 3.14 19.69 48.70
CA ALA A 891 4.32 20.08 47.93
C ALA A 891 5.14 21.17 48.65
N THR A 892 4.47 22.18 49.22
CA THR A 892 5.14 23.26 49.95
C THR A 892 5.90 22.75 51.17
N GLU A 893 5.28 21.88 51.97
CA GLU A 893 5.90 21.31 53.17
C GLU A 893 7.12 20.43 52.84
N VAL A 894 6.96 19.53 51.87
CA VAL A 894 8.03 18.62 51.44
C VAL A 894 9.21 19.42 50.86
N MET A 895 8.94 20.43 50.04
CA MET A 895 9.98 21.30 49.48
C MET A 895 10.77 22.03 50.57
N GLY A 896 10.12 22.46 51.66
CA GLY A 896 10.79 23.08 52.81
C GLY A 896 11.76 22.12 53.55
N LEU A 897 11.39 20.84 53.63
CA LEU A 897 12.18 19.80 54.31
C LEU A 897 13.37 19.31 53.46
N VAL A 898 13.21 19.25 52.14
CA VAL A 898 14.26 18.80 51.21
C VAL A 898 15.29 19.92 50.96
N SER A 899 14.86 21.18 50.91
CA SER A 899 15.74 22.34 50.69
C SER A 899 16.51 22.82 51.95
N GLY A 900 16.28 22.20 53.11
CA GLY A 900 17.00 22.51 54.35
C GLY A 900 16.61 23.84 55.01
N GLY A 901 15.38 24.33 54.79
CA GLY A 901 14.87 25.54 55.44
C GLY A 901 15.43 26.86 54.91
N ALA A 902 16.07 26.87 53.73
CA ALA A 902 16.49 28.10 53.07
C ALA A 902 15.24 28.89 52.62
N SER A 903 14.97 30.01 53.30
CA SER A 903 13.93 30.96 52.92
C SER A 903 14.29 31.62 51.59
N THR A 904 13.48 31.39 50.56
CA THR A 904 13.58 32.12 49.29
C THR A 904 12.21 32.52 48.77
N SER A 905 12.05 33.84 48.58
CA SER A 905 11.01 34.50 47.77
C SER A 905 10.82 33.79 46.44
N VAL A 906 9.65 33.15 46.26
CA VAL A 906 9.25 32.48 45.01
C VAL A 906 9.03 33.56 43.94
N ALA A 907 9.89 33.59 42.92
CA ALA A 907 9.56 34.33 41.70
C ALA A 907 8.38 33.61 41.03
N PRO A 908 7.33 34.32 40.58
CA PRO A 908 6.17 33.68 39.98
C PRO A 908 6.63 32.87 38.75
N PRO A 909 6.09 31.65 38.56
CA PRO A 909 6.48 30.83 37.42
C PRO A 909 6.21 31.59 36.12
N LYS A 910 7.12 31.48 35.15
CA LYS A 910 6.87 31.95 33.79
C LYS A 910 5.53 31.36 33.33
N PRO A 911 4.56 32.17 32.89
CA PRO A 911 3.29 31.63 32.43
C PRO A 911 3.58 30.75 31.21
N ARG A 912 3.31 29.46 31.36
CA ARG A 912 3.23 28.51 30.25
C ARG A 912 2.17 29.06 29.28
N PRO A 913 2.36 28.97 27.96
CA PRO A 913 1.30 29.34 27.02
C PRO A 913 0.01 28.65 27.46
N ALA A 914 -1.06 29.42 27.69
CA ALA A 914 -2.32 28.87 28.18
C ALA A 914 -2.75 27.74 27.24
N GLU A 915 -2.73 26.50 27.75
CA GLU A 915 -3.15 25.36 26.96
C GLU A 915 -4.66 25.50 26.72
N PRO A 916 -5.10 25.48 25.46
CA PRO A 916 -6.51 25.65 25.20
C PRO A 916 -7.27 24.44 25.76
N PHE A 917 -8.25 24.74 26.63
CA PHE A 917 -9.28 23.89 27.21
C PHE A 917 -8.88 22.65 28.03
N THR A 918 -8.37 22.92 29.23
CA THR A 918 -7.99 21.94 30.27
C THR A 918 -9.15 21.65 31.22
N ARG A 919 -8.99 20.69 32.15
CA ARG A 919 -10.02 20.39 33.16
C ARG A 919 -10.33 21.59 34.08
N ALA A 920 -9.31 22.41 34.37
CA ALA A 920 -9.45 23.61 35.19
C ALA A 920 -10.13 24.77 34.44
N ASP A 921 -10.03 24.78 33.11
CA ASP A 921 -10.65 25.78 32.23
C ASP A 921 -11.34 25.08 31.04
N PRO A 922 -12.51 24.44 31.26
CA PRO A 922 -13.16 23.64 30.23
C PRO A 922 -13.80 24.52 29.14
N LEU A 923 -13.75 24.04 27.91
CA LEU A 923 -14.37 24.67 26.74
C LEU A 923 -15.87 24.45 26.71
N ALA A 924 -16.66 25.50 26.58
CA ALA A 924 -18.08 25.38 26.34
C ALA A 924 -18.38 25.11 24.85
N ALA A 925 -18.39 23.84 24.43
CA ALA A 925 -18.60 23.44 23.04
C ALA A 925 -20.03 22.96 22.76
N ARG A 926 -20.56 23.27 21.57
CA ARG A 926 -21.88 22.81 21.14
C ARG A 926 -21.81 21.42 20.51
N LEU A 927 -22.85 20.63 20.69
CA LEU A 927 -22.98 19.33 20.04
C LEU A 927 -23.37 19.51 18.56
N SER A 928 -22.43 19.30 17.65
CA SER A 928 -22.64 19.34 16.19
C SER A 928 -23.19 18.03 15.62
N ARG A 929 -22.98 16.90 16.32
CA ARG A 929 -23.35 15.56 15.85
C ARG A 929 -23.95 14.70 16.96
N ASN A 930 -25.04 14.00 16.64
CA ASN A 930 -25.68 12.99 17.49
C ASN A 930 -26.31 11.91 16.59
N ILE A 931 -25.54 10.87 16.27
CA ILE A 931 -25.95 9.81 15.34
C ILE A 931 -26.06 8.50 16.11
N ARG A 932 -27.21 7.83 16.03
CA ARG A 932 -27.37 6.48 16.59
C ARG A 932 -26.69 5.46 15.68
N LEU A 933 -25.79 4.65 16.25
CA LEU A 933 -25.03 3.61 15.54
C LEU A 933 -25.67 2.23 15.65
N THR A 934 -26.54 2.01 16.63
CA THR A 934 -27.29 0.75 16.79
C THR A 934 -28.73 0.88 16.29
N PRO A 935 -29.37 -0.19 15.77
CA PRO A 935 -30.78 -0.16 15.45
C PRO A 935 -31.64 0.07 16.70
N ALA A 936 -32.90 0.48 16.50
CA ALA A 936 -33.86 0.69 17.59
C ALA A 936 -34.11 -0.58 18.42
N SER A 937 -33.99 -1.75 17.79
CA SER A 937 -34.17 -3.07 18.40
C SER A 937 -33.01 -3.52 19.29
N ALA A 938 -31.85 -2.85 19.21
CA ALA A 938 -30.66 -3.29 19.92
C ALA A 938 -30.82 -3.14 21.44
N ALA A 939 -30.32 -4.14 22.19
CA ALA A 939 -30.38 -4.14 23.65
C ALA A 939 -29.63 -2.96 24.29
N LYS A 940 -28.61 -2.42 23.59
CA LYS A 940 -27.87 -1.23 23.97
C LYS A 940 -27.98 -0.17 22.90
N GLU A 941 -28.21 1.06 23.32
CA GLU A 941 -28.16 2.22 22.44
C GLU A 941 -26.73 2.76 22.41
N VAL A 942 -26.07 2.74 21.24
CA VAL A 942 -24.75 3.33 21.06
C VAL A 942 -24.84 4.45 20.05
N ARG A 943 -24.21 5.59 20.36
CA ARG A 943 -24.25 6.79 19.55
C ARG A 943 -22.86 7.35 19.28
N GLN A 944 -22.74 8.03 18.15
CA GLN A 944 -21.65 8.92 17.84
C GLN A 944 -22.05 10.36 18.18
N PHE A 945 -21.28 10.98 19.07
CA PHE A 945 -21.42 12.40 19.42
C PHE A 945 -20.29 13.20 18.79
N GLY A 946 -20.52 14.46 18.43
CA GLY A 946 -19.47 15.35 17.92
C GLY A 946 -19.63 16.74 18.51
N PHE A 947 -18.52 17.30 18.99
CA PHE A 947 -18.45 18.65 19.55
C PHE A 947 -17.78 19.59 18.56
N ASP A 948 -18.44 20.71 18.29
CA ASP A 948 -17.93 21.76 17.40
C ASP A 948 -16.78 22.52 18.08
N LEU A 949 -15.63 22.53 17.42
CA LEU A 949 -14.44 23.27 17.84
C LEU A 949 -14.18 24.49 16.95
N SER A 950 -15.00 24.75 15.93
CA SER A 950 -14.72 25.77 14.91
C SER A 950 -14.67 27.21 15.43
N GLU A 951 -15.36 27.49 16.53
CA GLU A 951 -15.35 28.80 17.20
C GLU A 951 -14.15 28.98 18.15
N HIS A 952 -13.27 27.98 18.24
CA HIS A 952 -12.21 27.90 19.22
C HIS A 952 -10.89 27.53 18.53
N ASP A 953 -9.81 28.27 18.80
CA ASP A 953 -8.49 28.01 18.23
C ASP A 953 -7.77 26.87 18.98
N VAL A 954 -8.35 25.68 18.90
CA VAL A 954 -7.98 24.54 19.74
C VAL A 954 -7.88 23.26 18.90
N THR A 955 -7.03 22.32 19.34
CA THR A 955 -6.82 21.05 18.63
C THR A 955 -6.63 19.89 19.61
N TYR A 956 -6.74 18.66 19.09
CA TYR A 956 -6.54 17.41 19.81
C TYR A 956 -5.72 16.46 18.95
N ALA A 957 -5.16 15.39 19.53
CA ALA A 957 -4.52 14.32 18.77
C ALA A 957 -5.29 13.00 18.91
N VAL A 958 -5.09 12.11 17.95
CA VAL A 958 -5.65 10.76 18.06
C VAL A 958 -5.06 10.02 19.25
N GLY A 959 -5.90 9.29 19.97
CA GLY A 959 -5.55 8.62 21.22
C GLY A 959 -5.83 9.44 22.48
N ASP A 960 -6.02 10.75 22.35
CA ASP A 960 -6.50 11.57 23.46
C ASP A 960 -7.97 11.23 23.81
N SER A 961 -8.36 11.56 25.04
CA SER A 961 -9.73 11.42 25.54
C SER A 961 -10.37 12.78 25.77
N LEU A 962 -11.69 12.86 25.59
CA LEU A 962 -12.46 14.05 25.87
C LEU A 962 -13.24 13.88 27.17
N GLY A 963 -12.94 14.74 28.14
CA GLY A 963 -13.71 14.87 29.37
C GLY A 963 -14.97 15.68 29.11
N VAL A 964 -16.13 15.11 29.43
CA VAL A 964 -17.43 15.79 29.30
C VAL A 964 -17.97 16.05 30.70
N GLN A 965 -18.30 17.31 31.00
CA GLN A 965 -18.94 17.69 32.26
C GLN A 965 -20.47 17.69 32.09
N PRO A 966 -21.18 16.71 32.68
CA PRO A 966 -22.63 16.66 32.56
C PRO A 966 -23.32 17.60 33.56
N THR A 967 -24.64 17.74 33.42
CA THR A 967 -25.51 18.33 34.44
C THR A 967 -26.72 17.43 34.67
N ASN A 968 -27.28 17.42 35.88
CA ASN A 968 -28.51 16.70 36.16
C ASN A 968 -29.71 17.33 35.44
N SER A 969 -30.73 16.52 35.13
CA SER A 969 -31.95 17.02 34.49
C SER A 969 -32.86 17.73 35.49
N ASP A 970 -33.59 18.73 35.02
CA ASP A 970 -34.58 19.41 35.87
C ASP A 970 -35.60 18.42 36.45
N ASP A 971 -35.99 17.41 35.68
CA ASP A 971 -36.85 16.33 36.15
C ASP A 971 -36.23 15.52 37.30
N SER A 972 -34.94 15.19 37.20
CA SER A 972 -34.23 14.47 38.27
C SER A 972 -34.09 15.32 39.52
N VAL A 973 -33.74 16.60 39.36
CA VAL A 973 -33.62 17.55 40.48
C VAL A 973 -34.98 17.81 41.13
N ASN A 974 -36.04 17.98 40.34
CA ASN A 974 -37.40 18.13 40.85
C ASN A 974 -37.87 16.88 41.60
N ALA A 975 -37.59 15.70 41.04
CA ALA A 975 -37.90 14.44 41.71
C ALA A 975 -37.12 14.26 43.02
N TRP A 976 -35.85 14.69 43.05
CA TRP A 976 -35.02 14.64 44.25
C TRP A 976 -35.53 15.59 45.34
N LEU A 977 -35.82 16.85 44.99
CA LEU A 977 -36.40 17.83 45.90
C LEU A 977 -37.78 17.37 46.41
N ALA A 978 -38.60 16.77 45.55
CA ALA A 978 -39.90 16.21 45.94
C ALA A 978 -39.76 15.02 46.91
N ALA A 979 -38.81 14.11 46.65
CA ALA A 979 -38.57 12.92 47.47
C ALA A 979 -37.92 13.25 48.84
N THR A 980 -37.11 14.30 48.91
CA THR A 980 -36.46 14.77 50.16
C THR A 980 -37.26 15.83 50.91
N ALA A 981 -38.29 16.42 50.28
CA ALA A 981 -39.08 17.54 50.78
C ALA A 981 -38.27 18.83 51.09
N LEU A 982 -37.12 19.01 50.45
CA LEU A 982 -36.28 20.22 50.58
C LEU A 982 -36.72 21.31 49.59
N ARG A 983 -36.47 22.58 49.92
CA ARG A 983 -36.74 23.69 49.00
C ARG A 983 -35.52 23.98 48.14
N GLY A 984 -35.73 24.13 46.83
CA GLY A 984 -34.64 24.38 45.89
C GLY A 984 -33.96 25.75 46.03
N ASP A 985 -34.55 26.69 46.78
CA ASP A 985 -34.02 28.03 47.05
C ASP A 985 -33.23 28.13 48.37
N GLU A 986 -33.13 27.04 49.14
CA GLU A 986 -32.23 26.97 50.29
C GLU A 986 -30.78 27.16 49.84
N VAL A 987 -30.02 28.02 50.53
CA VAL A 987 -28.62 28.29 50.20
C VAL A 987 -27.73 27.22 50.83
N VAL A 988 -26.80 26.69 50.04
CA VAL A 988 -25.82 25.71 50.47
C VAL A 988 -24.43 26.10 49.98
N GLU A 989 -23.41 25.80 50.79
CA GLU A 989 -22.02 26.12 50.45
C GLU A 989 -21.38 24.94 49.72
N VAL A 990 -20.71 25.23 48.61
CA VAL A 990 -20.00 24.26 47.78
C VAL A 990 -18.65 24.85 47.39
N ASP A 991 -17.56 24.20 47.79
CA ASP A 991 -16.17 24.63 47.54
C ASP A 991 -15.92 26.11 47.89
N GLY A 992 -16.45 26.57 49.04
CA GLY A 992 -16.29 27.95 49.52
C GLY A 992 -17.22 28.99 48.85
N ALA A 993 -18.14 28.57 47.98
CA ALA A 993 -19.11 29.45 47.33
C ALA A 993 -20.57 29.07 47.64
N GLU A 994 -21.44 30.08 47.80
CA GLU A 994 -22.86 29.89 48.10
C GLU A 994 -23.70 29.69 46.82
N TYR A 995 -24.51 28.63 46.80
CA TYR A 995 -25.43 28.33 45.70
C TYR A 995 -26.83 27.99 46.21
N PRO A 996 -27.90 28.29 45.44
CA PRO A 996 -29.20 27.66 45.67
C PRO A 996 -29.09 26.14 45.58
N LEU A 997 -29.75 25.40 46.47
CA LEU A 997 -29.71 23.94 46.52
C LEU A 997 -30.06 23.32 45.17
N ARG A 998 -31.03 23.89 44.45
CA ARG A 998 -31.34 23.47 43.08
C ARG A 998 -30.12 23.53 42.17
N GLN A 999 -29.39 24.65 42.18
CA GLN A 999 -28.20 24.82 41.34
C GLN A 999 -27.08 23.86 41.77
N ALA A 1000 -26.88 23.69 43.09
CA ALA A 1000 -25.93 22.73 43.65
C ALA A 1000 -26.24 21.29 43.18
N LEU A 1001 -27.51 20.88 43.24
CA LEU A 1001 -27.97 19.57 42.75
C LEU A 1001 -27.90 19.45 41.23
N THR A 1002 -28.04 20.54 40.47
CA THR A 1002 -27.92 20.50 39.01
C THR A 1002 -26.47 20.33 38.54
N GLN A 1003 -25.53 21.03 39.17
CA GLN A 1003 -24.17 21.22 38.64
C GLN A 1003 -23.06 20.53 39.44
N HIS A 1004 -23.25 20.28 40.75
CA HIS A 1004 -22.15 19.93 41.64
C HIS A 1004 -22.25 18.54 42.29
N TYR A 1005 -23.45 17.96 42.40
CA TYR A 1005 -23.67 16.66 43.05
C TYR A 1005 -24.26 15.62 42.10
N ASP A 1006 -23.81 14.37 42.19
CA ASP A 1006 -24.44 13.24 41.51
C ASP A 1006 -25.58 12.67 42.38
N ILE A 1007 -26.81 13.00 42.00
CA ILE A 1007 -28.04 12.57 42.70
C ILE A 1007 -28.57 11.23 42.21
N CYS A 1008 -27.95 10.64 41.19
CA CYS A 1008 -28.38 9.39 40.56
C CYS A 1008 -27.48 8.21 40.94
N ARG A 1009 -26.23 8.45 41.36
CA ARG A 1009 -25.30 7.40 41.76
C ARG A 1009 -25.67 6.83 43.12
N LEU A 1010 -25.93 5.53 43.16
CA LEU A 1010 -26.03 4.79 44.42
C LEU A 1010 -24.60 4.57 44.93
N THR A 1011 -24.26 5.06 46.13
CA THR A 1011 -22.94 4.86 46.78
C THR A 1011 -23.10 4.06 48.08
N PRO A 1012 -22.05 3.37 48.58
CA PRO A 1012 -22.15 2.70 49.89
C PRO A 1012 -22.53 3.69 51.00
N ASN A 1013 -21.95 4.91 50.95
CA ASN A 1013 -22.26 5.99 51.90
C ASN A 1013 -23.73 6.41 51.83
N LEU A 1014 -24.30 6.55 50.63
CA LEU A 1014 -25.72 6.84 50.46
C LEU A 1014 -26.59 5.73 51.04
N VAL A 1015 -26.31 4.46 50.73
CA VAL A 1015 -27.09 3.33 51.26
C VAL A 1015 -26.98 3.22 52.78
N ASN A 1016 -25.79 3.44 53.34
CA ASN A 1016 -25.59 3.45 54.78
C ASN A 1016 -26.34 4.60 55.45
N PHE A 1017 -26.28 5.81 54.89
CA PHE A 1017 -27.04 6.96 55.37
C PHE A 1017 -28.55 6.71 55.35
N LEU A 1018 -29.07 6.10 54.29
CA LEU A 1018 -30.48 5.71 54.20
C LEU A 1018 -30.85 4.66 55.26
N ALA A 1019 -29.97 3.69 55.53
CA ALA A 1019 -30.16 2.70 56.59
C ALA A 1019 -30.19 3.34 57.99
N ASP A 1020 -29.37 4.35 58.22
CA ASP A 1020 -29.25 5.02 59.52
C ASP A 1020 -30.37 6.05 59.77
N THR A 1021 -30.94 6.61 58.70
CA THR A 1021 -32.08 7.56 58.76
C THR A 1021 -33.46 6.90 58.64
N ALA A 1022 -33.51 5.59 58.34
CA ALA A 1022 -34.76 4.84 58.22
C ALA A 1022 -35.50 4.73 59.56
N ALA A 1023 -36.76 5.21 59.60
CA ALA A 1023 -37.61 5.14 60.78
C ALA A 1023 -38.08 3.70 61.11
N ASP A 1024 -38.16 2.82 60.10
CA ASP A 1024 -38.55 1.41 60.26
C ASP A 1024 -37.32 0.50 60.36
N LYS A 1025 -37.24 -0.29 61.44
CA LYS A 1025 -36.17 -1.26 61.68
C LYS A 1025 -36.08 -2.35 60.60
N ALA A 1026 -37.20 -2.72 59.96
CA ALA A 1026 -37.22 -3.68 58.86
C ALA A 1026 -36.54 -3.12 57.59
N ILE A 1027 -36.82 -1.85 57.27
CA ILE A 1027 -36.20 -1.13 56.15
C ILE A 1027 -34.70 -0.95 56.40
N ALA A 1028 -34.29 -0.53 57.60
CA ALA A 1028 -32.89 -0.40 57.96
C ALA A 1028 -32.12 -1.73 57.82
N LYS A 1029 -32.75 -2.86 58.19
CA LYS A 1029 -32.17 -4.20 58.00
C LYS A 1029 -32.02 -4.55 56.51
N GLN A 1030 -33.03 -4.24 55.69
CA GLN A 1030 -32.99 -4.49 54.25
C GLN A 1030 -31.86 -3.70 53.57
N LEU A 1031 -31.69 -2.42 53.92
CA LEU A 1031 -30.62 -1.57 53.39
C LEU A 1031 -29.23 -2.02 53.85
N ARG A 1032 -29.09 -2.55 55.07
CA ARG A 1032 -27.82 -3.13 55.55
C ARG A 1032 -27.45 -4.44 54.84
N ILE A 1033 -28.42 -5.28 54.48
CA ILE A 1033 -28.19 -6.47 53.64
C ILE A 1033 -27.79 -6.05 52.22
N ALA A 1034 -28.48 -5.05 51.67
CA ALA A 1034 -28.15 -4.48 50.38
C ALA A 1034 -26.72 -3.92 50.33
N LEU A 1035 -26.23 -3.32 51.42
CA LEU A 1035 -24.86 -2.83 51.53
C LEU A 1035 -23.81 -3.96 51.39
N SER A 1036 -24.09 -5.15 51.91
CA SER A 1036 -23.18 -6.31 51.79
C SER A 1036 -23.15 -6.95 50.40
N GLU A 1037 -24.18 -6.71 49.57
CA GLU A 1037 -24.30 -7.26 48.20
C GLU A 1037 -24.60 -6.14 47.18
N LEU A 1038 -23.92 -5.01 47.35
CA LEU A 1038 -24.30 -3.75 46.73
C LEU A 1038 -24.26 -3.78 45.19
N ASP A 1039 -23.30 -4.50 44.60
CA ASP A 1039 -23.16 -4.60 43.15
C ASP A 1039 -24.34 -5.34 42.51
N THR A 1040 -24.79 -6.43 43.14
CA THR A 1040 -25.98 -7.18 42.70
C THR A 1040 -27.25 -6.36 42.94
N TRP A 1041 -27.34 -5.67 44.07
CA TRP A 1041 -28.52 -4.92 44.45
C TRP A 1041 -28.76 -3.66 43.59
N ARG A 1042 -27.68 -3.06 43.06
CA ARG A 1042 -27.73 -1.92 42.14
C ARG A 1042 -28.27 -2.26 40.75
N ALA A 1043 -28.30 -3.54 40.36
CA ALA A 1043 -28.74 -3.94 39.03
C ALA A 1043 -30.18 -3.45 38.74
N GLY A 1044 -30.31 -2.47 37.85
CA GLY A 1044 -31.59 -1.90 37.44
C GLY A 1044 -32.18 -0.82 38.35
N ARG A 1045 -31.40 -0.27 39.30
CA ARG A 1045 -31.81 0.81 40.23
C ARG A 1045 -30.82 1.97 40.18
N ASN A 1046 -31.32 3.20 40.32
CA ASN A 1046 -30.48 4.37 40.59
C ASN A 1046 -30.76 4.97 41.99
N GLY A 1047 -29.95 5.94 42.41
CA GLY A 1047 -30.07 6.61 43.71
C GLY A 1047 -31.42 7.31 43.93
N LEU A 1048 -32.02 7.84 42.86
CA LEU A 1048 -33.32 8.51 42.91
C LEU A 1048 -34.47 7.50 43.07
N ASP A 1049 -34.39 6.33 42.42
CA ASP A 1049 -35.36 5.24 42.58
C ASP A 1049 -35.37 4.76 44.04
N VAL A 1050 -34.19 4.52 44.59
CA VAL A 1050 -34.02 4.11 45.99
C VAL A 1050 -34.51 5.20 46.95
N LEU A 1051 -34.22 6.48 46.67
CA LEU A 1051 -34.72 7.56 47.51
C LEU A 1051 -36.26 7.64 47.51
N ARG A 1052 -36.90 7.46 46.36
CA ARG A 1052 -38.37 7.45 46.25
C ARG A 1052 -39.01 6.33 47.08
N ASP A 1053 -38.38 5.15 47.10
CA ASP A 1053 -38.89 4.00 47.84
C ASP A 1053 -38.82 4.18 49.36
N PHE A 1054 -37.86 4.95 49.87
CA PHE A 1054 -37.58 5.07 51.31
C PHE A 1054 -37.84 6.45 51.93
N ALA A 1055 -37.91 7.51 51.13
CA ALA A 1055 -38.28 8.89 51.49
C ALA A 1055 -37.73 9.41 52.85
N PRO A 1056 -36.40 9.37 53.06
CA PRO A 1056 -35.77 9.84 54.30
C PRO A 1056 -35.94 11.35 54.50
N ARG A 1057 -36.00 11.80 55.76
CA ARG A 1057 -35.97 13.23 56.12
C ARG A 1057 -34.62 13.60 56.71
N ALA A 1058 -33.88 14.46 56.03
CA ALA A 1058 -32.59 14.99 56.48
C ALA A 1058 -32.39 16.42 55.98
N SER A 1059 -31.50 17.17 56.64
CA SER A 1059 -31.19 18.55 56.26
C SER A 1059 -30.37 18.63 54.97
N ALA A 1060 -30.36 19.79 54.30
CA ALA A 1060 -29.52 20.01 53.13
C ALA A 1060 -28.03 19.74 53.43
N GLN A 1061 -27.54 20.11 54.62
CA GLN A 1061 -26.17 19.87 55.06
C GLN A 1061 -25.85 18.38 55.24
N ASP A 1062 -26.82 17.57 55.66
CA ASP A 1062 -26.62 16.12 55.79
C ASP A 1062 -26.51 15.45 54.42
N TRP A 1063 -27.28 15.93 53.44
CA TRP A 1063 -27.16 15.45 52.05
C TRP A 1063 -25.83 15.82 51.40
N GLN A 1064 -25.28 17.01 51.68
CA GLN A 1064 -23.96 17.40 51.19
C GLN A 1064 -22.84 16.46 51.65
N LYS A 1065 -22.96 15.87 52.84
CA LYS A 1065 -21.97 14.93 53.38
C LYS A 1065 -22.03 13.55 52.72
N VAL A 1066 -23.15 13.21 52.10
CA VAL A 1066 -23.47 11.85 51.64
C VAL A 1066 -23.43 11.75 50.12
N LEU A 1067 -23.85 12.81 49.43
CA LEU A 1067 -23.79 12.89 47.98
C LEU A 1067 -22.34 13.04 47.51
N VAL A 1068 -22.01 12.36 46.41
CA VAL A 1068 -20.71 12.50 45.76
C VAL A 1068 -20.75 13.63 44.74
N ARG A 1069 -19.58 14.20 44.46
CA ARG A 1069 -19.45 15.27 43.45
C ARG A 1069 -19.82 14.74 42.07
N LEU A 1070 -20.40 15.60 41.24
CA LEU A 1070 -20.65 15.29 39.85
C LEU A 1070 -19.30 15.27 39.11
N THR A 1071 -18.86 14.08 38.72
CA THR A 1071 -17.56 13.91 38.07
C THR A 1071 -17.70 13.98 36.54
N PRO A 1072 -16.86 14.73 35.84
CA PRO A 1072 -16.72 14.62 34.40
C PRO A 1072 -16.43 13.18 33.96
N ARG A 1073 -16.95 12.79 32.80
CA ARG A 1073 -16.69 11.47 32.22
C ARG A 1073 -15.77 11.60 31.02
N SER A 1074 -14.65 10.89 31.05
CA SER A 1074 -13.73 10.78 29.91
C SER A 1074 -14.20 9.71 28.92
N TYR A 1075 -14.10 10.03 27.64
CA TYR A 1075 -14.35 9.11 26.52
C TYR A 1075 -13.21 9.22 25.51
N SER A 1076 -12.70 8.10 25.02
CA SER A 1076 -11.71 8.09 23.93
C SER A 1076 -12.27 8.76 22.68
N ILE A 1077 -11.48 9.64 22.05
CA ILE A 1077 -11.88 10.34 20.82
C ILE A 1077 -11.86 9.36 19.64
N SER A 1078 -12.93 9.37 18.83
CA SER A 1078 -13.15 8.45 17.71
C SER A 1078 -12.93 9.05 16.31
N SER A 1079 -12.38 10.26 16.26
CA SER A 1079 -12.00 10.97 15.04
C SER A 1079 -10.52 11.34 15.03
N SER A 1080 -9.99 11.58 13.83
CA SER A 1080 -8.71 12.26 13.64
C SER A 1080 -8.91 13.76 13.38
N PRO A 1081 -8.07 14.65 13.94
CA PRO A 1081 -8.09 16.07 13.62
C PRO A 1081 -7.74 16.35 12.15
N LEU A 1082 -7.05 15.44 11.45
CA LEU A 1082 -6.75 15.58 10.02
C LEU A 1082 -7.96 15.31 9.13
N VAL A 1083 -8.92 14.53 9.63
CA VAL A 1083 -10.17 14.21 8.92
C VAL A 1083 -11.33 15.09 9.39
N SER A 1084 -11.36 15.43 10.68
CA SER A 1084 -12.37 16.28 11.32
C SER A 1084 -11.70 17.42 12.11
N PRO A 1085 -11.07 18.40 11.43
CA PRO A 1085 -10.28 19.45 12.09
C PRO A 1085 -11.08 20.41 12.96
N ARG A 1086 -12.40 20.44 12.79
CA ARG A 1086 -13.33 21.33 13.50
C ARG A 1086 -14.28 20.59 14.43
N GLU A 1087 -14.12 19.28 14.60
CA GLU A 1087 -15.05 18.46 15.39
C GLU A 1087 -14.30 17.33 16.10
N ALA A 1088 -14.50 17.20 17.42
CA ALA A 1088 -14.05 16.04 18.19
C ALA A 1088 -15.22 15.06 18.36
N GLN A 1089 -15.06 13.82 17.87
CA GLN A 1089 -16.12 12.81 17.88
C GLN A 1089 -15.90 11.77 18.99
N LEU A 1090 -16.99 11.29 19.61
CA LEU A 1090 -16.99 10.25 20.63
C LEU A 1090 -17.88 9.09 20.22
N THR A 1091 -17.59 7.88 20.69
CA THR A 1091 -18.45 6.69 20.55
C THR A 1091 -18.92 6.23 21.93
N VAL A 1092 -20.20 6.41 22.24
CA VAL A 1092 -20.72 6.31 23.61
C VAL A 1092 -21.92 5.37 23.67
N SER A 1093 -21.88 4.43 24.63
CA SER A 1093 -23.04 3.61 24.99
C SER A 1093 -23.94 4.38 25.96
N VAL A 1094 -25.19 4.58 25.59
CA VAL A 1094 -26.19 5.27 26.41
C VAL A 1094 -26.72 4.31 27.47
N VAL A 1095 -26.40 4.59 28.74
CA VAL A 1095 -26.84 3.79 29.88
C VAL A 1095 -28.06 4.45 30.53
N ARG A 1096 -29.14 3.68 30.70
CA ARG A 1096 -30.35 4.15 31.38
C ARG A 1096 -30.02 4.50 32.84
N GLY A 1097 -30.27 5.74 33.24
CA GLY A 1097 -29.94 6.25 34.58
C GLY A 1097 -28.49 6.73 34.74
N GLY A 1098 -27.68 6.68 33.67
CA GLY A 1098 -26.32 7.24 33.67
C GLY A 1098 -26.36 8.75 33.41
N VAL A 1099 -25.75 9.54 34.30
CA VAL A 1099 -25.85 11.01 34.26
C VAL A 1099 -25.27 11.58 32.96
N CYS A 1100 -24.04 11.22 32.61
CA CYS A 1100 -23.36 11.79 31.44
C CYS A 1100 -23.89 11.25 30.10
N SER A 1101 -24.11 9.94 29.97
CA SER A 1101 -24.53 9.35 28.70
C SER A 1101 -25.96 9.73 28.31
N THR A 1102 -26.86 9.86 29.29
CA THR A 1102 -28.23 10.36 29.05
C THR A 1102 -28.23 11.86 28.78
N TYR A 1103 -27.40 12.64 29.49
CA TYR A 1103 -27.19 14.06 29.20
C TYR A 1103 -26.78 14.28 27.74
N LEU A 1104 -25.80 13.52 27.24
CA LEU A 1104 -25.35 13.59 25.84
C LEU A 1104 -26.45 13.22 24.85
N ALA A 1105 -27.19 12.14 25.12
CA ALA A 1105 -28.21 11.62 24.20
C ALA A 1105 -29.40 12.57 24.02
N GLU A 1106 -29.81 13.26 25.09
CA GLU A 1106 -31.10 13.97 25.16
C GLU A 1106 -30.98 15.49 25.24
N ARG A 1107 -29.96 16.01 25.93
CA ARG A 1107 -29.93 17.42 26.39
C ARG A 1107 -28.76 18.24 25.85
N ALA A 1108 -27.61 17.62 25.61
CA ALA A 1108 -26.41 18.31 25.16
C ALA A 1108 -26.57 19.05 23.81
N LYS A 1109 -27.63 18.76 23.04
CA LYS A 1109 -27.96 19.47 21.80
C LYS A 1109 -28.43 20.91 22.02
N ASP A 1110 -29.01 21.22 23.18
CA ASP A 1110 -29.69 22.51 23.45
C ASP A 1110 -28.83 23.45 24.29
N VAL A 1111 -27.63 23.02 24.72
CA VAL A 1111 -26.73 23.78 25.60
C VAL A 1111 -25.27 23.62 25.17
N ALA A 1112 -24.44 24.63 25.44
CA ALA A 1112 -23.00 24.49 25.31
C ALA A 1112 -22.49 23.63 26.47
N THR A 1113 -21.84 22.51 26.15
CA THR A 1113 -21.36 21.53 27.12
C THR A 1113 -19.91 21.82 27.46
N PRO A 1114 -19.53 21.94 28.75
CA PRO A 1114 -18.14 22.05 29.13
C PRO A 1114 -17.41 20.74 28.81
N ILE A 1115 -16.39 20.84 27.95
CA ILE A 1115 -15.51 19.75 27.55
C ILE A 1115 -14.06 20.13 27.84
N PHE A 1116 -13.23 19.15 28.18
CA PHE A 1116 -11.78 19.36 28.31
C PHE A 1116 -11.01 18.21 27.68
N LEU A 1117 -9.80 18.51 27.22
CA LEU A 1117 -8.93 17.50 26.64
C LEU A 1117 -8.12 16.79 27.73
N GLN A 1118 -8.15 15.46 27.73
CA GLN A 1118 -7.23 14.62 28.50
C GLN A 1118 -6.23 13.99 27.52
N ARG A 1119 -4.99 14.45 27.55
CA ARG A 1119 -3.95 14.00 26.62
C ARG A 1119 -3.42 12.63 27.00
N SER A 1120 -3.19 11.80 25.99
CA SER A 1120 -2.60 10.47 26.14
C SER A 1120 -1.38 10.35 25.21
N PRO A 1121 -0.24 11.02 25.53
CA PRO A 1121 0.91 11.08 24.63
C PRO A 1121 1.53 9.71 24.35
N HIS A 1122 1.28 8.72 25.21
CA HIS A 1122 1.81 7.36 25.09
C HIS A 1122 0.87 6.39 24.36
N PHE A 1123 -0.42 6.72 24.19
CA PHE A 1123 -1.38 5.89 23.48
C PHE A 1123 -1.64 6.45 22.08
N ARG A 1124 -0.64 6.40 21.21
CA ARG A 1124 -0.69 6.96 19.84
C ARG A 1124 -0.16 5.98 18.80
N PRO A 1125 -0.57 6.09 17.53
CA PRO A 1125 0.08 5.37 16.44
C PRO A 1125 1.58 5.67 16.40
N PRO A 1126 2.43 4.74 15.95
CA PRO A 1126 3.86 5.00 15.80
C PRO A 1126 4.08 6.09 14.73
N GLU A 1127 5.07 6.95 14.97
CA GLU A 1127 5.53 7.95 13.99
C GLU A 1127 6.14 7.27 12.76
N ASP A 1128 6.73 6.09 12.93
CA ASP A 1128 7.18 5.27 11.82
C ASP A 1128 5.99 4.92 10.91
N ARG A 1129 6.07 5.46 9.69
CA ARG A 1129 5.07 5.31 8.64
C ARG A 1129 4.91 3.87 8.19
N CYS A 1130 5.93 3.03 8.35
CA CYS A 1130 5.96 1.63 7.93
C CYS A 1130 5.68 0.65 9.08
N ALA A 1131 5.73 1.11 10.34
CA ALA A 1131 5.49 0.26 11.50
C ALA A 1131 4.08 -0.36 11.44
N PRO A 1132 3.94 -1.70 11.52
CA PRO A 1132 2.65 -2.35 11.60
C PRO A 1132 1.94 -2.02 12.91
N ILE A 1133 0.61 -1.97 12.89
CA ILE A 1133 -0.19 -1.86 14.12
C ILE A 1133 -1.24 -2.96 14.20
N VAL A 1134 -1.44 -3.46 15.41
CA VAL A 1134 -2.51 -4.39 15.78
C VAL A 1134 -3.39 -3.72 16.81
N MET A 1135 -4.66 -3.55 16.50
CA MET A 1135 -5.66 -2.88 17.33
C MET A 1135 -6.67 -3.91 17.81
N ILE A 1136 -6.97 -3.94 19.11
CA ILE A 1136 -7.85 -4.94 19.72
C ILE A 1136 -8.89 -4.21 20.54
N GLY A 1137 -10.12 -4.15 20.01
CA GLY A 1137 -11.22 -3.39 20.59
C GLY A 1137 -12.48 -4.21 20.78
N ALA A 1138 -13.24 -3.92 21.83
CA ALA A 1138 -14.58 -4.48 22.01
C ALA A 1138 -15.60 -3.39 22.37
N GLY A 1139 -16.81 -3.49 21.78
CA GLY A 1139 -17.86 -2.49 21.98
C GLY A 1139 -17.42 -1.07 21.63
N THR A 1140 -17.61 -0.12 22.55
CA THR A 1140 -17.16 1.28 22.35
C THR A 1140 -15.64 1.44 22.30
N GLY A 1141 -14.87 0.40 22.65
CA GLY A 1141 -13.40 0.38 22.51
C GLY A 1141 -12.89 0.44 21.07
N ILE A 1142 -13.78 0.46 20.08
CA ILE A 1142 -13.44 0.78 18.68
C ILE A 1142 -13.06 2.26 18.49
N ALA A 1143 -13.48 3.13 19.40
CA ALA A 1143 -13.33 4.59 19.29
C ALA A 1143 -11.91 5.03 18.89
N PRO A 1144 -10.85 4.78 19.69
CA PRO A 1144 -9.52 5.27 19.35
C PRO A 1144 -8.98 4.66 18.06
N PHE A 1145 -9.36 3.42 17.73
CA PHE A 1145 -8.88 2.72 16.53
C PHE A 1145 -9.47 3.27 15.23
N ARG A 1146 -10.70 3.78 15.27
CA ARG A 1146 -11.23 4.55 14.15
C ARG A 1146 -10.40 5.83 13.93
N GLY A 1147 -10.07 6.55 15.02
CA GLY A 1147 -9.18 7.71 14.97
C GLY A 1147 -7.80 7.37 14.42
N PHE A 1148 -7.17 6.30 14.91
CA PHE A 1148 -5.85 5.83 14.46
C PHE A 1148 -5.84 5.52 12.97
N LEU A 1149 -6.85 4.80 12.49
CA LEU A 1149 -6.97 4.47 11.07
C LEU A 1149 -7.16 5.73 10.23
N GLN A 1150 -8.01 6.67 10.66
CA GLN A 1150 -8.19 7.95 9.97
C GLN A 1150 -6.89 8.77 9.91
N GLU A 1151 -6.18 8.89 11.02
CA GLU A 1151 -4.92 9.63 11.13
C GLU A 1151 -3.86 9.02 10.21
N ARG A 1152 -3.61 7.71 10.34
CA ARG A 1152 -2.62 7.00 9.53
C ARG A 1152 -2.96 7.08 8.04
N ARG A 1153 -4.25 7.08 7.67
CA ARG A 1153 -4.70 7.23 6.28
C ARG A 1153 -4.45 8.63 5.77
N ALA A 1154 -4.78 9.65 6.56
CA ALA A 1154 -4.56 11.06 6.20
C ALA A 1154 -3.06 11.40 6.08
N LEU A 1155 -2.22 10.83 6.95
CA LEU A 1155 -0.75 10.96 6.89
C LEU A 1155 -0.09 10.08 5.81
N GLY A 1156 -0.86 9.20 5.16
CA GLY A 1156 -0.34 8.28 4.15
C GLY A 1156 0.70 7.30 4.73
N HIS A 1157 0.45 6.77 5.92
CA HIS A 1157 1.25 5.69 6.51
C HIS A 1157 1.01 4.39 5.72
N THR A 1158 2.08 3.66 5.44
CA THR A 1158 2.10 2.45 4.62
C THR A 1158 2.18 1.17 5.45
N GLY A 1159 2.47 1.29 6.74
CA GLY A 1159 2.54 0.17 7.67
C GLY A 1159 1.21 -0.53 7.82
N ARG A 1160 1.25 -1.87 7.82
CA ARG A 1160 0.05 -2.73 7.83
C ARG A 1160 -0.82 -2.47 9.06
N ASN A 1161 -2.13 -2.42 8.88
CA ASN A 1161 -3.09 -2.21 9.97
C ASN A 1161 -3.94 -3.46 10.17
N TRP A 1162 -4.05 -3.95 11.40
CA TRP A 1162 -4.91 -5.09 11.75
C TRP A 1162 -5.84 -4.71 12.89
N LEU A 1163 -7.14 -4.89 12.71
CA LEU A 1163 -8.14 -4.69 13.75
C LEU A 1163 -8.80 -6.02 14.13
N PHE A 1164 -8.74 -6.37 15.41
CA PHE A 1164 -9.63 -7.33 16.06
C PHE A 1164 -10.77 -6.54 16.71
N PHE A 1165 -12.00 -6.76 16.25
CA PHE A 1165 -13.18 -6.10 16.82
C PHE A 1165 -14.22 -7.11 17.26
N GLY A 1166 -14.81 -6.92 18.45
CA GLY A 1166 -15.86 -7.80 18.94
C GLY A 1166 -16.97 -7.14 19.74
N ASP A 1167 -18.16 -7.75 19.67
CA ASP A 1167 -19.34 -7.35 20.45
C ASP A 1167 -20.34 -8.51 20.56
N GLN A 1168 -21.63 -8.27 20.84
CA GLN A 1168 -22.65 -9.29 20.99
C GLN A 1168 -23.16 -9.78 19.63
N HIS A 1169 -23.68 -8.86 18.81
CA HIS A 1169 -24.37 -9.17 17.56
C HIS A 1169 -23.84 -8.34 16.39
N ARG A 1170 -23.53 -8.98 15.26
CA ARG A 1170 -23.04 -8.27 14.07
C ARG A 1170 -24.04 -7.25 13.54
N ALA A 1171 -25.30 -7.68 13.43
CA ALA A 1171 -26.37 -6.87 12.85
C ALA A 1171 -26.69 -5.61 13.68
N GLU A 1172 -26.34 -5.59 14.96
CA GLU A 1172 -26.66 -4.50 15.88
C GLU A 1172 -25.43 -3.69 16.28
N ASN A 1173 -24.25 -4.32 16.36
CA ASN A 1173 -23.10 -3.78 17.06
C ASN A 1173 -21.84 -3.64 16.20
N PHE A 1174 -21.90 -3.89 14.89
CA PHE A 1174 -20.77 -3.64 14.00
C PHE A 1174 -20.65 -2.14 13.65
N TYR A 1175 -20.22 -1.35 14.64
CA TYR A 1175 -20.07 0.09 14.53
C TYR A 1175 -19.12 0.47 13.41
N TYR A 1176 -19.49 1.48 12.62
CA TYR A 1176 -18.70 1.97 11.50
C TYR A 1176 -18.37 0.89 10.45
N GLY A 1177 -19.21 -0.13 10.32
CA GLY A 1177 -18.97 -1.27 9.43
C GLY A 1177 -18.65 -0.86 7.99
N ASP A 1178 -19.35 0.13 7.43
CA ASP A 1178 -19.10 0.61 6.07
C ASP A 1178 -17.70 1.27 5.96
N ASP A 1179 -17.35 2.16 6.89
CA ASP A 1179 -16.04 2.85 6.94
C ASP A 1179 -14.88 1.85 7.07
N LEU A 1180 -15.04 0.85 7.95
CA LEU A 1180 -14.03 -0.20 8.15
C LEU A 1180 -13.93 -1.14 6.95
N MET A 1181 -15.06 -1.52 6.33
CA MET A 1181 -15.06 -2.41 5.16
C MET A 1181 -14.54 -1.69 3.91
N ASP A 1182 -14.73 -0.37 3.80
CA ASP A 1182 -14.10 0.46 2.75
C ASP A 1182 -12.58 0.47 2.91
N MET A 1183 -12.07 0.59 4.14
CA MET A 1183 -10.64 0.46 4.44
C MET A 1183 -10.08 -0.95 4.20
N VAL A 1184 -10.89 -2.00 4.39
CA VAL A 1184 -10.50 -3.36 4.01
C VAL A 1184 -10.44 -3.49 2.48
N SER A 1185 -11.40 -2.91 1.77
CA SER A 1185 -11.57 -3.06 0.33
C SER A 1185 -10.44 -2.41 -0.47
N ASP A 1186 -9.88 -1.30 0.02
CA ASP A 1186 -8.70 -0.66 -0.60
C ASP A 1186 -7.36 -1.13 0.00
N GLY A 1187 -7.40 -2.05 0.96
CA GLY A 1187 -6.23 -2.67 1.59
C GLY A 1187 -5.56 -1.82 2.67
N PHE A 1188 -6.08 -0.63 2.99
CA PHE A 1188 -5.54 0.20 4.07
C PHE A 1188 -5.66 -0.48 5.43
N LEU A 1189 -6.84 -1.04 5.76
CA LEU A 1189 -7.03 -1.97 6.87
C LEU A 1189 -6.68 -3.37 6.38
N SER A 1190 -5.40 -3.70 6.46
CA SER A 1190 -4.84 -4.94 5.91
C SER A 1190 -5.54 -6.21 6.43
N ARG A 1191 -6.04 -6.19 7.67
CA ARG A 1191 -6.85 -7.27 8.24
C ARG A 1191 -7.92 -6.77 9.21
N LEU A 1192 -9.07 -7.42 9.17
CA LEU A 1192 -10.18 -7.23 10.10
C LEU A 1192 -10.70 -8.60 10.55
N ASP A 1193 -10.53 -8.93 11.83
CA ASP A 1193 -11.07 -10.16 12.43
C ASP A 1193 -12.20 -9.79 13.41
N LEU A 1194 -13.41 -10.28 13.12
CA LEU A 1194 -14.62 -9.95 13.86
C LEU A 1194 -15.02 -11.08 14.84
N ALA A 1195 -15.46 -10.71 16.04
CA ALA A 1195 -15.92 -11.63 17.08
C ALA A 1195 -17.26 -11.20 17.69
N PHE A 1196 -18.36 -11.81 17.22
CA PHE A 1196 -19.69 -11.56 17.77
C PHE A 1196 -20.12 -12.71 18.68
N SER A 1197 -20.27 -12.44 19.96
CA SER A 1197 -20.37 -13.46 21.01
C SER A 1197 -21.76 -14.11 21.12
N ARG A 1198 -22.76 -13.64 20.38
CA ARG A 1198 -24.15 -14.12 20.44
C ARG A 1198 -24.72 -14.56 19.08
N ASP A 1199 -23.97 -14.44 18.00
CA ASP A 1199 -24.41 -14.84 16.65
C ASP A 1199 -24.31 -16.35 16.39
N GLN A 1200 -23.74 -17.10 17.35
CA GLN A 1200 -23.59 -18.55 17.28
C GLN A 1200 -23.64 -19.19 18.67
N ALA A 1201 -23.87 -20.51 18.73
CA ALA A 1201 -24.04 -21.23 20.00
C ALA A 1201 -22.79 -21.19 20.90
N LYS A 1202 -21.59 -21.31 20.32
CA LYS A 1202 -20.32 -21.16 21.04
C LYS A 1202 -19.94 -19.68 21.08
N ARG A 1203 -19.87 -19.10 22.28
CA ARG A 1203 -19.43 -17.70 22.44
C ARG A 1203 -18.00 -17.54 21.91
N ILE A 1204 -17.80 -16.56 21.03
CA ILE A 1204 -16.49 -16.20 20.47
C ILE A 1204 -16.20 -14.75 20.85
N TYR A 1205 -15.01 -14.51 21.36
CA TYR A 1205 -14.49 -13.21 21.77
C TYR A 1205 -13.21 -12.86 21.01
N VAL A 1206 -12.75 -11.61 21.11
CA VAL A 1206 -11.55 -11.13 20.39
C VAL A 1206 -10.30 -11.96 20.73
N GLN A 1207 -10.12 -12.36 21.99
CA GLN A 1207 -9.03 -13.21 22.41
C GLN A 1207 -9.06 -14.61 21.76
N ASN A 1208 -10.25 -15.14 21.43
CA ASN A 1208 -10.34 -16.39 20.67
C ASN A 1208 -9.84 -16.19 19.24
N LYS A 1209 -10.22 -15.07 18.60
CA LYS A 1209 -9.71 -14.73 17.26
C LYS A 1209 -8.22 -14.48 17.25
N MET A 1210 -7.66 -13.86 18.30
CA MET A 1210 -6.22 -13.73 18.44
C MET A 1210 -5.52 -15.10 18.48
N ILE A 1211 -6.03 -16.04 19.27
CA ILE A 1211 -5.49 -17.42 19.34
C ILE A 1211 -5.61 -18.13 17.98
N ASP A 1212 -6.76 -18.03 17.30
CA ASP A 1212 -6.97 -18.62 15.97
C ASP A 1212 -5.95 -18.09 14.95
N ARG A 1213 -5.50 -16.84 15.15
CA ARG A 1213 -4.53 -16.14 14.30
C ARG A 1213 -3.12 -16.10 14.91
N GLY A 1214 -2.85 -16.90 15.93
CA GLY A 1214 -1.67 -16.78 16.78
C GLY A 1214 -0.34 -16.79 16.01
N ALA A 1215 -0.17 -17.68 15.04
CA ALA A 1215 1.05 -17.75 14.24
C ALA A 1215 1.31 -16.46 13.44
N LEU A 1216 0.25 -15.86 12.90
CA LEU A 1216 0.35 -14.64 12.12
C LEU A 1216 0.52 -13.40 13.03
N LEU A 1217 -0.18 -13.37 14.16
CA LEU A 1217 0.02 -12.31 15.14
C LEU A 1217 1.46 -12.31 15.68
N TRP A 1218 2.01 -13.50 15.93
CA TRP A 1218 3.42 -13.66 16.29
C TRP A 1218 4.37 -13.13 15.22
N SER A 1219 4.15 -13.47 13.94
CA SER A 1219 4.93 -12.90 12.83
C SER A 1219 4.88 -11.37 12.81
N TRP A 1220 3.73 -10.75 13.07
CA TRP A 1220 3.63 -9.28 13.12
C TRP A 1220 4.39 -8.70 14.32
N LEU A 1221 4.40 -9.38 15.46
CA LEU A 1221 5.23 -8.98 16.60
C LEU A 1221 6.72 -9.02 16.25
N GLN A 1222 7.17 -10.01 15.47
CA GLN A 1222 8.55 -10.06 14.97
C GLN A 1222 8.83 -8.93 13.98
N ASP A 1223 7.86 -8.56 13.15
CA ASP A 1223 7.96 -7.47 12.17
C ASP A 1223 7.86 -6.05 12.79
N GLY A 1224 8.04 -5.91 14.11
CA GLY A 1224 8.01 -4.59 14.74
C GLY A 1224 6.62 -4.04 15.07
N ALA A 1225 5.55 -4.85 15.03
CA ALA A 1225 4.20 -4.34 15.28
C ALA A 1225 4.00 -3.71 16.66
N HIS A 1226 3.25 -2.62 16.71
CA HIS A 1226 2.70 -2.03 17.94
C HIS A 1226 1.30 -2.59 18.17
N VAL A 1227 1.03 -3.06 19.39
CA VAL A 1227 -0.23 -3.67 19.80
C VAL A 1227 -0.96 -2.73 20.75
N TYR A 1228 -2.23 -2.46 20.44
CA TYR A 1228 -3.08 -1.56 21.19
C TYR A 1228 -4.34 -2.30 21.65
N VAL A 1229 -4.73 -2.10 22.90
CA VAL A 1229 -5.93 -2.70 23.49
C VAL A 1229 -6.84 -1.61 24.03
N CYS A 1230 -8.12 -1.62 23.67
CA CYS A 1230 -9.10 -0.68 24.20
C CYS A 1230 -10.44 -1.36 24.54
N GLY A 1231 -10.90 -1.18 25.78
CA GLY A 1231 -12.17 -1.72 26.28
C GLY A 1231 -12.14 -2.04 27.77
N ASP A 1232 -12.96 -3.01 28.20
CA ASP A 1232 -13.14 -3.39 29.61
C ASP A 1232 -11.85 -3.96 30.24
N ALA A 1233 -11.39 -3.36 31.35
CA ALA A 1233 -10.15 -3.76 32.01
C ALA A 1233 -10.24 -5.16 32.65
N THR A 1234 -11.38 -5.50 33.24
CA THR A 1234 -11.52 -6.67 34.12
C THR A 1234 -11.63 -8.00 33.38
N THR A 1235 -12.28 -8.02 32.22
CA THR A 1235 -12.59 -9.23 31.46
C THR A 1235 -11.92 -9.23 30.10
N MET A 1236 -12.06 -8.15 29.32
CA MET A 1236 -11.57 -8.12 27.95
C MET A 1236 -10.05 -7.98 27.91
N ALA A 1237 -9.51 -6.96 28.57
CA ALA A 1237 -8.07 -6.70 28.58
C ALA A 1237 -7.29 -7.87 29.21
N ALA A 1238 -7.76 -8.41 30.34
CA ALA A 1238 -7.16 -9.59 30.98
C ALA A 1238 -7.18 -10.83 30.05
N GLY A 1239 -8.27 -11.04 29.30
CA GLY A 1239 -8.37 -12.13 28.33
C GLY A 1239 -7.45 -11.96 27.12
N VAL A 1240 -7.29 -10.73 26.64
CA VAL A 1240 -6.35 -10.37 25.56
C VAL A 1240 -4.91 -10.56 26.02
N ASP A 1241 -4.60 -10.17 27.25
CA ASP A 1241 -3.28 -10.34 27.87
C ASP A 1241 -2.89 -11.82 27.96
N ALA A 1242 -3.79 -12.65 28.49
CA ALA A 1242 -3.60 -14.09 28.57
C ALA A 1242 -3.44 -14.74 27.18
N ALA A 1243 -4.21 -14.29 26.19
CA ALA A 1243 -4.09 -14.78 24.82
C ALA A 1243 -2.76 -14.37 24.18
N LEU A 1244 -2.30 -13.14 24.41
CA LEU A 1244 -1.01 -12.67 23.92
C LEU A 1244 0.14 -13.47 24.52
N ASN A 1245 0.14 -13.72 25.83
CA ASN A 1245 1.12 -14.60 26.49
C ASN A 1245 1.11 -16.01 25.91
N THR A 1246 -0.09 -16.56 25.65
CA THR A 1246 -0.25 -17.88 25.02
C THR A 1246 0.35 -17.91 23.62
N ILE A 1247 0.15 -16.84 22.84
CA ILE A 1247 0.67 -16.72 21.48
C ILE A 1247 2.19 -16.61 21.48
N ILE A 1248 2.75 -15.75 22.34
CA ILE A 1248 4.20 -15.58 22.50
C ILE A 1248 4.85 -16.91 22.89
N GLY A 1249 4.33 -17.59 23.91
CA GLY A 1249 4.88 -18.88 24.34
C GLY A 1249 4.78 -19.96 23.26
N LYS A 1250 3.59 -20.12 22.66
CA LYS A 1250 3.32 -21.18 21.68
C LYS A 1250 4.06 -20.97 20.35
N HIS A 1251 3.99 -19.77 19.80
CA HIS A 1251 4.51 -19.47 18.45
C HIS A 1251 5.94 -18.93 18.47
N GLY A 1252 6.37 -18.34 19.58
CA GLY A 1252 7.77 -17.99 19.83
C GLY A 1252 8.60 -19.15 20.37
N LEU A 1253 7.98 -20.29 20.68
CA LEU A 1253 8.64 -21.45 21.30
C LEU A 1253 9.39 -21.07 22.59
N LEU A 1254 8.81 -20.14 23.35
CA LEU A 1254 9.35 -19.64 24.61
C LEU A 1254 8.71 -20.35 25.79
N ASP A 1255 9.51 -20.63 26.81
CA ASP A 1255 8.99 -21.04 28.11
C ASP A 1255 8.19 -19.88 28.78
N PRO A 1256 7.40 -20.16 29.84
CA PRO A 1256 6.57 -19.14 30.46
C PRO A 1256 7.32 -17.93 31.03
N GLU A 1257 8.59 -18.10 31.41
CA GLU A 1257 9.40 -17.02 31.99
C GLU A 1257 9.88 -16.08 30.88
N ARG A 1258 10.46 -16.64 29.81
CA ARG A 1258 10.91 -15.89 28.64
C ARG A 1258 9.76 -15.25 27.86
N ALA A 1259 8.58 -15.87 27.86
CA ALA A 1259 7.39 -15.26 27.27
C ALA A 1259 6.94 -14.00 28.03
N ARG A 1260 7.07 -13.99 29.37
CA ARG A 1260 6.79 -12.81 30.19
C ARG A 1260 7.85 -11.73 29.98
N GLU A 1261 9.13 -12.11 29.87
CA GLU A 1261 10.21 -11.17 29.55
C GLU A 1261 10.00 -10.49 28.19
N TYR A 1262 9.68 -11.25 27.15
CA TYR A 1262 9.39 -10.69 25.83
C TYR A 1262 8.21 -9.70 25.86
N LYS A 1263 7.16 -10.02 26.63
CA LYS A 1263 6.04 -9.10 26.81
C LYS A 1263 6.45 -7.85 27.61
N ARG A 1264 7.27 -7.99 28.66
CA ARG A 1264 7.85 -6.85 29.39
C ARG A 1264 8.66 -5.95 28.47
N GLU A 1265 9.43 -6.53 27.55
CA GLU A 1265 10.17 -5.78 26.53
C GLU A 1265 9.21 -5.01 25.59
N LEU A 1266 8.10 -5.62 25.15
CA LEU A 1266 7.09 -4.91 24.36
C LEU A 1266 6.48 -3.72 25.13
N VAL A 1267 6.28 -3.84 26.44
CA VAL A 1267 5.82 -2.73 27.28
C VAL A 1267 6.90 -1.65 27.39
N ALA A 1268 8.12 -2.03 27.74
CA ALA A 1268 9.26 -1.12 27.90
C ALA A 1268 9.57 -0.34 26.62
N THR A 1269 9.43 -1.00 25.46
CA THR A 1269 9.63 -0.39 24.13
C THR A 1269 8.40 0.36 23.59
N LYS A 1270 7.33 0.50 24.39
CA LYS A 1270 6.08 1.19 24.02
C LYS A 1270 5.39 0.56 22.79
N ARG A 1271 5.56 -0.75 22.62
CA ARG A 1271 4.95 -1.58 21.58
C ARG A 1271 3.75 -2.39 22.04
N TYR A 1272 3.46 -2.42 23.34
CA TYR A 1272 2.20 -2.92 23.89
C TYR A 1272 1.56 -1.86 24.78
N LEU A 1273 0.42 -1.31 24.34
CA LEU A 1273 -0.23 -0.14 24.92
C LEU A 1273 -1.71 -0.41 25.17
N ARG A 1274 -2.26 0.11 26.27
CA ARG A 1274 -3.65 -0.15 26.67
C ARG A 1274 -4.36 1.15 27.06
N ASP A 1275 -5.60 1.30 26.61
CA ASP A 1275 -6.55 2.33 27.03
C ASP A 1275 -7.82 1.63 27.55
N VAL A 1276 -7.80 1.26 28.83
CA VAL A 1276 -8.80 0.37 29.45
C VAL A 1276 -9.48 1.06 30.63
N TYR A 1277 -10.78 0.81 30.78
CA TYR A 1277 -11.66 1.51 31.72
C TYR A 1277 -12.40 0.59 32.66
#